data_AF-A0A9X3H136-F1
#
_entry.id   AF-A0A9X3H136-F1
#
_cell.length_a   1.000
_cell.length_b   1.000
_cell.length_c   1.000
_cell.angle_alpha   90.00
_cell.angle_beta   90.00
_cell.angle_gamma   90.00
#
_symmetry.space_group_name_H-M   'P 1'
#
loop_
_entity.id
_entity.type
_entity.pdbx_description
1 polymer ?
#
loop_
_entity_poly.entity_id
_entity_poly.type
_entity_poly.pdbx_seq_one_letter_code
_entity_poly.pdbx_strand_id
1 'polypeptide(L)'
;MFTVHHNEIKDFTGGELVELLRRLLYAEARKAGVPLRSVHVPLQITVADGGQDASILWTGGEASTDFFPGRDIIFQCKAKDRGNVQWEHEVWTKPTQPKTVAAKVLSDAVRDVLARGGSYIGITTTALVGDKPADRVQAIKKGIKTAGGDPAKLAAVDVYGGNKLAAWASAHPAVAVWIKQRNATIELAGFSTLDQWSKRAEIAAPAFVDSPDRKFSLGPHDADAIDFSQLAARLADELDEPRTSARIWGASGIGKTRALYHALSASTGLLGGLTAANFIFCDYNEVASRLWDVANQVVKDGADTVLVVDGCPLREARRLNDIARGEGSALRIITIGADGIDHDDHCVMIRPTPADRSTIRGILKAGLPKAKADELDYLAEFCDGFPRIAVSFTRSYGKTGILKSADAVAQQILDGVGAERETVRALECLSLFSQLSPDEDPGAFDKIAEMLVQMKGELMYENLVIAAGQHLVGRNYGAMNAQPRPIADFLALRRLDYLRPSTVIGFLGDALPHHRKAMLARWRYLTRSRTLSDVIHSLLRGSFADEAIVHPDVAQYLPAFAHVEPDRVGTALYFVIGRMPLDDLAAIEVTEELVDTLRLLAGRQDSFRPAAQMILRLAAVADTEGTQPIVSLLRQLFQVALAGTQADDRRRREALEQALEEDDPRIRRAGVEALGAMIQTYLSRSEDFEQVGAEPYQPEWAPPDNGTIHAYFNWALDRLREVWTKDSALRPAIEEHVAGDLRNLIMPELLPTIEAFIGDVVAVSGHYLAATKSIGDWLYFDSPETPTNFSGAVRGLYDVTLPKDPVDQALLYSRFWVSDIHDPDRRYAQDHDNPDFEYGARRAAALAAGIAADPDQRARAIRVMSSQELNSPHPFAHALAQHLPDPLDAIEQAVTALDSSGNRAGANFVGALLSALDRRLADKPDEVAKLEAIAKQSTVLTANRMYIPTFLRVTDQRLDKLTDDVRQQRVTPPQTVVISYGKGLAEVSPDALGRFIHALVDRGEDGGAWAALEILSMVTHGDKALAPEMIALVKVALLSPSIADGAEGNASNADYNYDRMLRLLDAAGAIDRTFAYAFAVQIEQACRTAGGRNGRSSDALRSALPIVIQRAPTEVWPVIAGFYEIATRVERERLNAIISATKLFAYDVSRTGPGALFGTPLNLMLDWVKVDPDARIAFLLSFFPILEQKGGTFAWHPALQQLAKLYGGRKRFRDALRQRIYPSSWGGSLNAHLTSFKAPLAAWANDRVLGDWASGMLDTVERSLADNFYGR
;
A
#
# COMPACT_ATOMS: atom_id res chain seq x y z
N MET A 1 -2.44 9.93 43.87
CA MET A 1 -3.05 8.68 43.37
C MET A 1 -2.07 7.51 43.41
N PHE A 2 -0.86 7.66 42.88
CA PHE A 2 0.12 6.57 42.74
C PHE A 2 1.03 6.31 43.94
N THR A 3 0.93 7.11 45.01
CA THR A 3 1.69 6.88 46.25
C THR A 3 1.20 5.64 46.99
N VAL A 4 2.10 4.70 47.23
CA VAL A 4 1.88 3.48 48.01
C VAL A 4 2.54 3.64 49.37
N HIS A 5 1.80 3.30 50.43
CA HIS A 5 2.33 3.22 51.79
C HIS A 5 2.62 1.77 52.17
N HIS A 6 3.62 1.55 53.03
CA HIS A 6 3.99 0.19 53.48
C HIS A 6 2.81 -0.56 54.13
N ASN A 7 1.84 0.16 54.70
CA ASN A 7 0.62 -0.43 55.28
C ASN A 7 -0.27 -1.13 54.25
N GLU A 8 -0.15 -0.76 52.97
CA GLU A 8 -0.89 -1.35 51.86
C GLU A 8 -0.23 -2.63 51.35
N ILE A 9 0.95 -3.01 51.82
CA ILE A 9 1.60 -4.27 51.40
C ILE A 9 1.91 -5.21 52.57
N LYS A 10 1.73 -4.74 53.82
CA LYS A 10 2.12 -5.47 55.04
C LYS A 10 1.49 -6.86 55.16
N ASP A 11 0.27 -7.03 54.65
CA ASP A 11 -0.53 -8.26 54.81
C ASP A 11 -0.42 -9.23 53.62
N PHE A 12 0.43 -8.91 52.62
CA PHE A 12 0.62 -9.77 51.46
C PHE A 12 1.18 -11.13 51.88
N THR A 13 0.59 -12.19 51.30
CA THR A 13 1.08 -13.57 51.42
C THR A 13 2.39 -13.76 50.66
N GLY A 14 3.07 -14.89 50.88
CA GLY A 14 4.30 -15.22 50.15
C GLY A 14 4.13 -15.19 48.63
N GLY A 15 3.00 -15.72 48.12
CA GLY A 15 2.71 -15.69 46.69
C GLY A 15 2.43 -14.28 46.15
N GLU A 16 1.72 -13.45 46.92
CA GLU A 16 1.43 -12.07 46.53
C GLU A 16 2.68 -11.18 46.52
N LEU A 17 3.64 -11.45 47.43
CA LEU A 17 4.93 -10.75 47.42
C LEU A 17 5.75 -11.09 46.17
N VAL A 18 5.74 -12.36 45.74
CA VAL A 18 6.43 -12.78 44.50
C VAL A 18 5.76 -12.17 43.27
N GLU A 19 4.44 -12.08 43.24
CA GLU A 19 3.71 -11.41 42.15
C GLU A 19 3.98 -9.89 42.11
N LEU A 20 4.03 -9.23 43.28
CA LEU A 20 4.44 -7.83 43.37
C LEU A 20 5.87 -7.64 42.83
N LEU A 21 6.80 -8.49 43.27
CA LEU A 21 8.19 -8.45 42.80
C LEU A 21 8.25 -8.62 41.29
N ARG A 22 7.53 -9.59 40.73
CA ARG A 22 7.47 -9.80 39.28
C ARG A 22 7.07 -8.54 38.53
N ARG A 23 6.01 -7.84 38.96
CA ARG A 23 5.55 -6.60 38.32
C ARG A 23 6.58 -5.48 38.44
N LEU A 24 7.22 -5.33 39.60
CA LEU A 24 8.28 -4.34 39.82
C LEU A 24 9.51 -4.59 38.96
N LEU A 25 9.92 -5.86 38.77
CA LEU A 25 11.05 -6.21 37.91
C LEU A 25 10.80 -5.85 36.44
N TYR A 26 9.60 -6.15 35.92
CA TYR A 26 9.24 -5.76 34.55
C TYR A 26 9.14 -4.24 34.38
N ALA A 27 8.52 -3.54 35.34
CA ALA A 27 8.37 -2.09 35.28
C ALA A 27 9.72 -1.36 35.33
N GLU A 28 10.62 -1.80 36.22
CA GLU A 28 11.96 -1.22 36.36
C GLU A 28 12.84 -1.51 35.15
N ALA A 29 12.80 -2.74 34.62
CA ALA A 29 13.56 -3.10 33.43
C ALA A 29 13.14 -2.27 32.22
N ARG A 30 11.83 -2.01 32.04
CA ARG A 30 11.33 -1.16 30.96
C ARG A 30 11.81 0.29 31.11
N LYS A 31 11.66 0.87 32.31
CA LYS A 31 12.09 2.23 32.63
C LYS A 31 13.58 2.46 32.36
N ALA A 32 14.43 1.46 32.63
CA ALA A 32 15.88 1.54 32.46
C ALA A 32 16.39 1.08 31.08
N GLY A 33 15.51 0.75 30.12
CA GLY A 33 15.91 0.22 28.82
C GLY A 33 16.63 -1.13 28.90
N VAL A 34 16.41 -1.89 29.98
CA VAL A 34 17.00 -3.23 30.17
C VAL A 34 16.17 -4.26 29.41
N PRO A 35 16.79 -5.18 28.64
CA PRO A 35 16.04 -6.20 27.92
C PRO A 35 15.16 -7.03 28.86
N LEU A 36 13.84 -7.01 28.65
CA LEU A 36 12.87 -7.63 29.57
C LEU A 36 13.03 -9.16 29.71
N ARG A 37 13.65 -9.81 28.71
CA ARG A 37 14.04 -11.24 28.77
C ARG A 37 15.04 -11.56 29.88
N SER A 38 15.69 -10.52 30.42
CA SER A 38 16.65 -10.63 31.52
C SER A 38 15.96 -10.97 32.84
N VAL A 39 14.64 -10.77 32.95
CA VAL A 39 13.84 -11.02 34.16
C VAL A 39 13.43 -12.49 34.24
N HIS A 40 13.78 -13.17 35.34
CA HIS A 40 13.45 -14.57 35.60
C HIS A 40 12.65 -14.69 36.90
N VAL A 41 11.39 -15.13 36.80
CA VAL A 41 10.52 -15.44 37.95
C VAL A 41 9.82 -16.78 37.69
N PRO A 42 9.95 -17.80 38.56
CA PRO A 42 9.30 -19.10 38.39
C PRO A 42 7.76 -19.01 38.37
N LEU A 43 7.10 -19.76 37.48
CA LEU A 43 5.64 -19.77 37.33
C LEU A 43 4.90 -20.56 38.43
N GLN A 44 5.58 -21.45 39.17
CA GLN A 44 5.02 -22.26 40.26
C GLN A 44 5.76 -21.99 41.58
N ILE A 45 5.12 -21.24 42.47
CA ILE A 45 5.64 -20.85 43.80
C ILE A 45 5.63 -22.02 44.81
N THR A 46 5.14 -23.20 44.42
CA THR A 46 4.91 -24.37 45.30
C THR A 46 5.95 -25.48 45.16
N VAL A 47 6.91 -25.37 44.22
CA VAL A 47 8.04 -26.30 44.08
C VAL A 47 9.18 -25.82 44.97
N ALA A 48 9.91 -26.74 45.61
CA ALA A 48 11.02 -26.40 46.49
C ALA A 48 12.23 -25.88 45.70
N ASP A 49 12.20 -24.59 45.33
CA ASP A 49 13.33 -23.94 44.65
C ASP A 49 14.51 -23.77 45.62
N GLY A 50 15.71 -24.04 45.13
CA GLY A 50 16.98 -24.06 45.85
C GLY A 50 17.47 -22.70 46.34
N GLY A 51 16.58 -21.87 46.91
CA GLY A 51 16.89 -20.59 47.56
C GLY A 51 16.88 -19.37 46.64
N GLN A 52 16.04 -19.35 45.61
CA GLN A 52 15.86 -18.22 44.68
C GLN A 52 14.38 -18.08 44.29
N ASP A 53 13.80 -16.89 44.53
CA ASP A 53 12.40 -16.58 44.17
C ASP A 53 12.31 -15.73 42.88
N ALA A 54 13.35 -14.96 42.54
CA ALA A 54 13.50 -14.30 41.24
C ALA A 54 14.97 -13.96 40.95
N SER A 55 15.31 -13.65 39.70
CA SER A 55 16.60 -13.05 39.32
C SER A 55 16.51 -12.15 38.09
N ILE A 56 17.50 -11.29 37.92
CA ILE A 56 17.69 -10.50 36.70
C ILE A 56 19.16 -10.51 36.26
N LEU A 57 19.42 -10.71 34.96
CA LEU A 57 20.77 -10.70 34.38
C LEU A 57 20.82 -10.04 32.99
N TRP A 58 21.60 -8.96 32.82
CA TRP A 58 21.76 -8.30 31.51
C TRP A 58 23.20 -7.89 31.16
N THR A 59 23.43 -7.57 29.88
CA THR A 59 24.73 -7.16 29.32
C THR A 59 24.64 -5.83 28.56
N GLY A 60 25.59 -4.91 28.76
CA GLY A 60 25.54 -3.56 28.17
C GLY A 60 24.63 -2.61 28.96
N GLY A 61 24.40 -1.38 28.45
CA GLY A 61 23.52 -0.38 29.08
C GLY A 61 24.00 0.14 30.44
N GLU A 62 23.09 0.61 31.28
CA GLU A 62 23.42 1.09 32.63
C GLU A 62 23.99 -0.03 33.52
N ALA A 63 24.88 0.34 34.44
CA ALA A 63 25.51 -0.60 35.37
C ALA A 63 24.61 -0.94 36.58
N SER A 64 23.67 -0.06 36.91
CA SER A 64 22.75 -0.13 38.05
C SER A 64 21.58 0.83 37.82
N THR A 65 20.45 0.60 38.49
CA THR A 65 19.31 1.53 38.57
C THR A 65 19.06 1.94 40.03
N ASP A 66 18.03 2.74 40.29
CA ASP A 66 17.60 3.10 41.66
C ASP A 66 17.28 1.87 42.54
N PHE A 67 16.86 0.77 41.91
CA PHE A 67 16.46 -0.47 42.59
C PHE A 67 17.29 -1.70 42.16
N PHE A 68 18.17 -1.59 41.17
CA PHE A 68 19.08 -2.65 40.74
C PHE A 68 20.53 -2.27 41.02
N PRO A 69 21.19 -2.81 42.07
CA PRO A 69 22.56 -2.42 42.42
C PRO A 69 23.64 -2.93 41.46
N GLY A 70 23.29 -3.77 40.48
CA GLY A 70 24.22 -4.36 39.53
C GLY A 70 23.49 -5.18 38.47
N ARG A 71 24.25 -5.73 37.51
CA ARG A 71 23.68 -6.43 36.33
C ARG A 71 23.30 -7.90 36.52
N ASP A 72 23.74 -8.55 37.60
CA ASP A 72 23.37 -9.93 37.99
C ASP A 72 22.82 -9.87 39.42
N ILE A 73 21.52 -10.12 39.59
CA ILE A 73 20.85 -10.01 40.89
C ILE A 73 19.97 -11.24 41.12
N ILE A 74 20.08 -11.84 42.29
CA ILE A 74 19.13 -12.83 42.82
C ILE A 74 18.29 -12.21 43.93
N PHE A 75 16.98 -12.47 43.89
CA PHE A 75 16.01 -12.02 44.87
C PHE A 75 15.45 -13.20 45.67
N GLN A 76 15.30 -13.00 46.98
CA GLN A 76 14.69 -13.97 47.89
C GLN A 76 13.62 -13.32 48.75
N CYS A 77 12.39 -13.82 48.66
CA CYS A 77 11.19 -13.27 49.29
C CYS A 77 10.87 -13.95 50.63
N LYS A 78 10.61 -13.11 51.65
CA LYS A 78 10.00 -13.47 52.92
C LYS A 78 8.94 -12.47 53.31
N ALA A 79 7.68 -12.83 53.09
CA ALA A 79 6.53 -11.99 53.47
C ALA A 79 6.67 -11.45 54.91
N LYS A 80 6.86 -12.31 55.91
CA LYS A 80 7.07 -11.90 57.31
C LYS A 80 8.53 -12.06 57.73
N ASP A 81 9.13 -10.98 58.23
CA ASP A 81 10.45 -10.99 58.87
C ASP A 81 10.35 -11.51 60.32
N ARG A 82 11.03 -12.62 60.61
CA ARG A 82 11.11 -13.26 61.93
C ARG A 82 12.48 -13.06 62.61
N GLY A 83 13.29 -12.13 62.12
CA GLY A 83 14.58 -11.77 62.73
C GLY A 83 15.79 -12.40 62.06
N ASN A 84 16.99 -12.04 62.54
CA ASN A 84 18.29 -12.39 61.95
C ASN A 84 18.46 -13.90 61.67
N VAL A 85 17.99 -14.76 62.58
CA VAL A 85 18.12 -16.23 62.43
C VAL A 85 17.43 -16.74 61.17
N GLN A 86 16.30 -16.15 60.79
CA GLN A 86 15.58 -16.54 59.56
C GLN A 86 16.44 -16.24 58.32
N TRP A 87 17.05 -15.06 58.27
CA TRP A 87 17.90 -14.63 57.14
C TRP A 87 19.25 -15.35 57.11
N GLU A 88 19.80 -15.75 58.26
CA GLU A 88 20.94 -16.67 58.34
C GLU A 88 20.61 -18.03 57.74
N HIS A 89 19.43 -18.59 58.07
CA HIS A 89 19.00 -19.89 57.59
C HIS A 89 18.63 -19.89 56.10
N GLU A 90 18.22 -18.73 55.57
CA GLU A 90 17.71 -18.62 54.21
C GLU A 90 18.76 -18.88 53.14
N VAL A 91 20.02 -18.56 53.43
CA VAL A 91 21.14 -18.85 52.54
C VAL A 91 21.63 -20.30 52.63
N TRP A 92 21.01 -21.13 53.47
CA TRP A 92 21.32 -22.55 53.62
C TRP A 92 20.28 -23.45 52.95
N THR A 93 20.70 -24.64 52.55
CA THR A 93 19.78 -25.68 52.09
C THR A 93 18.83 -26.12 53.22
N LYS A 94 17.55 -26.35 52.90
CA LYS A 94 16.52 -26.79 53.88
C LYS A 94 16.97 -27.94 54.80
N PRO A 95 17.66 -29.01 54.33
CA PRO A 95 18.09 -30.11 55.18
C PRO A 95 19.15 -29.73 56.23
N THR A 96 19.89 -28.64 56.02
CA THR A 96 20.98 -28.21 56.90
C THR A 96 20.57 -27.07 57.84
N GLN A 97 19.36 -26.53 57.71
CA GLN A 97 18.82 -25.51 58.61
C GLN A 97 18.61 -25.96 60.09
N PRO A 98 18.25 -27.22 60.41
CA PRO A 98 18.08 -27.65 61.80
C PRO A 98 19.35 -27.44 62.64
N LYS A 99 19.19 -27.01 63.90
CA LYS A 99 20.31 -26.80 64.83
C LYS A 99 21.14 -28.06 65.11
N THR A 100 20.56 -29.24 64.88
CA THR A 100 21.21 -30.55 65.08
C THR A 100 22.26 -30.89 64.02
N VAL A 101 22.27 -30.20 62.88
CA VAL A 101 23.24 -30.42 61.80
C VAL A 101 24.38 -29.40 61.94
N ALA A 102 25.59 -29.88 62.27
CA ALA A 102 26.74 -29.02 62.51
C ALA A 102 27.33 -28.40 61.23
N ALA A 103 27.34 -29.15 60.12
CA ALA A 103 27.81 -28.69 58.81
C ALA A 103 26.67 -28.00 58.04
N LYS A 104 26.78 -26.69 57.83
CA LYS A 104 25.82 -25.91 57.03
C LYS A 104 26.25 -25.90 55.57
N VAL A 105 25.29 -26.03 54.66
CA VAL A 105 25.55 -26.04 53.21
C VAL A 105 24.76 -24.91 52.57
N LEU A 106 25.46 -24.08 51.77
CA LEU A 106 24.85 -22.99 51.02
C LEU A 106 23.77 -23.51 50.07
N SER A 107 22.70 -22.75 49.91
CA SER A 107 21.74 -23.00 48.84
C SER A 107 22.41 -22.84 47.47
N ASP A 108 21.93 -23.58 46.47
CA ASP A 108 22.53 -23.58 45.13
C ASP A 108 22.52 -22.17 44.51
N ALA A 109 21.43 -21.42 44.69
CA ALA A 109 21.32 -20.04 44.23
C ALA A 109 22.40 -19.11 44.81
N VAL A 110 22.66 -19.22 46.11
CA VAL A 110 23.67 -18.38 46.80
C VAL A 110 25.07 -18.80 46.39
N ARG A 111 25.33 -20.10 46.24
CA ARG A 111 26.63 -20.59 45.75
C ARG A 111 26.91 -20.09 44.33
N ASP A 112 25.91 -20.12 43.46
CA ASP A 112 26.07 -19.79 42.05
C ASP A 112 26.26 -18.28 41.84
N VAL A 113 25.53 -17.42 42.58
CA VAL A 113 25.74 -15.96 42.51
C VAL A 113 27.09 -15.53 43.11
N LEU A 114 27.58 -16.24 44.14
CA LEU A 114 28.93 -16.06 44.68
C LEU A 114 30.02 -16.40 43.66
N ALA A 115 29.79 -17.42 42.82
CA ALA A 115 30.74 -17.80 41.78
C ALA A 115 30.79 -16.79 40.63
N ARG A 116 29.65 -16.15 40.31
CA ARG A 116 29.54 -15.14 39.25
C ARG A 116 29.84 -13.71 39.69
N GLY A 117 29.92 -13.45 40.99
CA GLY A 117 30.12 -12.12 41.55
C GLY A 117 28.89 -11.21 41.47
N GLY A 118 27.68 -11.79 41.47
CA GLY A 118 26.42 -11.04 41.41
C GLY A 118 25.98 -10.45 42.75
N SER A 119 24.75 -9.96 42.79
CA SER A 119 24.12 -9.34 43.97
C SER A 119 23.03 -10.23 44.56
N TYR A 120 22.86 -10.19 45.89
CA TYR A 120 21.82 -10.91 46.60
C TYR A 120 20.89 -9.95 47.35
N ILE A 121 19.59 -9.98 47.04
CA ILE A 121 18.60 -9.06 47.61
C ILE A 121 17.51 -9.85 48.35
N GLY A 122 17.42 -9.65 49.66
CA GLY A 122 16.30 -10.14 50.45
C GLY A 122 15.09 -9.20 50.34
N ILE A 123 13.88 -9.73 50.24
CA ILE A 123 12.66 -8.93 50.13
C ILE A 123 11.66 -9.29 51.23
N THR A 124 11.10 -8.30 51.92
CA THR A 124 10.05 -8.51 52.92
C THR A 124 9.01 -7.39 52.94
N THR A 125 7.74 -7.75 53.20
CA THR A 125 6.67 -6.75 53.38
C THR A 125 6.75 -6.04 54.72
N THR A 126 7.58 -6.56 55.64
CA THR A 126 7.78 -5.97 56.97
C THR A 126 8.55 -4.65 56.84
N ALA A 127 8.02 -3.57 57.40
CA ALA A 127 8.71 -2.29 57.44
C ALA A 127 9.94 -2.38 58.37
N LEU A 128 11.13 -2.37 57.77
CA LEU A 128 12.40 -2.33 58.49
C LEU A 128 12.79 -0.87 58.73
N VAL A 129 13.07 -0.52 59.99
CA VAL A 129 13.35 0.86 60.44
C VAL A 129 14.61 0.86 61.32
N GLY A 130 15.41 1.93 61.27
CA GLY A 130 16.68 2.03 61.99
C GLY A 130 17.72 1.07 61.43
N ASP A 131 18.52 0.45 62.29
CA ASP A 131 19.62 -0.44 61.90
C ASP A 131 19.17 -1.83 61.41
N LYS A 132 17.86 -2.14 61.47
CA LYS A 132 17.32 -3.46 61.14
C LYS A 132 17.65 -3.97 59.73
N PRO A 133 17.61 -3.16 58.63
CA PRO A 133 18.06 -3.62 57.32
C PRO A 133 19.53 -4.04 57.32
N ALA A 134 20.39 -3.24 57.97
CA ALA A 134 21.82 -3.55 58.10
C ALA A 134 22.04 -4.83 58.93
N ASP A 135 21.27 -5.03 60.01
CA ASP A 135 21.28 -6.27 60.80
C ASP A 135 20.93 -7.48 59.95
N ARG A 136 19.91 -7.39 59.07
CA ARG A 136 19.54 -8.49 58.16
C ARG A 136 20.62 -8.75 57.12
N VAL A 137 21.24 -7.72 56.56
CA VAL A 137 22.40 -7.87 55.66
C VAL A 137 23.56 -8.55 56.38
N GLN A 138 23.86 -8.18 57.63
CA GLN A 138 24.90 -8.85 58.41
C GLN A 138 24.53 -10.30 58.74
N ALA A 139 23.25 -10.58 59.00
CA ALA A 139 22.74 -11.93 59.19
C ALA A 139 22.93 -12.81 57.94
N ILE A 140 22.61 -12.29 56.75
CA ILE A 140 22.85 -12.97 55.47
C ILE A 140 24.35 -13.25 55.28
N LYS A 141 25.22 -12.24 55.49
CA LYS A 141 26.68 -12.38 55.39
C LYS A 141 27.23 -13.40 56.40
N LYS A 142 26.70 -13.42 57.62
CA LYS A 142 27.06 -14.39 58.65
C LYS A 142 26.60 -15.80 58.27
N GLY A 143 25.40 -15.96 57.73
CA GLY A 143 24.89 -17.23 57.20
C GLY A 143 25.81 -17.79 56.12
N ILE A 144 26.24 -16.95 55.18
CA ILE A 144 27.16 -17.34 54.10
C ILE A 144 28.51 -17.83 54.66
N LYS A 145 29.12 -17.08 55.58
CA LYS A 145 30.38 -17.48 56.24
C LYS A 145 30.24 -18.80 56.99
N THR A 146 29.13 -19.00 57.69
CA THR A 146 28.86 -20.20 58.50
C THR A 146 28.78 -21.46 57.63
N ALA A 147 28.33 -21.34 56.38
CA ALA A 147 28.28 -22.44 55.42
C ALA A 147 29.54 -22.55 54.52
N GLY A 148 30.63 -21.85 54.87
CA GLY A 148 31.92 -21.92 54.17
C GLY A 148 32.05 -21.04 52.93
N GLY A 149 31.10 -20.14 52.66
CA GLY A 149 31.20 -19.15 51.58
C GLY A 149 31.88 -17.86 52.01
N ASP A 150 32.34 -17.07 51.03
CA ASP A 150 32.92 -15.74 51.26
C ASP A 150 31.96 -14.64 50.77
N PRO A 151 31.26 -13.91 51.67
CA PRO A 151 30.33 -12.85 51.27
C PRO A 151 30.99 -11.68 50.54
N ALA A 152 32.32 -11.51 50.63
CA ALA A 152 33.04 -10.44 49.94
C ALA A 152 33.08 -10.65 48.42
N LYS A 153 32.73 -11.85 47.93
CA LYS A 153 32.63 -12.14 46.50
C LYS A 153 31.34 -11.61 45.85
N LEU A 154 30.35 -11.18 46.63
CA LEU A 154 29.13 -10.58 46.08
C LEU A 154 29.35 -9.10 45.76
N ALA A 155 28.85 -8.65 44.61
CA ALA A 155 28.86 -7.24 44.24
C ALA A 155 28.03 -6.39 45.23
N ALA A 156 26.87 -6.90 45.66
CA ALA A 156 26.03 -6.27 46.67
C ALA A 156 25.22 -7.29 47.49
N VAL A 157 24.94 -6.95 48.74
CA VAL A 157 23.95 -7.66 49.59
C VAL A 157 23.05 -6.61 50.24
N ASP A 158 21.75 -6.66 49.97
CA ASP A 158 20.77 -5.71 50.52
C ASP A 158 19.46 -6.41 50.93
N VAL A 159 18.64 -5.74 51.74
CA VAL A 159 17.31 -6.22 52.14
C VAL A 159 16.27 -5.12 51.96
N TYR A 160 15.32 -5.35 51.05
CA TYR A 160 14.25 -4.43 50.71
C TYR A 160 13.06 -4.71 51.62
N GLY A 161 12.93 -3.91 52.67
CA GLY A 161 11.77 -3.92 53.56
C GLY A 161 10.56 -3.18 52.98
N GLY A 162 9.43 -3.25 53.68
CA GLY A 162 8.15 -2.69 53.22
C GLY A 162 8.19 -1.21 52.81
N ASN A 163 9.04 -0.39 53.42
CA ASN A 163 9.19 1.02 53.03
C ASN A 163 9.85 1.18 51.64
N LYS A 164 10.90 0.39 51.36
CA LYS A 164 11.60 0.42 50.07
C LYS A 164 10.75 -0.17 48.96
N LEU A 165 9.98 -1.23 49.26
CA LEU A 165 8.99 -1.79 48.33
C LEU A 165 7.85 -0.81 48.02
N ALA A 166 7.35 -0.09 49.02
CA ALA A 166 6.32 0.92 48.82
C ALA A 166 6.84 2.11 47.98
N ALA A 167 8.10 2.54 48.19
CA ALA A 167 8.75 3.54 47.35
C ALA A 167 8.94 3.04 45.91
N TRP A 168 9.39 1.79 45.73
CA TRP A 168 9.53 1.17 44.41
C TRP A 168 8.19 1.08 43.68
N ALA A 169 7.14 0.63 44.35
CA ALA A 169 5.79 0.59 43.76
C ALA A 169 5.23 1.98 43.45
N SER A 170 5.58 3.01 44.23
CA SER A 170 5.15 4.38 43.98
C SER A 170 5.78 5.00 42.73
N ALA A 171 6.94 4.50 42.30
CA ALA A 171 7.60 4.94 41.07
C ALA A 171 6.93 4.37 39.80
N HIS A 172 6.01 3.41 39.95
CA HIS A 172 5.39 2.66 38.86
C HIS A 172 3.85 2.71 38.96
N PRO A 173 3.17 3.66 38.28
CA PRO A 173 1.74 3.95 38.44
C PRO A 173 0.80 2.74 38.33
N ALA A 174 1.01 1.86 37.35
CA ALA A 174 0.17 0.68 37.16
C ALA A 174 0.34 -0.36 38.31
N VAL A 175 1.55 -0.48 38.86
CA VAL A 175 1.80 -1.32 40.05
C VAL A 175 1.11 -0.72 41.29
N ALA A 176 1.16 0.60 41.46
CA ALA A 176 0.46 1.29 42.54
C ALA A 176 -1.08 1.10 42.44
N VAL A 177 -1.65 1.20 41.24
CA VAL A 177 -3.07 0.90 40.98
C VAL A 177 -3.39 -0.54 41.37
N TRP A 178 -2.56 -1.51 40.97
CA TRP A 178 -2.78 -2.92 41.31
C TRP A 178 -2.80 -3.19 42.83
N ILE A 179 -1.83 -2.65 43.59
CA ILE A 179 -1.78 -2.79 45.06
C ILE A 179 -3.04 -2.23 45.70
N LYS A 180 -3.47 -1.03 45.27
CA LYS A 180 -4.64 -0.36 45.84
C LYS A 180 -5.94 -1.09 45.54
N GLN A 181 -6.09 -1.65 44.35
CA GLN A 181 -7.27 -2.47 44.01
C GLN A 181 -7.33 -3.75 44.84
N ARG A 182 -6.19 -4.40 45.12
CA ARG A 182 -6.13 -5.67 45.87
C ARG A 182 -6.61 -5.53 47.31
N ASN A 183 -6.30 -4.42 47.97
CA ASN A 183 -6.68 -4.19 49.38
C ASN A 183 -8.08 -3.58 49.59
N ALA A 184 -8.83 -3.37 48.50
CA ALA A 184 -10.26 -3.04 48.49
C ALA A 184 -10.74 -1.99 49.52
N THR A 185 -9.98 -0.91 49.72
CA THR A 185 -10.36 0.19 50.64
C THR A 185 -10.50 1.55 49.95
N ILE A 186 -10.18 1.67 48.66
CA ILE A 186 -10.20 2.95 47.93
C ILE A 186 -10.80 2.73 46.53
N GLU A 187 -11.88 3.45 46.21
CA GLU A 187 -12.32 3.65 44.82
C GLU A 187 -11.27 4.45 44.06
N LEU A 188 -10.60 3.85 43.07
CA LEU A 188 -9.59 4.49 42.23
C LEU A 188 -10.18 5.43 41.16
N ALA A 189 -11.35 6.01 41.43
CA ALA A 189 -12.03 6.97 40.57
C ALA A 189 -12.08 6.53 39.09
N GLY A 190 -12.44 5.26 38.83
CA GLY A 190 -12.60 4.69 37.48
C GLY A 190 -11.34 4.13 36.81
N PHE A 191 -10.15 4.28 37.40
CA PHE A 191 -8.92 3.66 36.88
C PHE A 191 -8.70 2.25 37.43
N SER A 192 -8.22 1.35 36.58
CA SER A 192 -8.23 -0.08 36.87
C SER A 192 -7.12 -0.88 36.20
N THR A 193 -6.89 -2.09 36.70
CA THR A 193 -6.05 -3.10 36.05
C THR A 193 -6.86 -3.93 35.05
N LEU A 194 -6.16 -4.65 34.17
CA LEU A 194 -6.77 -5.60 33.21
C LEU A 194 -7.71 -6.60 33.90
N ASP A 195 -7.31 -7.10 35.07
CA ASP A 195 -8.10 -8.07 35.86
C ASP A 195 -9.45 -7.48 36.29
N GLN A 196 -9.48 -6.22 36.70
CA GLN A 196 -10.71 -5.55 37.09
C GLN A 196 -11.56 -5.17 35.87
N TRP A 197 -10.92 -4.76 34.77
CA TRP A 197 -11.59 -4.46 33.50
C TRP A 197 -12.36 -5.69 32.97
N SER A 198 -11.81 -6.91 33.14
CA SER A 198 -12.45 -8.17 32.77
C SER A 198 -13.82 -8.44 33.40
N LYS A 199 -14.11 -7.82 34.56
CA LYS A 199 -15.35 -8.04 35.32
C LYS A 199 -16.54 -7.25 34.76
N ARG A 200 -16.34 -6.40 33.75
CA ARG A 200 -17.43 -5.69 33.08
C ARG A 200 -18.41 -6.69 32.45
N ALA A 201 -19.71 -6.45 32.61
CA ALA A 201 -20.75 -7.38 32.16
C ALA A 201 -20.67 -7.71 30.66
N GLU A 202 -20.31 -6.72 29.84
CA GLU A 202 -20.15 -6.85 28.38
C GLU A 202 -18.94 -7.69 27.94
N ILE A 203 -17.94 -7.84 28.83
CA ILE A 203 -16.77 -8.70 28.61
C ILE A 203 -17.05 -10.10 29.19
N ALA A 204 -17.66 -10.17 30.38
CA ALA A 204 -17.90 -11.42 31.09
C ALA A 204 -19.00 -12.30 30.45
N ALA A 205 -20.02 -11.71 29.81
CA ALA A 205 -21.13 -12.45 29.20
C ALA A 205 -21.67 -11.79 27.91
N PRO A 206 -22.09 -12.56 26.87
CA PRO A 206 -22.02 -14.02 26.74
C PRO A 206 -20.57 -14.52 26.56
N ALA A 207 -20.36 -15.84 26.50
CA ALA A 207 -19.03 -16.43 26.30
C ALA A 207 -18.35 -15.90 25.03
N PHE A 208 -17.03 -15.76 25.07
CA PHE A 208 -16.27 -15.31 23.90
C PHE A 208 -16.35 -16.36 22.79
N VAL A 209 -16.74 -15.93 21.61
CA VAL A 209 -16.67 -16.72 20.38
C VAL A 209 -15.46 -16.22 19.62
N ASP A 210 -14.50 -17.10 19.39
CA ASP A 210 -13.28 -16.77 18.67
C ASP A 210 -13.61 -16.36 17.23
N SER A 211 -12.85 -15.40 16.71
CA SER A 211 -13.03 -14.82 15.39
C SER A 211 -11.66 -14.76 14.70
N PRO A 212 -11.05 -15.93 14.42
CA PRO A 212 -9.67 -16.00 13.93
C PRO A 212 -9.49 -15.33 12.58
N ASP A 213 -10.55 -15.30 11.75
CA ASP A 213 -10.54 -14.69 10.43
C ASP A 213 -10.84 -13.18 10.46
N ARG A 214 -11.13 -12.62 11.65
CA ARG A 214 -11.41 -11.20 11.81
C ARG A 214 -10.16 -10.37 11.57
N LYS A 215 -10.33 -9.30 10.79
CA LYS A 215 -9.28 -8.40 10.39
C LYS A 215 -9.36 -7.06 11.14
N PHE A 216 -8.22 -6.43 11.32
CA PHE A 216 -8.07 -5.10 11.92
C PHE A 216 -7.27 -4.21 10.98
N SER A 217 -7.97 -3.35 10.25
CA SER A 217 -7.38 -2.43 9.28
C SER A 217 -6.53 -1.37 9.97
N LEU A 218 -5.30 -1.15 9.50
CA LEU A 218 -4.43 -0.06 9.92
C LEU A 218 -4.49 1.16 8.96
N GLY A 219 -5.30 1.05 7.91
CA GLY A 219 -5.47 2.08 6.89
C GLY A 219 -6.85 2.06 6.23
N PRO A 220 -7.06 2.82 5.14
CA PRO A 220 -8.35 2.93 4.46
C PRO A 220 -8.78 1.63 3.77
N HIS A 221 -7.85 0.73 3.46
CA HIS A 221 -8.12 -0.48 2.68
C HIS A 221 -7.99 -1.76 3.51
N ASP A 222 -8.85 -2.74 3.26
CA ASP A 222 -8.84 -4.05 3.96
C ASP A 222 -7.53 -4.85 3.78
N ALA A 223 -6.72 -4.49 2.79
CA ALA A 223 -5.41 -5.10 2.57
C ALA A 223 -4.41 -4.73 3.68
N ASP A 224 -4.55 -3.55 4.30
CA ASP A 224 -3.72 -3.05 5.40
C ASP A 224 -4.11 -3.64 6.76
N ALA A 225 -4.81 -4.78 6.77
CA ALA A 225 -5.34 -5.37 7.97
C ALA A 225 -4.44 -6.45 8.58
N ILE A 226 -4.40 -6.47 9.91
CA ILE A 226 -3.78 -7.52 10.72
C ILE A 226 -4.82 -8.52 11.21
N ASP A 227 -4.38 -9.74 11.51
CA ASP A 227 -5.22 -10.77 12.12
C ASP A 227 -5.41 -10.52 13.62
N PHE A 228 -6.48 -11.09 14.18
CA PHE A 228 -6.75 -10.99 15.62
C PHE A 228 -5.56 -11.42 16.50
N SER A 229 -4.82 -12.47 16.11
CA SER A 229 -3.64 -12.95 16.84
C SER A 229 -2.46 -11.98 16.82
N GLN A 230 -2.41 -11.06 15.85
CA GLN A 230 -1.34 -10.08 15.70
C GLN A 230 -1.61 -8.77 16.44
N LEU A 231 -2.87 -8.50 16.80
CA LEU A 231 -3.30 -7.22 17.39
C LEU A 231 -2.48 -6.83 18.61
N ALA A 232 -2.25 -7.75 19.55
CA ALA A 232 -1.50 -7.46 20.76
C ALA A 232 -0.01 -7.16 20.49
N ALA A 233 0.60 -7.94 19.59
CA ALA A 233 2.00 -7.76 19.22
C ALA A 233 2.22 -6.47 18.45
N ARG A 234 1.29 -6.10 17.56
CA ARG A 234 1.34 -4.82 16.85
C ARG A 234 1.19 -3.64 17.80
N LEU A 235 0.23 -3.69 18.73
CA LEU A 235 0.11 -2.67 19.77
C LEU A 235 1.36 -2.59 20.65
N ALA A 236 2.03 -3.70 20.92
CA ALA A 236 3.26 -3.72 21.69
C ALA A 236 4.41 -3.01 20.97
N ASP A 237 4.57 -3.28 19.67
CA ASP A 237 5.60 -2.69 18.82
C ASP A 237 5.41 -1.18 18.66
N GLU A 238 4.19 -0.75 18.35
CA GLU A 238 3.86 0.67 18.20
C GLU A 238 4.01 1.44 19.52
N LEU A 239 3.87 0.75 20.64
CA LEU A 239 4.01 1.31 21.98
C LEU A 239 5.36 0.96 22.60
N ASP A 240 6.36 0.53 21.83
CA ASP A 240 7.70 0.25 22.38
C ASP A 240 8.37 1.56 22.78
N GLU A 241 8.41 2.51 21.85
CA GLU A 241 8.97 3.85 22.06
C GLU A 241 8.05 4.74 22.92
N PRO A 242 8.60 5.60 23.78
CA PRO A 242 7.86 6.67 24.45
C PRO A 242 7.11 7.57 23.46
N ARG A 243 6.10 8.31 23.95
CA ARG A 243 5.39 9.36 23.18
C ARG A 243 4.54 8.86 22.01
N THR A 244 4.25 7.57 21.99
CA THR A 244 3.45 6.90 20.97
C THR A 244 1.98 6.77 21.37
N SER A 245 1.10 6.67 20.38
CA SER A 245 -0.33 6.48 20.61
C SER A 245 -0.97 5.56 19.57
N ALA A 246 -1.97 4.82 20.01
CA ALA A 246 -2.81 3.99 19.15
C ALA A 246 -4.30 4.26 19.43
N ARG A 247 -5.14 4.14 18.40
CA ARG A 247 -6.59 4.30 18.52
C ARG A 247 -7.33 3.17 17.85
N ILE A 248 -8.14 2.44 18.62
CA ILE A 248 -9.08 1.46 18.08
C ILE A 248 -10.43 2.12 17.87
N TRP A 249 -10.84 2.30 16.62
CA TRP A 249 -12.08 3.03 16.28
C TRP A 249 -12.99 2.23 15.36
N GLY A 250 -14.22 2.69 15.13
CA GLY A 250 -15.19 2.07 14.23
C GLY A 250 -16.56 1.91 14.87
N ALA A 251 -17.50 1.34 14.11
CA ALA A 251 -18.91 1.32 14.48
C ALA A 251 -19.19 0.74 15.89
N SER A 252 -20.22 1.29 16.54
CA SER A 252 -20.68 0.79 17.83
C SER A 252 -21.16 -0.66 17.71
N GLY A 253 -20.86 -1.50 18.69
CA GLY A 253 -21.27 -2.91 18.69
C GLY A 253 -20.46 -3.86 17.81
N ILE A 254 -19.45 -3.36 17.09
CA ILE A 254 -18.58 -4.19 16.24
C ILE A 254 -17.63 -5.09 17.06
N GLY A 255 -17.28 -4.71 18.30
CA GLY A 255 -16.48 -5.54 19.22
C GLY A 255 -15.08 -5.02 19.59
N LYS A 256 -14.81 -3.71 19.47
CA LYS A 256 -13.51 -3.06 19.75
C LYS A 256 -12.95 -3.37 21.15
N THR A 257 -13.70 -3.02 22.21
CA THR A 257 -13.33 -3.25 23.62
C THR A 257 -12.98 -4.71 23.88
N ARG A 258 -13.83 -5.61 23.39
CA ARG A 258 -13.68 -7.05 23.60
C ARG A 258 -12.48 -7.62 22.84
N ALA A 259 -12.21 -7.11 21.63
CA ALA A 259 -11.02 -7.47 20.87
C ALA A 259 -9.74 -7.06 21.61
N LEU A 260 -9.63 -5.82 22.10
CA LEU A 260 -8.46 -5.37 22.86
C LEU A 260 -8.25 -6.19 24.13
N TYR A 261 -9.32 -6.41 24.91
CA TYR A 261 -9.26 -7.21 26.13
C TYR A 261 -8.73 -8.62 25.87
N HIS A 262 -9.27 -9.32 24.86
CA HIS A 262 -8.85 -10.69 24.56
C HIS A 262 -7.44 -10.74 23.94
N ALA A 263 -7.06 -9.76 23.13
CA ALA A 263 -5.70 -9.65 22.60
C ALA A 263 -4.66 -9.48 23.74
N LEU A 264 -4.93 -8.59 24.69
CA LEU A 264 -4.03 -8.36 25.83
C LEU A 264 -4.05 -9.51 26.84
N SER A 265 -5.19 -10.12 27.13
CA SER A 265 -5.30 -11.22 28.11
C SER A 265 -4.77 -12.56 27.60
N ALA A 266 -4.86 -12.83 26.30
CA ALA A 266 -4.28 -14.02 25.68
C ALA A 266 -2.76 -13.91 25.49
N SER A 267 -2.18 -12.71 25.67
CA SER A 267 -0.74 -12.49 25.54
C SER A 267 0.02 -13.19 26.67
N THR A 268 0.99 -14.02 26.30
CA THR A 268 1.84 -14.75 27.25
C THR A 268 3.28 -14.21 27.25
N GLY A 269 4.08 -14.62 28.24
CA GLY A 269 5.48 -14.22 28.33
C GLY A 269 5.69 -12.73 28.62
N LEU A 270 6.57 -12.10 27.85
CA LEU A 270 7.08 -10.73 28.06
C LEU A 270 5.98 -9.67 27.90
N LEU A 271 5.10 -9.82 26.91
CA LEU A 271 3.99 -8.91 26.67
C LEU A 271 2.96 -8.95 27.82
N GLY A 272 2.61 -10.13 28.31
CA GLY A 272 1.72 -10.28 29.47
C GLY A 272 2.32 -9.67 30.74
N GLY A 273 3.64 -9.81 30.94
CA GLY A 273 4.37 -9.15 32.04
C GLY A 273 4.32 -7.63 31.96
N LEU A 274 4.54 -7.07 30.76
CA LEU A 274 4.44 -5.64 30.49
C LEU A 274 3.03 -5.09 30.73
N THR A 275 1.99 -5.78 30.25
CA THR A 275 0.60 -5.35 30.46
C THR A 275 0.26 -5.32 31.95
N ALA A 276 0.70 -6.31 32.71
CA ALA A 276 0.48 -6.35 34.16
C ALA A 276 1.28 -5.26 34.93
N ALA A 277 2.40 -4.79 34.39
CA ALA A 277 3.32 -3.89 35.05
C ALA A 277 3.13 -2.40 34.69
N ASN A 278 2.62 -2.08 33.49
CA ASN A 278 2.62 -0.71 32.96
C ASN A 278 1.25 -0.18 32.49
N PHE A 279 0.21 -1.03 32.35
CA PHE A 279 -1.07 -0.59 31.78
C PHE A 279 -2.08 -0.16 32.85
N ILE A 280 -2.76 0.96 32.59
CA ILE A 280 -3.90 1.46 33.38
C ILE A 280 -5.11 1.60 32.45
N PHE A 281 -6.25 1.02 32.84
CA PHE A 281 -7.49 1.01 32.07
C PHE A 281 -8.56 1.88 32.72
N CYS A 282 -9.27 2.68 31.94
CA CYS A 282 -10.40 3.47 32.44
C CYS A 282 -11.51 3.62 31.39
N ASP A 283 -12.73 3.91 31.85
CA ASP A 283 -13.80 4.43 30.98
C ASP A 283 -13.75 5.95 30.92
N TYR A 284 -13.78 6.51 29.71
CA TYR A 284 -13.82 7.97 29.56
C TYR A 284 -14.98 8.60 30.34
N ASN A 285 -16.18 7.99 30.30
CA ASN A 285 -17.36 8.56 30.96
C ASN A 285 -17.26 8.53 32.49
N GLU A 286 -16.49 7.59 33.04
CA GLU A 286 -16.25 7.51 34.49
C GLU A 286 -15.16 8.48 34.95
N VAL A 287 -14.18 8.79 34.09
CA VAL A 287 -12.95 9.50 34.49
C VAL A 287 -12.75 10.88 33.86
N ALA A 288 -13.66 11.35 33.01
CA ALA A 288 -13.50 12.56 32.17
C ALA A 288 -12.96 13.78 32.93
N SER A 289 -13.40 14.00 34.17
CA SER A 289 -12.98 15.14 35.00
C SER A 289 -11.56 15.04 35.56
N ARG A 290 -10.98 13.83 35.67
CA ARG A 290 -9.67 13.57 36.28
C ARG A 290 -8.63 13.02 35.31
N LEU A 291 -9.04 12.60 34.12
CA LEU A 291 -8.21 11.97 33.11
C LEU A 291 -6.96 12.80 32.77
N TRP A 292 -7.15 14.11 32.59
CA TRP A 292 -6.09 15.05 32.26
C TRP A 292 -5.10 15.25 33.40
N ASP A 293 -5.59 15.36 34.64
CA ASP A 293 -4.74 15.52 35.82
C ASP A 293 -3.86 14.29 36.00
N VAL A 294 -4.42 13.10 35.77
CA VAL A 294 -3.68 11.84 35.84
C VAL A 294 -2.64 11.75 34.73
N ALA A 295 -2.98 12.07 33.48
CA ALA A 295 -2.03 12.06 32.37
C ALA A 295 -0.86 13.04 32.60
N ASN A 296 -1.16 14.28 33.02
CA ASN A 296 -0.14 15.28 33.33
C ASN A 296 0.74 14.86 34.52
N GLN A 297 0.16 14.22 35.54
CA GLN A 297 0.93 13.73 36.68
C GLN A 297 1.91 12.61 36.24
N VAL A 298 1.48 11.69 35.38
CA VAL A 298 2.35 10.64 34.82
C VAL A 298 3.52 11.24 34.03
N VAL A 299 3.25 12.24 33.19
CA VAL A 299 4.30 12.96 32.43
C VAL A 299 5.27 13.67 33.38
N LYS A 300 4.74 14.38 34.38
CA LYS A 300 5.54 15.11 35.37
C LYS A 300 6.44 14.19 36.20
N ASP A 301 5.96 13.00 36.53
CA ASP A 301 6.71 12.00 37.30
C ASP A 301 7.69 11.20 36.44
N GLY A 302 7.72 11.42 35.11
CA GLY A 302 8.55 10.68 34.16
C GLY A 302 8.23 9.18 34.15
N ALA A 303 6.98 8.82 34.44
CA ALA A 303 6.60 7.43 34.68
C ALA A 303 6.28 6.68 33.37
N ASP A 304 6.86 5.50 33.20
CA ASP A 304 6.65 4.62 32.05
C ASP A 304 5.30 3.90 32.16
N THR A 305 4.26 4.48 31.55
CA THR A 305 2.86 4.03 31.70
C THR A 305 2.13 4.03 30.35
N VAL A 306 1.31 2.99 30.14
CA VAL A 306 0.36 2.91 29.03
C VAL A 306 -1.05 3.17 29.57
N LEU A 307 -1.67 4.26 29.12
CA LEU A 307 -3.03 4.62 29.51
C LEU A 307 -4.04 4.17 28.45
N VAL A 308 -4.93 3.26 28.84
CA VAL A 308 -6.01 2.73 27.99
C VAL A 308 -7.33 3.39 28.35
N VAL A 309 -7.89 4.17 27.45
CA VAL A 309 -9.13 4.93 27.66
C VAL A 309 -10.24 4.39 26.74
N ASP A 310 -11.18 3.63 27.30
CA ASP A 310 -12.33 3.11 26.57
C ASP A 310 -13.45 4.16 26.44
N GLY A 311 -14.21 4.12 25.35
CA GLY A 311 -15.26 5.11 25.05
C GLY A 311 -14.76 6.55 24.84
N CYS A 312 -13.48 6.74 24.49
CA CYS A 312 -12.85 8.04 24.34
C CYS A 312 -13.16 8.69 22.97
N PRO A 313 -13.82 9.86 22.94
CA PRO A 313 -14.03 10.63 21.70
C PRO A 313 -12.71 11.04 21.05
N LEU A 314 -12.68 11.17 19.72
CA LEU A 314 -11.43 11.45 19.01
C LEU A 314 -10.81 12.79 19.42
N ARG A 315 -11.62 13.83 19.64
CA ARG A 315 -11.13 15.14 20.09
C ARG A 315 -10.30 15.00 21.37
N GLU A 316 -10.80 14.21 22.32
CA GLU A 316 -10.11 13.97 23.58
C GLU A 316 -8.91 13.03 23.38
N ALA A 317 -9.01 12.04 22.49
CA ALA A 317 -7.86 11.21 22.13
C ALA A 317 -6.69 12.01 21.55
N ARG A 318 -6.96 12.98 20.67
CA ARG A 318 -5.93 13.90 20.13
C ARG A 318 -5.30 14.74 21.24
N ARG A 319 -6.12 15.28 22.14
CA ARG A 319 -5.63 16.04 23.30
C ARG A 319 -4.75 15.18 24.22
N LEU A 320 -5.09 13.91 24.45
CA LEU A 320 -4.23 12.98 25.18
C LEU A 320 -2.91 12.76 24.42
N ASN A 321 -2.99 12.55 23.10
CA ASN A 321 -1.82 12.34 22.26
C ASN A 321 -0.84 13.54 22.35
N ASP A 322 -1.35 14.77 22.32
CA ASP A 322 -0.53 15.98 22.48
C ASP A 322 0.21 16.00 23.84
N ILE A 323 -0.44 15.55 24.92
CA ILE A 323 0.19 15.43 26.25
C ILE A 323 1.30 14.36 26.21
N ALA A 324 1.03 13.20 25.61
CA ALA A 324 2.03 12.14 25.52
C ALA A 324 3.23 12.51 24.63
N ARG A 325 3.02 13.34 23.60
CA ARG A 325 4.08 13.79 22.67
C ARG A 325 4.96 14.90 23.21
N GLY A 326 4.63 15.47 24.37
CA GLY A 326 5.44 16.48 25.04
C GLY A 326 6.89 16.02 25.25
N GLU A 327 7.83 16.97 25.19
CA GLU A 327 9.24 16.69 25.42
C GLU A 327 9.45 16.11 26.83
N GLY A 328 10.28 15.06 26.94
CA GLY A 328 10.54 14.35 28.20
C GLY A 328 9.44 13.37 28.65
N SER A 329 8.33 13.26 27.92
CA SER A 329 7.24 12.32 28.25
C SER A 329 7.63 10.86 28.01
N ALA A 330 7.27 10.00 28.97
CA ALA A 330 7.28 8.53 28.88
C ALA A 330 5.86 7.92 28.77
N LEU A 331 4.83 8.77 28.64
CA LEU A 331 3.43 8.35 28.54
C LEU A 331 3.15 7.78 27.14
N ARG A 332 2.35 6.71 27.13
CA ARG A 332 1.83 6.07 25.92
C ARG A 332 0.32 5.89 26.05
N ILE A 333 -0.40 5.94 24.94
CA ILE A 333 -1.87 5.97 24.98
C ILE A 333 -2.47 4.94 24.03
N ILE A 334 -3.48 4.22 24.53
CA ILE A 334 -4.45 3.50 23.70
C ILE A 334 -5.82 4.11 23.93
N THR A 335 -6.47 4.59 22.89
CA THR A 335 -7.88 5.04 22.99
C THR A 335 -8.80 4.10 22.23
N ILE A 336 -10.00 3.87 22.73
CA ILE A 336 -11.06 3.16 22.02
C ILE A 336 -12.24 4.10 21.83
N GLY A 337 -12.77 4.23 20.60
CA GLY A 337 -13.90 5.12 20.34
C GLY A 337 -14.75 4.69 19.15
N ALA A 338 -15.86 5.39 18.90
CA ALA A 338 -16.69 5.14 17.72
C ALA A 338 -16.09 5.81 16.47
N ASP A 339 -15.55 7.01 16.66
CA ASP A 339 -15.01 7.93 15.68
C ASP A 339 -13.50 7.78 15.47
N GLY A 340 -13.03 7.90 14.23
CA GLY A 340 -11.61 7.90 13.86
C GLY A 340 -11.42 8.07 12.35
N ILE A 341 -10.23 8.51 11.94
CA ILE A 341 -9.85 8.75 10.55
C ILE A 341 -9.11 7.53 10.03
N ASP A 342 -9.10 7.36 8.72
CA ASP A 342 -8.41 6.25 8.09
C ASP A 342 -6.88 6.32 8.24
N HIS A 343 -6.31 7.52 8.43
CA HIS A 343 -4.87 7.72 8.62
C HIS A 343 -4.59 8.94 9.53
N ASP A 344 -3.61 8.82 10.43
CA ASP A 344 -3.10 9.91 11.27
C ASP A 344 -1.58 9.75 11.43
N ASP A 345 -0.79 10.75 11.06
CA ASP A 345 0.69 10.71 11.09
C ASP A 345 1.27 10.58 12.51
N HIS A 346 0.45 10.75 13.53
CA HIS A 346 0.86 10.82 14.92
C HIS A 346 0.14 9.81 15.82
N CYS A 347 -0.72 8.97 15.24
CA CYS A 347 -1.49 7.97 15.95
C CYS A 347 -1.76 6.76 15.05
N VAL A 348 -1.49 5.56 15.54
CA VAL A 348 -1.81 4.35 14.79
C VAL A 348 -3.31 4.10 14.84
N MET A 349 -3.97 4.19 13.69
CA MET A 349 -5.42 4.06 13.57
C MET A 349 -5.81 2.61 13.26
N ILE A 350 -6.48 1.95 14.20
CA ILE A 350 -6.87 0.55 14.10
C ILE A 350 -8.39 0.43 13.99
N ARG A 351 -8.90 -0.01 12.84
CA ARG A 351 -10.33 -0.22 12.61
C ARG A 351 -10.63 -1.71 12.42
N PRO A 352 -11.39 -2.36 13.32
CA PRO A 352 -11.81 -3.74 13.11
C PRO A 352 -12.83 -3.82 11.97
N THR A 353 -12.72 -4.85 11.14
CA THR A 353 -13.74 -5.17 10.13
C THR A 353 -14.99 -5.74 10.81
N PRO A 354 -16.14 -5.77 10.09
CA PRO A 354 -17.27 -6.61 10.47
C PRO A 354 -16.80 -8.05 10.72
N ALA A 355 -17.41 -8.70 11.71
CA ALA A 355 -17.13 -10.10 12.02
C ALA A 355 -17.63 -11.00 10.88
N ASP A 356 -16.90 -12.08 10.61
CA ASP A 356 -17.30 -13.04 9.59
C ASP A 356 -18.61 -13.75 9.97
N ARG A 357 -19.29 -14.28 8.94
CA ARG A 357 -20.60 -14.96 9.12
C ARG A 357 -20.51 -16.14 10.08
N SER A 358 -19.37 -16.83 10.16
CA SER A 358 -19.19 -17.99 11.03
C SER A 358 -19.10 -17.59 12.51
N THR A 359 -18.43 -16.46 12.80
CA THR A 359 -18.40 -15.87 14.15
C THR A 359 -19.79 -15.45 14.59
N ILE A 360 -20.53 -14.72 13.74
CA ILE A 360 -21.90 -14.32 14.04
C ILE A 360 -22.80 -15.53 14.28
N ARG A 361 -22.70 -16.55 13.41
CA ARG A 361 -23.40 -17.83 13.58
C ARG A 361 -23.04 -18.52 14.90
N GLY A 362 -21.78 -18.47 15.31
CA GLY A 362 -21.30 -19.01 16.60
C GLY A 362 -21.94 -18.31 17.80
N ILE A 363 -22.04 -16.98 17.76
CA ILE A 363 -22.73 -16.18 18.77
C ILE A 363 -24.22 -16.54 18.83
N LEU A 364 -24.89 -16.60 17.67
CA LEU A 364 -26.30 -16.97 17.58
C LEU A 364 -26.54 -18.39 18.10
N LYS A 365 -25.69 -19.37 17.74
CA LYS A 365 -25.78 -20.75 18.21
C LYS A 365 -25.61 -20.88 19.72
N ALA A 366 -24.71 -20.09 20.32
CA ALA A 366 -24.49 -20.08 21.76
C ALA A 366 -25.72 -19.54 22.52
N GLY A 367 -26.39 -18.51 21.99
CA GLY A 367 -27.62 -17.97 22.59
C GLY A 367 -28.91 -18.72 22.22
N LEU A 368 -28.94 -19.39 21.06
CA LEU A 368 -30.09 -20.11 20.50
C LEU A 368 -29.75 -21.56 20.18
N PRO A 369 -29.47 -22.41 21.19
CA PRO A 369 -28.99 -23.78 20.98
C PRO A 369 -29.97 -24.72 20.25
N LYS A 370 -31.24 -24.29 20.07
CA LYS A 370 -32.31 -25.07 19.42
C LYS A 370 -32.64 -24.62 17.98
N ALA A 371 -32.02 -23.55 17.47
CA ALA A 371 -32.27 -23.04 16.11
C ALA A 371 -31.63 -23.95 15.05
N LYS A 372 -32.23 -24.05 13.86
CA LYS A 372 -31.70 -24.86 12.75
C LYS A 372 -30.55 -24.15 12.02
N ALA A 373 -29.80 -24.92 11.23
CA ALA A 373 -28.61 -24.41 10.53
C ALA A 373 -28.95 -23.33 9.49
N ASP A 374 -29.99 -23.54 8.68
CA ASP A 374 -30.51 -22.60 7.69
C ASP A 374 -31.03 -21.31 8.35
N GLU A 375 -31.72 -21.44 9.48
CA GLU A 375 -32.20 -20.30 10.27
C GLU A 375 -31.04 -19.44 10.80
N LEU A 376 -29.98 -20.07 11.33
CA LEU A 376 -28.80 -19.36 11.80
C LEU A 376 -28.06 -18.63 10.68
N ASP A 377 -28.00 -19.22 9.48
CA ASP A 377 -27.36 -18.57 8.32
C ASP A 377 -28.15 -17.36 7.86
N TYR A 378 -29.47 -17.49 7.74
CA TYR A 378 -30.36 -16.39 7.39
C TYR A 378 -30.23 -15.23 8.38
N LEU A 379 -30.23 -15.52 9.68
CA LEU A 379 -30.07 -14.50 10.73
C LEU A 379 -28.68 -13.85 10.73
N ALA A 380 -27.63 -14.60 10.42
CA ALA A 380 -26.28 -14.06 10.35
C ALA A 380 -26.14 -13.01 9.23
N GLU A 381 -26.89 -13.14 8.14
CA GLU A 381 -26.93 -12.17 7.04
C GLU A 381 -27.50 -10.83 7.48
N PHE A 382 -28.61 -10.84 8.24
CA PHE A 382 -29.22 -9.63 8.79
C PHE A 382 -28.36 -8.93 9.84
N CYS A 383 -27.48 -9.67 10.52
CA CYS A 383 -26.56 -9.08 11.49
C CYS A 383 -25.38 -8.35 10.83
N ASP A 384 -25.11 -8.58 9.54
CA ASP A 384 -24.12 -7.86 8.71
C ASP A 384 -22.74 -7.72 9.40
N GLY A 385 -22.33 -8.76 10.13
CA GLY A 385 -21.06 -8.79 10.85
C GLY A 385 -21.00 -7.96 12.14
N PHE A 386 -22.14 -7.61 12.77
CA PHE A 386 -22.20 -6.94 14.08
C PHE A 386 -22.50 -7.91 15.24
N PRO A 387 -21.50 -8.31 16.05
CA PRO A 387 -21.69 -9.23 17.18
C PRO A 387 -22.76 -8.79 18.18
N ARG A 388 -22.84 -7.49 18.48
CA ARG A 388 -23.78 -6.98 19.48
C ARG A 388 -25.24 -7.09 19.05
N ILE A 389 -25.51 -7.00 17.74
CA ILE A 389 -26.85 -7.23 17.17
C ILE A 389 -27.25 -8.70 17.32
N ALA A 390 -26.33 -9.62 17.00
CA ALA A 390 -26.55 -11.05 17.20
C ALA A 390 -26.89 -11.38 18.66
N VAL A 391 -26.15 -10.82 19.62
CA VAL A 391 -26.42 -11.01 21.06
C VAL A 391 -27.80 -10.45 21.44
N SER A 392 -28.15 -9.25 21.01
CA SER A 392 -29.48 -8.66 21.28
C SER A 392 -30.61 -9.51 20.68
N PHE A 393 -30.42 -10.03 19.46
CA PHE A 393 -31.37 -10.92 18.81
C PHE A 393 -31.62 -12.21 19.62
N THR A 394 -30.56 -12.81 20.19
CA THR A 394 -30.74 -14.03 21.00
C THR A 394 -31.65 -13.82 22.21
N ARG A 395 -31.72 -12.59 22.74
CA ARG A 395 -32.60 -12.24 23.87
C ARG A 395 -34.08 -12.12 23.45
N SER A 396 -34.37 -11.81 22.19
CA SER A 396 -35.73 -11.59 21.70
C SER A 396 -36.38 -12.84 21.11
N TYR A 397 -35.59 -13.68 20.43
CA TYR A 397 -36.06 -14.92 19.79
C TYR A 397 -36.70 -15.92 20.78
N GLY A 398 -36.31 -15.89 22.06
CA GLY A 398 -36.95 -16.70 23.09
C GLY A 398 -38.46 -16.42 23.30
N LYS A 399 -39.01 -15.35 22.72
CA LYS A 399 -40.41 -14.92 22.86
C LYS A 399 -41.30 -15.17 21.64
N THR A 400 -40.75 -15.27 20.42
CA THR A 400 -41.52 -15.42 19.17
C THR A 400 -40.77 -16.35 18.20
N GLY A 401 -41.47 -17.35 17.65
CA GLY A 401 -40.91 -18.37 16.75
C GLY A 401 -40.53 -17.87 15.34
N ILE A 402 -40.16 -18.81 14.46
CA ILE A 402 -39.54 -18.60 13.12
C ILE A 402 -40.43 -17.76 12.18
N LEU A 403 -39.81 -16.82 11.44
CA LEU A 403 -40.48 -15.90 10.52
C LEU A 403 -40.05 -16.10 9.05
N LYS A 404 -40.98 -15.85 8.10
CA LYS A 404 -40.89 -16.24 6.68
C LYS A 404 -40.43 -15.15 5.70
N SER A 405 -40.20 -13.91 6.14
CA SER A 405 -39.83 -12.77 5.26
C SER A 405 -38.72 -11.89 5.84
N ALA A 406 -38.07 -11.11 4.98
CA ALA A 406 -37.05 -10.13 5.36
C ALA A 406 -37.62 -9.07 6.34
N ASP A 407 -38.84 -8.61 6.07
CA ASP A 407 -39.55 -7.63 6.89
C ASP A 407 -39.75 -8.12 8.33
N ALA A 408 -40.08 -9.39 8.47
CA ALA A 408 -40.37 -9.99 9.77
C ALA A 408 -39.09 -10.15 10.62
N VAL A 409 -37.96 -10.44 9.98
CA VAL A 409 -36.65 -10.49 10.66
C VAL A 409 -36.17 -9.09 11.04
N ALA A 410 -36.28 -8.11 10.15
CA ALA A 410 -35.93 -6.73 10.46
C ALA A 410 -36.76 -6.20 11.64
N GLN A 411 -38.07 -6.44 11.67
CA GLN A 411 -38.94 -6.03 12.78
C GLN A 411 -38.56 -6.71 14.10
N GLN A 412 -38.22 -8.01 14.08
CA GLN A 412 -37.80 -8.73 15.28
C GLN A 412 -36.47 -8.23 15.85
N ILE A 413 -35.54 -7.79 14.99
CA ILE A 413 -34.29 -7.18 15.44
C ILE A 413 -34.57 -5.85 16.13
N LEU A 414 -35.45 -5.01 15.57
CA LEU A 414 -35.87 -3.75 16.19
C LEU A 414 -36.52 -4.00 17.57
N ASP A 415 -37.43 -4.98 17.65
CA ASP A 415 -38.10 -5.35 18.90
C ASP A 415 -37.10 -5.89 19.94
N GLY A 416 -36.11 -6.66 19.51
CA GLY A 416 -35.12 -7.27 20.40
C GLY A 416 -34.10 -6.30 20.98
N VAL A 417 -33.82 -5.23 20.25
CA VAL A 417 -33.00 -4.12 20.72
C VAL A 417 -33.82 -3.15 21.59
N GLY A 418 -35.16 -3.28 21.58
CA GLY A 418 -36.07 -2.40 22.31
C GLY A 418 -36.27 -1.04 21.63
N ALA A 419 -36.20 -1.00 20.29
CA ALA A 419 -36.43 0.22 19.54
C ALA A 419 -37.92 0.60 19.60
N GLU A 420 -38.21 1.75 20.22
CA GLU A 420 -39.58 2.25 20.32
C GLU A 420 -40.07 2.80 18.98
N ARG A 421 -41.38 3.04 18.86
CA ARG A 421 -41.99 3.50 17.61
C ARG A 421 -41.37 4.80 17.09
N GLU A 422 -41.04 5.73 17.98
CA GLU A 422 -40.39 7.01 17.61
C GLU A 422 -38.93 6.80 17.17
N THR A 423 -38.23 5.87 17.81
CA THR A 423 -36.86 5.48 17.45
C THR A 423 -36.79 4.83 16.08
N VAL A 424 -37.71 3.90 15.78
CA VAL A 424 -37.83 3.28 14.45
C VAL A 424 -38.14 4.32 13.39
N ARG A 425 -39.00 5.30 13.70
CA ARG A 425 -39.33 6.40 12.78
C ARG A 425 -38.13 7.32 12.51
N ALA A 426 -37.31 7.63 13.51
CA ALA A 426 -36.07 8.36 13.30
C ALA A 426 -35.06 7.57 12.43
N LEU A 427 -34.95 6.25 12.66
CA LEU A 427 -34.11 5.35 11.86
C LEU A 427 -34.59 5.22 10.41
N GLU A 428 -35.90 5.16 10.17
CA GLU A 428 -36.50 5.21 8.82
C GLU A 428 -36.03 6.44 8.04
N CYS A 429 -35.97 7.61 8.70
CA CYS A 429 -35.44 8.82 8.09
C CYS A 429 -33.96 8.67 7.74
N LEU A 430 -33.14 8.28 8.73
CA LEU A 430 -31.69 8.15 8.55
C LEU A 430 -31.33 7.15 7.45
N SER A 431 -32.11 6.08 7.31
CA SER A 431 -31.90 5.00 6.33
C SER A 431 -32.05 5.45 4.86
N LEU A 432 -32.76 6.56 4.61
CA LEU A 432 -32.86 7.18 3.29
C LEU A 432 -31.52 7.77 2.81
N PHE A 433 -30.56 7.97 3.71
CA PHE A 433 -29.26 8.59 3.45
C PHE A 433 -28.12 7.61 3.71
N SER A 434 -27.01 7.77 3.01
CA SER A 434 -25.75 7.08 3.34
C SER A 434 -25.25 7.49 4.72
N GLN A 435 -25.38 8.79 5.05
CA GLN A 435 -25.14 9.37 6.36
C GLN A 435 -25.78 10.77 6.46
N LEU A 436 -26.00 11.26 7.69
CA LEU A 436 -26.42 12.63 8.01
C LEU A 436 -25.58 13.19 9.15
N SER A 437 -25.26 14.49 9.14
CA SER A 437 -24.50 15.16 10.22
C SER A 437 -25.40 16.14 10.98
N PRO A 438 -26.11 15.73 12.04
CA PRO A 438 -27.11 16.58 12.68
C PRO A 438 -26.54 17.87 13.27
N ASP A 439 -25.27 17.82 13.70
CA ASP A 439 -24.61 18.94 14.36
C ASP A 439 -23.95 19.93 13.37
N GLU A 440 -23.84 19.58 12.07
CA GLU A 440 -23.22 20.44 11.05
C GLU A 440 -24.14 21.61 10.67
N ASP A 441 -25.42 21.33 10.44
CA ASP A 441 -26.48 22.32 10.27
C ASP A 441 -27.77 21.81 10.95
N PRO A 442 -27.99 22.17 12.24
CA PRO A 442 -29.17 21.74 12.98
C PRO A 442 -30.48 22.19 12.32
N GLY A 443 -30.51 23.36 11.68
CA GLY A 443 -31.72 23.85 11.01
C GLY A 443 -32.09 23.02 9.79
N ALA A 444 -31.10 22.60 9.00
CA ALA A 444 -31.32 21.69 7.89
C ALA A 444 -31.73 20.28 8.36
N PHE A 445 -31.14 19.79 9.45
CA PHE A 445 -31.52 18.52 10.07
C PHE A 445 -32.96 18.54 10.59
N ASP A 446 -33.38 19.64 11.24
CA ASP A 446 -34.75 19.84 11.71
C ASP A 446 -35.74 19.82 10.54
N LYS A 447 -35.41 20.48 9.43
CA LYS A 447 -36.23 20.46 8.20
C LYS A 447 -36.34 19.05 7.62
N ILE A 448 -35.26 18.26 7.63
CA ILE A 448 -35.28 16.84 7.22
C ILE A 448 -36.25 16.04 8.09
N ALA A 449 -36.14 16.19 9.41
CA ALA A 449 -36.99 15.50 10.39
C ALA A 449 -38.47 15.82 10.18
N GLU A 450 -38.79 17.10 9.99
CA GLU A 450 -40.17 17.54 9.77
C GLU A 450 -40.72 17.08 8.42
N MET A 451 -39.93 17.18 7.35
CA MET A 451 -40.38 16.89 5.99
C MET A 451 -40.53 15.41 5.71
N LEU A 452 -39.53 14.60 6.07
CA LEU A 452 -39.47 13.19 5.69
C LEU A 452 -40.14 12.27 6.70
N VAL A 453 -40.14 12.65 7.98
CA VAL A 453 -40.75 11.84 9.04
C VAL A 453 -41.71 12.59 9.94
N GLN A 454 -41.99 13.88 9.77
CA GLN A 454 -42.89 14.66 10.64
C GLN A 454 -42.55 14.54 12.14
N MET A 455 -41.26 14.67 12.46
CA MET A 455 -40.74 14.76 13.82
C MET A 455 -40.12 16.15 14.02
N LYS A 456 -40.16 16.67 15.25
CA LYS A 456 -39.31 17.80 15.62
C LYS A 456 -37.85 17.34 15.55
N GLY A 457 -36.94 18.19 15.06
CA GLY A 457 -35.56 17.78 14.87
C GLY A 457 -34.83 17.36 16.15
N GLU A 458 -34.99 18.09 17.25
CA GLU A 458 -34.49 17.67 18.58
C GLU A 458 -35.02 16.29 19.01
N LEU A 459 -36.29 15.99 18.75
CA LEU A 459 -36.86 14.67 19.06
C LEU A 459 -36.29 13.58 18.14
N MET A 460 -36.03 13.89 16.87
CA MET A 460 -35.35 12.97 15.97
C MET A 460 -33.90 12.73 16.41
N TYR A 461 -33.16 13.79 16.77
CA TYR A 461 -31.80 13.69 17.28
C TYR A 461 -31.74 12.84 18.55
N GLU A 462 -32.60 13.12 19.54
CA GLU A 462 -32.75 12.33 20.76
C GLU A 462 -32.98 10.85 20.44
N ASN A 463 -33.91 10.55 19.53
CA ASN A 463 -34.19 9.18 19.11
C ASN A 463 -33.03 8.53 18.35
N LEU A 464 -32.24 9.29 17.56
CA LEU A 464 -31.01 8.78 16.95
C LEU A 464 -29.89 8.56 17.97
N VAL A 465 -29.83 9.34 19.06
CA VAL A 465 -28.95 9.09 20.22
C VAL A 465 -29.34 7.80 20.91
N ILE A 466 -30.64 7.59 21.16
CA ILE A 466 -31.17 6.35 21.72
C ILE A 466 -30.83 5.17 20.80
N ALA A 467 -31.08 5.31 19.49
CA ALA A 467 -30.77 4.30 18.48
C ALA A 467 -29.25 3.99 18.39
N ALA A 468 -28.38 4.98 18.62
CA ALA A 468 -26.93 4.79 18.71
C ALA A 468 -26.53 4.00 19.97
N GLY A 469 -27.17 4.28 21.12
CA GLY A 469 -27.06 3.47 22.34
C GLY A 469 -27.56 2.04 22.16
N GLN A 470 -28.45 1.85 21.19
CA GLN A 470 -29.01 0.58 20.73
C GLN A 470 -28.21 -0.08 19.59
N HIS A 471 -27.13 0.55 19.10
CA HIS A 471 -26.25 0.08 18.02
C HIS A 471 -26.86 0.02 16.62
N LEU A 472 -28.04 0.61 16.42
CA LEU A 472 -28.71 0.72 15.12
C LEU A 472 -28.23 1.95 14.31
N VAL A 473 -27.45 2.83 14.96
CA VAL A 473 -26.81 4.00 14.36
C VAL A 473 -25.31 3.95 14.58
N GLY A 474 -24.54 4.03 13.50
CA GLY A 474 -23.12 4.32 13.53
C GLY A 474 -22.90 5.83 13.69
N ARG A 475 -21.83 6.22 14.40
CA ARG A 475 -21.45 7.62 14.59
C ARG A 475 -19.97 7.80 14.26
N ASN A 476 -19.69 8.62 13.25
CA ASN A 476 -18.35 9.00 12.82
C ASN A 476 -18.30 10.53 12.64
N TYR A 477 -17.48 11.25 13.43
CA TYR A 477 -17.31 12.71 13.29
C TYR A 477 -18.59 13.57 13.29
N GLY A 478 -19.61 13.17 14.05
CA GLY A 478 -20.92 13.85 14.02
C GLY A 478 -21.84 13.38 12.89
N ALA A 479 -21.31 12.68 11.88
CA ALA A 479 -22.13 11.95 10.92
C ALA A 479 -22.71 10.68 11.56
N MET A 480 -23.97 10.43 11.25
CA MET A 480 -24.76 9.29 11.69
C MET A 480 -25.18 8.48 10.47
N ASN A 481 -25.13 7.16 10.56
CA ASN A 481 -25.61 6.26 9.50
C ASN A 481 -26.41 5.10 10.09
N ALA A 482 -27.47 4.68 9.40
CA ALA A 482 -28.24 3.52 9.83
C ALA A 482 -27.45 2.24 9.55
N GLN A 483 -27.42 1.33 10.52
CA GLN A 483 -26.74 0.05 10.42
C GLN A 483 -27.54 -1.03 11.17
N PRO A 484 -27.46 -2.30 10.77
CA PRO A 484 -26.71 -2.85 9.65
C PRO A 484 -27.40 -2.56 8.30
N ARG A 485 -26.67 -2.69 7.18
CA ARG A 485 -27.18 -2.28 5.87
C ARG A 485 -28.50 -2.98 5.47
N PRO A 486 -28.69 -4.29 5.68
CA PRO A 486 -29.96 -4.94 5.36
C PRO A 486 -31.18 -4.32 6.09
N ILE A 487 -30.99 -3.88 7.35
CA ILE A 487 -32.05 -3.19 8.10
C ILE A 487 -32.26 -1.78 7.56
N ALA A 488 -31.18 -1.06 7.22
CA ALA A 488 -31.29 0.25 6.61
C ALA A 488 -31.99 0.19 5.23
N ASP A 489 -31.67 -0.78 4.39
CA ASP A 489 -32.32 -0.99 3.08
C ASP A 489 -33.83 -1.26 3.28
N PHE A 490 -34.18 -2.12 4.23
CA PHE A 490 -35.58 -2.39 4.60
C PHE A 490 -36.32 -1.13 5.11
N LEU A 491 -35.74 -0.42 6.07
CA LEU A 491 -36.34 0.78 6.66
C LEU A 491 -36.48 1.91 5.64
N ALA A 492 -35.53 2.06 4.72
CA ALA A 492 -35.60 3.04 3.64
C ALA A 492 -36.75 2.72 2.68
N LEU A 493 -36.88 1.46 2.23
CA LEU A 493 -38.00 1.04 1.37
C LEU A 493 -39.35 1.26 2.07
N ARG A 494 -39.45 0.84 3.33
CA ARG A 494 -40.66 1.06 4.14
C ARG A 494 -40.99 2.54 4.31
N ARG A 495 -39.98 3.40 4.51
CA ARG A 495 -40.19 4.85 4.61
C ARG A 495 -40.67 5.45 3.29
N LEU A 496 -40.11 5.01 2.16
CA LEU A 496 -40.52 5.44 0.82
C LEU A 496 -41.97 5.06 0.51
N ASP A 497 -42.48 3.94 1.01
CA ASP A 497 -43.90 3.55 0.87
C ASP A 497 -44.85 4.52 1.61
N TYR A 498 -44.37 5.22 2.64
CA TYR A 498 -45.14 6.23 3.38
C TYR A 498 -44.98 7.65 2.82
N LEU A 499 -44.05 7.87 1.89
CA LEU A 499 -43.77 9.18 1.31
C LEU A 499 -44.50 9.34 -0.02
N ARG A 500 -45.07 10.54 -0.23
CA ARG A 500 -45.58 10.92 -1.55
C ARG A 500 -44.40 11.28 -2.46
N PRO A 501 -44.44 10.95 -3.76
CA PRO A 501 -43.42 11.41 -4.70
C PRO A 501 -43.16 12.92 -4.63
N SER A 502 -44.22 13.73 -4.49
CA SER A 502 -44.11 15.19 -4.32
C SER A 502 -43.29 15.62 -3.10
N THR A 503 -43.29 14.85 -2.02
CA THR A 503 -42.49 15.14 -0.82
C THR A 503 -41.01 14.89 -1.07
N VAL A 504 -40.67 13.79 -1.75
CA VAL A 504 -39.28 13.48 -2.11
C VAL A 504 -38.75 14.50 -3.13
N ILE A 505 -39.56 14.88 -4.12
CA ILE A 505 -39.22 15.93 -5.10
C ILE A 505 -38.96 17.26 -4.37
N GLY A 506 -39.87 17.66 -3.48
CA GLY A 506 -39.69 18.89 -2.68
C GLY A 506 -38.41 18.86 -1.83
N PHE A 507 -38.11 17.71 -1.21
CA PHE A 507 -36.86 17.53 -0.48
C PHE A 507 -35.63 17.70 -1.38
N LEU A 508 -35.57 17.00 -2.51
CA LEU A 508 -34.42 17.05 -3.42
C LEU A 508 -34.16 18.48 -3.93
N GLY A 509 -35.22 19.24 -4.23
CA GLY A 509 -35.13 20.64 -4.65
C GLY A 509 -34.57 21.57 -3.57
N ASP A 510 -35.02 21.41 -2.32
CA ASP A 510 -34.70 22.31 -1.21
C ASP A 510 -33.46 21.90 -0.39
N ALA A 511 -32.98 20.67 -0.52
CA ALA A 511 -31.94 20.11 0.33
C ALA A 511 -30.55 20.71 0.04
N LEU A 512 -29.73 20.79 1.10
CA LEU A 512 -28.30 21.08 0.96
C LEU A 512 -27.60 20.04 0.07
N PRO A 513 -26.56 20.41 -0.70
CA PRO A 513 -25.90 19.51 -1.66
C PRO A 513 -25.43 18.18 -1.06
N HIS A 514 -24.82 18.20 0.14
CA HIS A 514 -24.34 16.98 0.79
C HIS A 514 -25.48 16.05 1.25
N HIS A 515 -26.61 16.59 1.73
CA HIS A 515 -27.79 15.79 2.10
C HIS A 515 -28.43 15.13 0.87
N ARG A 516 -28.53 15.89 -0.22
CA ARG A 516 -29.02 15.37 -1.49
C ARG A 516 -28.13 14.24 -2.02
N LYS A 517 -26.81 14.46 -2.07
CA LYS A 517 -25.83 13.43 -2.50
C LYS A 517 -25.89 12.18 -1.60
N ALA A 518 -26.03 12.37 -0.29
CA ALA A 518 -26.18 11.26 0.66
C ALA A 518 -27.45 10.44 0.42
N MET A 519 -28.58 11.06 0.05
CA MET A 519 -29.81 10.35 -0.32
C MET A 519 -29.64 9.60 -1.64
N LEU A 520 -29.11 10.26 -2.68
CA LEU A 520 -28.94 9.67 -4.01
C LEU A 520 -28.00 8.45 -3.99
N ALA A 521 -26.93 8.49 -3.18
CA ALA A 521 -26.00 7.37 -3.00
C ALA A 521 -26.67 6.07 -2.49
N ARG A 522 -27.86 6.15 -1.87
CA ARG A 522 -28.61 4.98 -1.40
C ARG A 522 -29.45 4.32 -2.50
N TRP A 523 -29.81 5.05 -3.56
CA TRP A 523 -30.80 4.58 -4.54
C TRP A 523 -30.37 3.33 -5.29
N ARG A 524 -29.05 3.11 -5.47
CA ARG A 524 -28.51 1.86 -6.04
C ARG A 524 -28.92 0.59 -5.29
N TYR A 525 -29.31 0.71 -4.02
CA TYR A 525 -29.78 -0.41 -3.19
C TYR A 525 -31.30 -0.49 -3.06
N LEU A 526 -32.01 0.49 -3.62
CA LEU A 526 -33.46 0.68 -3.47
C LEU A 526 -34.21 0.53 -4.81
N THR A 527 -33.63 -0.22 -5.76
CA THR A 527 -34.11 -0.35 -7.16
C THR A 527 -35.55 -0.87 -7.30
N ARG A 528 -36.12 -1.45 -6.24
CA ARG A 528 -37.51 -1.96 -6.21
C ARG A 528 -38.56 -0.95 -5.76
N SER A 529 -38.19 0.30 -5.45
CA SER A 529 -39.13 1.29 -4.93
C SER A 529 -40.00 1.92 -6.01
N ARG A 530 -41.33 1.74 -5.89
CA ARG A 530 -42.31 2.42 -6.76
C ARG A 530 -42.30 3.94 -6.57
N THR A 531 -42.13 4.42 -5.33
CA THR A 531 -42.06 5.86 -5.03
C THR A 531 -40.88 6.52 -5.76
N LEU A 532 -39.70 5.89 -5.78
CA LEU A 532 -38.55 6.43 -6.51
C LEU A 532 -38.78 6.44 -8.02
N SER A 533 -39.39 5.39 -8.57
CA SER A 533 -39.81 5.34 -9.98
C SER A 533 -40.72 6.53 -10.34
N ASP A 534 -41.75 6.80 -9.51
CA ASP A 534 -42.68 7.92 -9.71
C ASP A 534 -42.01 9.30 -9.55
N VAL A 535 -41.03 9.42 -8.63
CA VAL A 535 -40.21 10.63 -8.45
C VAL A 535 -39.38 10.92 -9.70
N ILE A 536 -38.63 9.93 -10.19
CA ILE A 536 -37.80 10.07 -11.39
C ILE A 536 -38.68 10.45 -12.57
N HIS A 537 -39.81 9.77 -12.76
CA HIS A 537 -40.76 10.08 -13.83
C HIS A 537 -41.30 11.50 -13.77
N SER A 538 -41.59 12.01 -12.56
CA SER A 538 -42.09 13.38 -12.38
C SER A 538 -41.01 14.43 -12.63
N LEU A 539 -39.78 14.18 -12.17
CA LEU A 539 -38.65 15.10 -12.39
C LEU A 539 -38.27 15.20 -13.87
N LEU A 540 -38.17 14.07 -14.56
CA LEU A 540 -37.86 14.01 -16.01
C LEU A 540 -38.95 14.63 -16.90
N ARG A 541 -40.17 14.82 -16.38
CA ARG A 541 -41.27 15.51 -17.09
C ARG A 541 -41.51 16.95 -16.61
N GLY A 542 -40.78 17.38 -15.59
CA GLY A 542 -40.93 18.67 -14.94
C GLY A 542 -39.60 19.40 -14.91
N SER A 543 -39.01 19.51 -13.73
CA SER A 543 -37.80 20.31 -13.49
C SER A 543 -36.56 19.87 -14.27
N PHE A 544 -36.48 18.61 -14.70
CA PHE A 544 -35.36 18.05 -15.47
C PHE A 544 -35.81 17.65 -16.89
N ALA A 545 -36.90 18.20 -17.40
CA ALA A 545 -37.33 17.97 -18.78
C ALA A 545 -36.41 18.69 -19.76
N ASP A 546 -36.34 18.16 -20.98
CA ASP A 546 -35.58 18.75 -22.09
C ASP A 546 -34.12 19.04 -21.68
N GLU A 547 -33.55 20.17 -22.12
CA GLU A 547 -32.15 20.55 -21.88
C GLU A 547 -31.78 20.68 -20.40
N ALA A 548 -32.73 20.74 -19.47
CA ALA A 548 -32.43 20.81 -18.04
C ALA A 548 -31.75 19.54 -17.51
N ILE A 549 -31.94 18.37 -18.13
CA ILE A 549 -31.36 17.10 -17.65
C ILE A 549 -29.82 17.05 -17.72
N VAL A 550 -29.22 17.83 -18.62
CA VAL A 550 -27.77 17.91 -18.85
C VAL A 550 -27.13 19.10 -18.13
N HIS A 551 -27.91 19.86 -17.36
CA HIS A 551 -27.38 20.96 -16.57
C HIS A 551 -26.46 20.42 -15.45
N PRO A 552 -25.34 21.09 -15.13
CA PRO A 552 -24.38 20.62 -14.11
C PRO A 552 -25.03 20.32 -12.74
N ASP A 553 -26.03 21.12 -12.33
CA ASP A 553 -26.76 20.90 -11.07
C ASP A 553 -27.52 19.56 -11.01
N VAL A 554 -27.86 18.99 -12.17
CA VAL A 554 -28.60 17.73 -12.33
C VAL A 554 -27.65 16.52 -12.42
N ALA A 555 -26.37 16.72 -12.76
CA ALA A 555 -25.40 15.64 -12.97
C ALA A 555 -25.37 14.63 -11.81
N GLN A 556 -25.37 15.10 -10.57
CA GLN A 556 -25.35 14.27 -9.35
C GLN A 556 -26.52 13.27 -9.24
N TYR A 557 -27.64 13.51 -9.91
CA TYR A 557 -28.83 12.65 -9.89
C TYR A 557 -28.74 11.49 -10.87
N LEU A 558 -28.00 11.66 -11.96
CA LEU A 558 -28.04 10.79 -13.12
C LEU A 558 -27.62 9.34 -12.79
N PRO A 559 -26.53 9.08 -12.03
CA PRO A 559 -26.15 7.71 -11.69
C PRO A 559 -27.22 7.00 -10.84
N ALA A 560 -27.76 7.70 -9.84
CA ALA A 560 -28.83 7.20 -9.00
C ALA A 560 -30.10 6.87 -9.82
N PHE A 561 -30.40 7.70 -10.82
CA PHE A 561 -31.53 7.46 -11.70
C PHE A 561 -31.28 6.26 -12.61
N ALA A 562 -30.07 6.11 -13.15
CA ALA A 562 -29.68 4.96 -13.97
C ALA A 562 -29.75 3.63 -13.20
N HIS A 563 -29.47 3.62 -11.90
CA HIS A 563 -29.65 2.42 -11.08
C HIS A 563 -31.11 2.00 -10.92
N VAL A 564 -32.05 2.96 -10.83
CA VAL A 564 -33.46 2.68 -10.52
C VAL A 564 -34.31 2.56 -11.80
N GLU A 565 -34.20 3.52 -12.73
CA GLU A 565 -35.00 3.61 -13.97
C GLU A 565 -34.09 3.87 -15.21
N PRO A 566 -33.18 2.95 -15.57
CA PRO A 566 -32.20 3.17 -16.63
C PRO A 566 -32.84 3.50 -18.00
N ASP A 567 -33.96 2.87 -18.36
CA ASP A 567 -34.62 3.10 -19.65
C ASP A 567 -35.21 4.51 -19.78
N ARG A 568 -35.83 5.04 -18.71
CA ARG A 568 -36.41 6.39 -18.73
C ARG A 568 -35.34 7.46 -18.84
N VAL A 569 -34.26 7.28 -18.08
CA VAL A 569 -33.15 8.23 -18.01
C VAL A 569 -32.37 8.23 -19.30
N GLY A 570 -32.06 7.04 -19.82
CA GLY A 570 -31.43 6.90 -21.14
C GLY A 570 -32.27 7.53 -22.25
N THR A 571 -33.59 7.35 -22.21
CA THR A 571 -34.50 7.99 -23.18
C THR A 571 -34.47 9.52 -23.07
N ALA A 572 -34.54 10.07 -21.85
CA ALA A 572 -34.54 11.51 -21.63
C ALA A 572 -33.21 12.16 -22.06
N LEU A 573 -32.06 11.56 -21.68
CA LEU A 573 -30.74 12.00 -22.13
C LEU A 573 -30.62 11.94 -23.66
N TYR A 574 -31.14 10.87 -24.29
CA TYR A 574 -31.09 10.69 -25.73
C TYR A 574 -31.86 11.77 -26.50
N PHE A 575 -33.03 12.20 -26.01
CA PHE A 575 -33.79 13.27 -26.64
C PHE A 575 -33.07 14.62 -26.66
N VAL A 576 -32.14 14.83 -25.71
CA VAL A 576 -31.33 16.03 -25.60
C VAL A 576 -30.01 15.84 -26.35
N ILE A 577 -29.11 15.00 -25.83
CA ILE A 577 -27.75 14.81 -26.36
C ILE A 577 -27.78 14.23 -27.78
N GLY A 578 -28.67 13.25 -28.02
CA GLY A 578 -28.77 12.57 -29.31
C GLY A 578 -29.26 13.45 -30.46
N ARG A 579 -29.92 14.58 -30.16
CA ARG A 579 -30.58 15.44 -31.16
C ARG A 579 -30.07 16.90 -31.18
N MET A 580 -29.45 17.36 -30.10
CA MET A 580 -28.92 18.72 -29.99
C MET A 580 -27.84 18.99 -31.04
N PRO A 581 -27.84 20.13 -31.75
CA PRO A 581 -26.76 20.52 -32.66
C PRO A 581 -25.39 20.50 -31.96
N LEU A 582 -24.31 20.18 -32.70
CA LEU A 582 -22.99 19.99 -32.07
C LEU A 582 -22.39 21.26 -31.48
N ASP A 583 -22.68 22.42 -32.04
CA ASP A 583 -22.19 23.69 -31.50
C ASP A 583 -22.81 23.98 -30.13
N ASP A 584 -24.09 23.65 -29.95
CA ASP A 584 -24.77 23.75 -28.65
C ASP A 584 -24.30 22.64 -27.69
N LEU A 585 -24.04 21.44 -28.22
CA LEU A 585 -23.53 20.32 -27.43
C LEU A 585 -22.14 20.59 -26.86
N ALA A 586 -21.29 21.35 -27.57
CA ALA A 586 -19.97 21.75 -27.10
C ALA A 586 -20.01 22.65 -25.85
N ALA A 587 -21.14 23.30 -25.58
CA ALA A 587 -21.35 24.10 -24.37
C ALA A 587 -21.77 23.26 -23.15
N ILE A 588 -22.09 21.96 -23.34
CA ILE A 588 -22.45 21.07 -22.24
C ILE A 588 -21.18 20.63 -21.49
N GLU A 589 -21.19 20.84 -20.18
CA GLU A 589 -20.14 20.33 -19.31
C GLU A 589 -20.25 18.81 -19.14
N VAL A 590 -19.21 18.08 -19.57
CA VAL A 590 -19.14 16.62 -19.46
C VAL A 590 -18.60 16.24 -18.08
N THR A 591 -19.51 16.13 -17.12
CA THR A 591 -19.21 15.75 -15.73
C THR A 591 -18.88 14.27 -15.57
N GLU A 592 -18.17 13.92 -14.49
CA GLU A 592 -17.88 12.52 -14.15
C GLU A 592 -19.18 11.71 -13.96
N GLU A 593 -20.21 12.28 -13.33
CA GLU A 593 -21.48 11.61 -13.12
C GLU A 593 -22.26 11.36 -14.42
N LEU A 594 -22.14 12.24 -15.42
CA LEU A 594 -22.71 11.99 -16.75
C LEU A 594 -21.96 10.85 -17.45
N VAL A 595 -20.63 10.83 -17.39
CA VAL A 595 -19.81 9.76 -17.96
C VAL A 595 -20.14 8.42 -17.30
N ASP A 596 -20.25 8.38 -15.97
CA ASP A 596 -20.63 7.17 -15.23
C ASP A 596 -22.06 6.72 -15.59
N THR A 597 -23.00 7.65 -15.72
CA THR A 597 -24.36 7.33 -16.17
C THR A 597 -24.35 6.70 -17.57
N LEU A 598 -23.62 7.28 -18.52
CA LEU A 598 -23.50 6.76 -19.88
C LEU A 598 -22.79 5.40 -19.89
N ARG A 599 -21.81 5.17 -19.02
CA ARG A 599 -21.17 3.86 -18.79
C ARG A 599 -22.18 2.83 -18.32
N LEU A 600 -22.99 3.13 -17.30
CA LEU A 600 -24.03 2.22 -16.79
C LEU A 600 -25.09 1.89 -17.86
N LEU A 601 -25.50 2.89 -18.65
CA LEU A 601 -26.45 2.70 -19.76
C LEU A 601 -25.85 1.89 -20.92
N ALA A 602 -24.58 2.14 -21.28
CA ALA A 602 -23.87 1.38 -22.29
C ALA A 602 -23.54 -0.05 -21.82
N GLY A 603 -23.46 -0.28 -20.50
CA GLY A 603 -23.28 -1.62 -19.92
C GLY A 603 -24.40 -2.59 -20.31
N ARG A 604 -25.62 -2.07 -20.44
CA ARG A 604 -26.83 -2.85 -20.79
C ARG A 604 -26.97 -3.06 -22.28
N GLN A 605 -27.37 -4.27 -22.65
CA GLN A 605 -27.55 -4.65 -24.05
C GLN A 605 -28.63 -3.82 -24.77
N ASP A 606 -29.74 -3.51 -24.10
CA ASP A 606 -30.91 -2.85 -24.70
C ASP A 606 -30.71 -1.33 -24.85
N SER A 607 -29.93 -0.69 -23.98
CA SER A 607 -29.61 0.74 -24.05
C SER A 607 -28.27 1.05 -24.70
N PHE A 608 -27.52 0.04 -25.16
CA PHE A 608 -26.19 0.23 -25.75
C PHE A 608 -26.19 1.22 -26.92
N ARG A 609 -27.02 0.99 -27.94
CA ARG A 609 -27.02 1.81 -29.16
C ARG A 609 -27.29 3.30 -28.88
N PRO A 610 -28.37 3.69 -28.17
CA PRO A 610 -28.59 5.10 -27.86
C PRO A 610 -27.49 5.68 -26.95
N ALA A 611 -26.94 4.90 -26.02
CA ALA A 611 -25.82 5.36 -25.17
C ALA A 611 -24.55 5.61 -25.99
N ALA A 612 -24.16 4.68 -26.86
CA ALA A 612 -23.02 4.81 -27.76
C ALA A 612 -23.16 6.03 -28.68
N GLN A 613 -24.36 6.28 -29.21
CA GLN A 613 -24.62 7.48 -30.03
C GLN A 613 -24.43 8.77 -29.23
N MET A 614 -24.90 8.84 -27.98
CA MET A 614 -24.67 10.00 -27.12
C MET A 614 -23.19 10.21 -26.81
N ILE A 615 -22.47 9.13 -26.49
CA ILE A 615 -21.02 9.15 -26.20
C ILE A 615 -20.23 9.62 -27.43
N LEU A 616 -20.55 9.13 -28.63
CA LEU A 616 -19.95 9.56 -29.89
C LEU A 616 -20.12 11.07 -30.12
N ARG A 617 -21.34 11.59 -29.91
CA ARG A 617 -21.63 13.02 -30.09
C ARG A 617 -20.88 13.89 -29.08
N LEU A 618 -20.79 13.46 -27.82
CA LEU A 618 -20.00 14.18 -26.81
C LEU A 618 -18.50 14.12 -27.09
N ALA A 619 -17.98 12.97 -27.55
CA ALA A 619 -16.58 12.83 -27.96
C ALA A 619 -16.24 13.68 -29.21
N ALA A 620 -17.23 13.94 -30.07
CA ALA A 620 -17.06 14.80 -31.24
C ALA A 620 -16.80 16.27 -30.87
N VAL A 621 -17.33 16.73 -29.73
CA VAL A 621 -17.15 18.12 -29.25
C VAL A 621 -16.09 18.24 -28.15
N ALA A 622 -15.56 17.11 -27.66
CA ALA A 622 -14.48 17.09 -26.68
C ALA A 622 -13.19 17.71 -27.23
N ASP A 623 -12.40 18.29 -26.32
CA ASP A 623 -11.08 18.83 -26.63
C ASP A 623 -10.16 17.75 -27.21
N THR A 624 -9.38 18.12 -28.21
CA THR A 624 -8.38 17.26 -28.85
C THR A 624 -7.08 17.20 -28.07
N GLU A 625 -6.82 18.17 -27.19
CA GLU A 625 -5.66 18.15 -26.32
C GLU A 625 -5.96 17.40 -25.00
N GLY A 626 -5.06 16.50 -24.63
CA GLY A 626 -5.15 15.73 -23.38
C GLY A 626 -6.06 14.49 -23.43
N THR A 627 -6.13 13.78 -22.32
CA THR A 627 -6.97 12.58 -22.17
C THR A 627 -8.33 12.96 -21.59
N GLN A 628 -9.38 12.93 -22.42
CA GLN A 628 -10.74 13.25 -22.00
C GLN A 628 -11.49 12.00 -21.52
N PRO A 629 -12.24 12.04 -20.39
CA PRO A 629 -12.96 10.87 -19.86
C PRO A 629 -13.96 10.26 -20.85
N ILE A 630 -14.69 11.10 -21.59
CA ILE A 630 -15.70 10.63 -22.56
C ILE A 630 -15.07 9.94 -23.78
N VAL A 631 -13.91 10.42 -24.23
CA VAL A 631 -13.15 9.79 -25.32
C VAL A 631 -12.56 8.46 -24.85
N SER A 632 -12.11 8.39 -23.58
CA SER A 632 -11.64 7.16 -22.96
C SER A 632 -12.76 6.12 -22.85
N LEU A 633 -13.96 6.53 -22.43
CA LEU A 633 -15.14 5.67 -22.41
C LEU A 633 -15.51 5.20 -23.83
N LEU A 634 -15.47 6.08 -24.83
CA LEU A 634 -15.72 5.72 -26.22
C LEU A 634 -14.75 4.61 -26.68
N ARG A 635 -13.45 4.79 -26.48
CA ARG A 635 -12.43 3.79 -26.82
C ARG A 635 -12.68 2.46 -26.11
N GLN A 636 -12.98 2.50 -24.81
CA GLN A 636 -13.30 1.31 -24.02
C GLN A 636 -14.50 0.54 -24.57
N LEU A 637 -15.59 1.22 -24.98
CA LEU A 637 -16.79 0.53 -25.47
C LEU A 637 -16.58 -0.23 -26.78
N PHE A 638 -15.63 0.21 -27.61
CA PHE A 638 -15.38 -0.35 -28.94
C PHE A 638 -14.18 -1.29 -29.02
N GLN A 639 -13.42 -1.42 -27.94
CA GLN A 639 -12.31 -2.37 -27.88
C GLN A 639 -12.81 -3.83 -27.99
N VAL A 640 -11.94 -4.72 -28.46
CA VAL A 640 -12.33 -6.09 -28.82
C VAL A 640 -12.66 -6.98 -27.61
N ALA A 641 -12.18 -6.68 -26.41
CA ALA A 641 -12.54 -7.37 -25.16
C ALA A 641 -12.38 -6.45 -23.94
N LEU A 642 -13.01 -6.76 -22.81
CA LEU A 642 -13.06 -5.90 -21.60
C LEU A 642 -13.84 -4.59 -21.81
N ALA A 643 -14.77 -4.55 -22.77
CA ALA A 643 -15.49 -3.32 -23.12
C ALA A 643 -16.44 -2.81 -22.01
N GLY A 644 -16.77 -3.66 -21.03
CA GLY A 644 -17.70 -3.31 -19.95
C GLY A 644 -19.15 -3.23 -20.42
N THR A 645 -19.51 -3.98 -21.47
CA THR A 645 -20.86 -3.99 -22.05
C THR A 645 -21.32 -5.40 -22.40
N GLN A 646 -22.63 -5.62 -22.32
CA GLN A 646 -23.32 -6.82 -22.81
C GLN A 646 -23.55 -6.79 -24.34
N ALA A 647 -23.19 -5.70 -25.02
CA ALA A 647 -23.39 -5.55 -26.46
C ALA A 647 -22.44 -6.44 -27.28
N ASP A 648 -23.02 -7.23 -28.18
CA ASP A 648 -22.26 -8.04 -29.12
C ASP A 648 -21.58 -7.19 -30.20
N ASP A 649 -20.76 -7.86 -31.01
CA ASP A 649 -20.06 -7.26 -32.14
C ASP A 649 -21.03 -6.53 -33.10
N ARG A 650 -22.12 -7.20 -33.48
CA ARG A 650 -23.11 -6.64 -34.41
C ARG A 650 -23.67 -5.30 -33.92
N ARG A 651 -24.12 -5.23 -32.66
CA ARG A 651 -24.67 -3.98 -32.10
C ARG A 651 -23.64 -2.85 -32.03
N ARG A 652 -22.36 -3.18 -31.82
CA ARG A 652 -21.26 -2.21 -31.85
C ARG A 652 -21.04 -1.64 -33.25
N ARG A 653 -20.91 -2.50 -34.28
CA ARG A 653 -20.77 -2.02 -35.67
C ARG A 653 -21.96 -1.15 -36.08
N GLU A 654 -23.19 -1.60 -35.78
CA GLU A 654 -24.42 -0.84 -36.07
C GLU A 654 -24.45 0.56 -35.41
N ALA A 655 -23.82 0.71 -34.23
CA ALA A 655 -23.73 2.00 -33.55
C ALA A 655 -22.73 2.97 -34.22
N LEU A 656 -21.73 2.46 -34.95
CA LEU A 656 -20.73 3.27 -35.64
C LEU A 656 -21.11 3.62 -37.09
N GLU A 657 -21.83 2.74 -37.79
CA GLU A 657 -22.16 2.95 -39.22
C GLU A 657 -22.80 4.32 -39.47
N GLN A 658 -23.71 4.76 -38.61
CA GLN A 658 -24.33 6.08 -38.75
C GLN A 658 -23.32 7.22 -38.55
N ALA A 659 -22.40 7.11 -37.59
CA ALA A 659 -21.43 8.17 -37.32
C ALA A 659 -20.39 8.34 -38.44
N LEU A 660 -20.06 7.27 -39.17
CA LEU A 660 -19.06 7.31 -40.24
C LEU A 660 -19.57 7.95 -41.53
N GLU A 661 -20.89 7.96 -41.75
CA GLU A 661 -21.53 8.57 -42.92
C GLU A 661 -22.06 10.00 -42.67
N GLU A 662 -21.88 10.53 -41.46
CA GLU A 662 -22.28 11.91 -41.12
C GLU A 662 -21.40 12.94 -41.85
N ASP A 663 -22.01 14.06 -42.26
CA ASP A 663 -21.33 15.13 -43.00
C ASP A 663 -20.43 15.99 -42.09
N ASP A 664 -20.71 16.08 -40.79
CA ASP A 664 -19.92 16.88 -39.85
C ASP A 664 -18.58 16.18 -39.50
N PRO A 665 -17.43 16.83 -39.77
CA PRO A 665 -16.12 16.23 -39.56
C PRO A 665 -15.83 15.88 -38.09
N ARG A 666 -16.48 16.54 -37.12
CA ARG A 666 -16.31 16.26 -35.69
C ARG A 666 -16.84 14.88 -35.32
N ILE A 667 -18.00 14.49 -35.86
CA ILE A 667 -18.59 13.17 -35.62
C ILE A 667 -17.76 12.09 -36.31
N ARG A 668 -17.33 12.33 -37.55
CA ARG A 668 -16.41 11.41 -38.23
C ARG A 668 -15.12 11.22 -37.46
N ARG A 669 -14.53 12.28 -36.88
CA ARG A 669 -13.37 12.20 -35.98
C ARG A 669 -13.63 11.28 -34.79
N ALA A 670 -14.75 11.44 -34.08
CA ALA A 670 -15.11 10.54 -32.98
C ALA A 670 -15.32 9.08 -33.46
N GLY A 671 -15.89 8.89 -34.64
CA GLY A 671 -15.98 7.58 -35.29
C GLY A 671 -14.59 6.97 -35.57
N VAL A 672 -13.64 7.76 -36.04
CA VAL A 672 -12.23 7.34 -36.24
C VAL A 672 -11.59 6.92 -34.92
N GLU A 673 -11.82 7.65 -33.83
CA GLU A 673 -11.32 7.26 -32.50
C GLU A 673 -11.86 5.90 -32.05
N ALA A 674 -13.15 5.64 -32.28
CA ALA A 674 -13.77 4.36 -31.98
C ALA A 674 -13.21 3.23 -32.87
N LEU A 675 -13.06 3.48 -34.18
CA LEU A 675 -12.44 2.54 -35.12
C LEU A 675 -10.98 2.24 -34.77
N GLY A 676 -10.23 3.25 -34.35
CA GLY A 676 -8.87 3.11 -33.85
C GLY A 676 -8.81 2.18 -32.64
N ALA A 677 -9.73 2.35 -31.68
CA ALA A 677 -9.85 1.44 -30.52
C ALA A 677 -10.26 0.01 -30.90
N MET A 678 -11.04 -0.18 -31.98
CA MET A 678 -11.41 -1.51 -32.45
C MET A 678 -10.22 -2.33 -32.92
N ILE A 679 -9.17 -1.69 -33.46
CA ILE A 679 -7.97 -2.37 -33.99
C ILE A 679 -6.82 -2.47 -32.99
N GLN A 680 -7.02 -2.02 -31.73
CA GLN A 680 -6.01 -2.15 -30.68
C GLN A 680 -6.02 -3.55 -30.07
N THR A 681 -4.83 -4.10 -29.87
CA THR A 681 -4.59 -5.41 -29.23
C THR A 681 -4.17 -5.29 -27.76
N TYR A 682 -3.75 -4.10 -27.31
CA TYR A 682 -3.52 -3.80 -25.90
C TYR A 682 -4.80 -3.28 -25.23
N LEU A 683 -5.30 -4.01 -24.23
CA LEU A 683 -6.63 -3.78 -23.63
C LEU A 683 -6.53 -3.51 -22.13
N SER A 684 -7.31 -2.55 -21.64
CA SER A 684 -7.41 -2.22 -20.21
C SER A 684 -8.78 -1.63 -19.87
N ARG A 685 -9.20 -1.75 -18.61
CA ARG A 685 -10.42 -1.12 -18.07
C ARG A 685 -10.18 -0.65 -16.63
N SER A 686 -10.66 0.55 -16.29
CA SER A 686 -10.49 1.16 -14.96
C SER A 686 -11.57 0.76 -13.94
N GLU A 687 -12.80 0.51 -14.39
CA GLU A 687 -13.97 0.26 -13.53
C GLU A 687 -14.49 -1.17 -13.60
N ASP A 688 -15.18 -1.63 -12.56
CA ASP A 688 -15.84 -2.94 -12.57
C ASP A 688 -17.14 -2.92 -13.40
N PHE A 689 -17.48 -4.08 -13.96
CA PHE A 689 -18.75 -4.29 -14.64
C PHE A 689 -19.87 -4.42 -13.59
N GLU A 690 -20.77 -3.44 -13.58
CA GLU A 690 -21.91 -3.38 -12.66
C GLU A 690 -23.24 -3.56 -13.40
N GLN A 691 -24.19 -4.24 -12.75
CA GLN A 691 -25.54 -4.38 -13.25
C GLN A 691 -26.48 -3.35 -12.63
N VAL A 692 -27.33 -2.75 -13.47
CA VAL A 692 -28.31 -1.73 -13.07
C VAL A 692 -29.75 -2.16 -13.36
N GLY A 693 -30.71 -1.51 -12.69
CA GLY A 693 -32.11 -1.85 -12.77
C GLY A 693 -32.49 -3.11 -11.98
N ALA A 694 -33.71 -3.60 -12.21
CA ALA A 694 -34.25 -4.80 -11.56
C ALA A 694 -34.08 -6.07 -12.43
N GLU A 695 -33.12 -6.07 -13.36
CA GLU A 695 -32.94 -7.13 -14.35
C GLU A 695 -32.20 -8.36 -13.77
N PRO A 696 -32.44 -9.56 -14.33
CA PRO A 696 -31.64 -10.75 -14.01
C PRO A 696 -30.19 -10.58 -14.45
N TYR A 697 -29.24 -11.13 -13.67
CA TYR A 697 -27.81 -11.05 -14.00
C TYR A 697 -27.45 -11.62 -15.36
N GLN A 698 -26.68 -10.84 -16.12
CA GLN A 698 -26.08 -11.23 -17.40
C GLN A 698 -24.61 -10.78 -17.46
N PRO A 699 -23.69 -11.64 -17.92
CA PRO A 699 -22.27 -11.32 -18.02
C PRO A 699 -21.97 -10.34 -19.16
N GLU A 700 -20.81 -9.69 -19.07
CA GLU A 700 -20.19 -8.92 -20.14
C GLU A 700 -19.92 -9.77 -21.41
N TRP A 701 -19.96 -9.14 -22.58
CA TRP A 701 -19.62 -9.79 -23.85
C TRP A 701 -18.11 -10.02 -24.01
N ALA A 702 -17.75 -11.18 -24.57
CA ALA A 702 -16.39 -11.50 -25.02
C ALA A 702 -16.44 -12.18 -26.40
N PRO A 703 -15.42 -11.98 -27.26
CA PRO A 703 -15.37 -12.61 -28.58
C PRO A 703 -15.24 -14.14 -28.43
N PRO A 704 -16.02 -14.94 -29.19
CA PRO A 704 -16.03 -16.40 -29.02
C PRO A 704 -14.81 -17.10 -29.64
N ASP A 705 -14.19 -16.50 -30.67
CA ASP A 705 -13.05 -17.07 -31.40
C ASP A 705 -12.21 -15.99 -32.11
N ASN A 706 -11.03 -16.38 -32.61
CA ASN A 706 -10.12 -15.50 -33.35
C ASN A 706 -10.70 -15.06 -34.70
N GLY A 707 -11.57 -15.85 -35.33
CA GLY A 707 -12.20 -15.47 -36.59
C GLY A 707 -13.09 -14.23 -36.43
N THR A 708 -13.80 -14.15 -35.30
CA THR A 708 -14.61 -12.98 -34.92
C THR A 708 -13.73 -11.76 -34.69
N ILE A 709 -12.57 -11.94 -34.04
CA ILE A 709 -11.58 -10.86 -33.82
C ILE A 709 -11.05 -10.33 -35.16
N HIS A 710 -10.60 -11.21 -36.07
CA HIS A 710 -10.07 -10.78 -37.37
C HIS A 710 -11.14 -10.10 -38.22
N ALA A 711 -12.40 -10.59 -38.19
CA ALA A 711 -13.52 -9.95 -38.85
C ALA A 711 -13.88 -8.58 -38.25
N TYR A 712 -13.62 -8.38 -36.96
CA TYR A 712 -13.77 -7.10 -36.26
C TYR A 712 -12.72 -6.10 -36.74
N PHE A 713 -11.46 -6.51 -36.77
CA PHE A 713 -10.33 -5.68 -37.21
C PHE A 713 -10.40 -5.32 -38.70
N ASN A 714 -10.66 -6.30 -39.58
CA ASN A 714 -10.78 -6.03 -41.02
C ASN A 714 -11.89 -5.00 -41.31
N TRP A 715 -13.05 -5.16 -40.67
CA TRP A 715 -14.14 -4.19 -40.85
C TRP A 715 -13.74 -2.79 -40.41
N ALA A 716 -13.01 -2.66 -39.30
CA ALA A 716 -12.55 -1.36 -38.82
C ALA A 716 -11.48 -0.75 -39.74
N LEU A 717 -10.51 -1.54 -40.22
CA LEU A 717 -9.48 -1.11 -41.15
C LEU A 717 -10.06 -0.64 -42.50
N ASP A 718 -11.04 -1.38 -43.05
CA ASP A 718 -11.73 -1.00 -44.28
C ASP A 718 -12.44 0.36 -44.12
N ARG A 719 -13.12 0.58 -42.99
CA ARG A 719 -13.78 1.86 -42.70
C ARG A 719 -12.80 3.00 -42.48
N LEU A 720 -11.68 2.76 -41.78
CA LEU A 720 -10.60 3.74 -41.63
C LEU A 720 -10.04 4.15 -43.00
N ARG A 721 -9.83 3.19 -43.91
CA ARG A 721 -9.37 3.44 -45.27
C ARG A 721 -10.36 4.28 -46.09
N GLU A 722 -11.64 3.97 -45.99
CA GLU A 722 -12.70 4.75 -46.65
C GLU A 722 -12.72 6.20 -46.17
N VAL A 723 -12.67 6.42 -44.85
CA VAL A 723 -12.64 7.78 -44.27
C VAL A 723 -11.36 8.51 -44.64
N TRP A 724 -10.20 7.83 -44.62
CA TRP A 724 -8.91 8.40 -45.03
C TRP A 724 -8.93 8.92 -46.48
N THR A 725 -9.65 8.21 -47.36
CA THR A 725 -9.82 8.60 -48.76
C THR A 725 -10.77 9.81 -48.90
N LYS A 726 -11.85 9.86 -48.10
CA LYS A 726 -12.89 10.89 -48.16
C LYS A 726 -12.46 12.22 -47.50
N ASP A 727 -11.74 12.19 -46.37
CA ASP A 727 -11.47 13.36 -45.54
C ASP A 727 -9.97 13.55 -45.26
N SER A 728 -9.35 14.49 -45.98
CA SER A 728 -7.92 14.76 -45.85
C SER A 728 -7.51 15.30 -44.48
N ALA A 729 -8.43 15.93 -43.74
CA ALA A 729 -8.11 16.51 -42.43
C ALA A 729 -7.92 15.44 -41.34
N LEU A 730 -8.55 14.27 -41.51
CA LEU A 730 -8.47 13.15 -40.55
C LEU A 730 -7.31 12.19 -40.84
N ARG A 731 -6.61 12.34 -41.97
CA ARG A 731 -5.52 11.44 -42.37
C ARG A 731 -4.44 11.27 -41.30
N PRO A 732 -3.90 12.34 -40.66
CA PRO A 732 -2.86 12.16 -39.65
C PRO A 732 -3.30 11.28 -38.48
N ALA A 733 -4.52 11.48 -37.98
CA ALA A 733 -5.06 10.69 -36.86
C ALA A 733 -5.30 9.23 -37.25
N ILE A 734 -5.85 8.98 -38.45
CA ILE A 734 -6.06 7.62 -38.96
C ILE A 734 -4.72 6.90 -39.15
N GLU A 735 -3.75 7.59 -39.74
CA GLU A 735 -2.40 7.06 -39.93
C GLU A 735 -1.72 6.74 -38.59
N GLU A 736 -1.95 7.54 -37.56
CA GLU A 736 -1.46 7.26 -36.22
C GLU A 736 -2.11 6.02 -35.62
N HIS A 737 -3.45 5.92 -35.65
CA HIS A 737 -4.19 4.76 -35.13
C HIS A 737 -3.77 3.44 -35.80
N VAL A 738 -3.62 3.44 -37.12
CA VAL A 738 -3.20 2.24 -37.87
C VAL A 738 -1.75 1.89 -37.57
N ALA A 739 -0.82 2.87 -37.60
CA ALA A 739 0.59 2.61 -37.36
C ALA A 739 0.90 2.18 -35.92
N GLY A 740 0.11 2.67 -34.95
CA GLY A 740 0.30 2.45 -33.52
C GLY A 740 0.29 0.98 -33.10
N ASP A 741 -0.52 0.14 -33.77
CA ASP A 741 -0.58 -1.30 -33.50
C ASP A 741 -0.27 -2.17 -34.73
N LEU A 742 0.27 -1.55 -35.79
CA LEU A 742 0.51 -2.20 -37.09
C LEU A 742 1.35 -3.48 -36.97
N ARG A 743 2.36 -3.50 -36.08
CA ARG A 743 3.20 -4.68 -35.85
C ARG A 743 2.36 -5.91 -35.47
N ASN A 744 1.37 -5.73 -34.59
CA ASN A 744 0.48 -6.81 -34.14
C ASN A 744 -0.61 -7.13 -35.17
N LEU A 745 -0.95 -6.19 -36.05
CA LEU A 745 -1.91 -6.37 -37.14
C LEU A 745 -1.31 -7.05 -38.39
N ILE A 746 0.03 -7.11 -38.53
CA ILE A 746 0.69 -7.82 -39.65
C ILE A 746 0.52 -9.35 -39.47
N MET A 747 -0.58 -9.85 -40.02
CA MET A 747 -0.91 -11.27 -40.12
C MET A 747 -1.57 -11.59 -41.47
N PRO A 748 -1.51 -12.85 -41.95
CA PRO A 748 -2.02 -13.21 -43.28
C PRO A 748 -3.47 -12.77 -43.55
N GLU A 749 -4.34 -12.82 -42.53
CA GLU A 749 -5.77 -12.52 -42.63
C GLU A 749 -6.10 -11.02 -42.77
N LEU A 750 -5.19 -10.13 -42.34
CA LEU A 750 -5.37 -8.66 -42.38
C LEU A 750 -4.45 -7.99 -43.42
N LEU A 751 -3.39 -8.69 -43.86
CA LEU A 751 -2.36 -8.14 -44.76
C LEU A 751 -2.93 -7.48 -46.03
N PRO A 752 -3.91 -8.07 -46.74
CA PRO A 752 -4.44 -7.44 -47.96
C PRO A 752 -5.06 -6.06 -47.70
N THR A 753 -5.78 -5.90 -46.58
CA THR A 753 -6.39 -4.61 -46.21
C THR A 753 -5.33 -3.60 -45.78
N ILE A 754 -4.30 -4.06 -45.04
CA ILE A 754 -3.16 -3.24 -44.61
C ILE A 754 -2.34 -2.75 -45.82
N GLU A 755 -1.99 -3.65 -46.75
CA GLU A 755 -1.23 -3.32 -47.97
C GLU A 755 -1.96 -2.26 -48.78
N ALA A 756 -3.28 -2.39 -48.91
CA ALA A 756 -4.08 -1.45 -49.66
C ALA A 756 -4.17 -0.07 -48.98
N PHE A 757 -4.32 -0.02 -47.65
CA PHE A 757 -4.28 1.23 -46.88
C PHE A 757 -2.91 1.92 -47.02
N ILE A 758 -1.82 1.20 -46.81
CA ILE A 758 -0.45 1.75 -46.89
C ILE A 758 -0.13 2.21 -48.31
N GLY A 759 -0.57 1.46 -49.33
CA GLY A 759 -0.43 1.85 -50.73
C GLY A 759 -1.07 3.22 -51.01
N ASP A 760 -2.27 3.47 -50.48
CA ASP A 760 -2.95 4.75 -50.64
C ASP A 760 -2.20 5.90 -49.94
N VAL A 761 -1.70 5.68 -48.71
CA VAL A 761 -0.89 6.69 -47.98
C VAL A 761 0.39 7.03 -48.73
N VAL A 762 1.13 6.03 -49.18
CA VAL A 762 2.39 6.23 -49.91
C VAL A 762 2.16 6.89 -51.26
N ALA A 763 1.04 6.61 -51.95
CA ALA A 763 0.70 7.26 -53.21
C ALA A 763 0.51 8.78 -53.07
N VAL A 764 0.06 9.26 -51.89
CA VAL A 764 -0.13 10.70 -51.61
C VAL A 764 1.13 11.35 -51.06
N SER A 765 1.75 10.74 -50.05
CA SER A 765 2.84 11.36 -49.27
C SER A 765 4.24 10.96 -49.74
N GLY A 766 4.35 9.97 -50.63
CA GLY A 766 5.59 9.40 -51.13
C GLY A 766 6.33 8.50 -50.13
N HIS A 767 5.86 8.43 -48.89
CA HIS A 767 6.41 7.66 -47.78
C HIS A 767 5.40 7.55 -46.63
N TYR A 768 5.67 6.71 -45.63
CA TYR A 768 4.89 6.61 -44.40
C TYR A 768 5.79 6.25 -43.23
N LEU A 769 6.30 7.28 -42.52
CA LEU A 769 7.38 7.12 -41.53
C LEU A 769 7.00 6.18 -40.37
N ALA A 770 5.79 6.34 -39.82
CA ALA A 770 5.31 5.52 -38.71
C ALA A 770 5.11 4.05 -39.11
N ALA A 771 4.52 3.79 -40.28
CA ALA A 771 4.41 2.43 -40.80
C ALA A 771 5.80 1.82 -41.12
N THR A 772 6.74 2.61 -41.66
CA THR A 772 8.12 2.14 -41.89
C THR A 772 8.76 1.63 -40.61
N LYS A 773 8.58 2.35 -39.50
CA LYS A 773 9.05 1.93 -38.17
C LYS A 773 8.38 0.63 -37.72
N SER A 774 7.05 0.57 -37.72
CA SER A 774 6.31 -0.62 -37.24
C SER A 774 6.53 -1.87 -38.10
N ILE A 775 6.66 -1.73 -39.41
CA ILE A 775 7.02 -2.84 -40.32
C ILE A 775 8.48 -3.26 -40.09
N GLY A 776 9.39 -2.29 -39.87
CA GLY A 776 10.78 -2.55 -39.53
C GLY A 776 10.91 -3.36 -38.22
N ASP A 777 10.13 -3.00 -37.20
CA ASP A 777 10.06 -3.77 -35.95
C ASP A 777 9.57 -5.20 -36.20
N TRP A 778 8.55 -5.39 -37.03
CA TRP A 778 8.09 -6.74 -37.40
C TRP A 778 9.19 -7.54 -38.11
N LEU A 779 9.90 -6.92 -39.07
CA LEU A 779 11.01 -7.56 -39.79
C LEU A 779 12.15 -7.97 -38.83
N TYR A 780 12.45 -7.12 -37.86
CA TYR A 780 13.52 -7.35 -36.90
C TYR A 780 13.13 -8.40 -35.85
N PHE A 781 11.94 -8.29 -35.25
CA PHE A 781 11.56 -9.13 -34.10
C PHE A 781 10.72 -10.35 -34.46
N ASP A 782 9.84 -10.27 -35.45
CA ASP A 782 8.79 -11.27 -35.70
C ASP A 782 9.00 -12.09 -36.99
N SER A 783 9.83 -11.60 -37.91
CA SER A 783 10.12 -12.29 -39.16
C SER A 783 10.68 -13.72 -38.92
N PRO A 784 10.26 -14.73 -39.69
CA PRO A 784 10.81 -16.08 -39.59
C PRO A 784 12.29 -16.13 -40.00
N GLU A 785 13.05 -17.09 -39.45
CA GLU A 785 14.48 -17.29 -39.81
C GLU A 785 14.71 -17.55 -41.29
N THR A 786 13.79 -18.31 -41.90
CA THR A 786 13.80 -18.56 -43.33
C THR A 786 12.72 -17.71 -43.98
N PRO A 787 13.07 -16.84 -44.96
CA PRO A 787 12.08 -16.01 -45.66
C PRO A 787 10.96 -16.85 -46.26
N THR A 788 9.72 -16.47 -45.96
CA THR A 788 8.49 -17.03 -46.52
C THR A 788 7.89 -16.06 -47.54
N ASN A 789 6.90 -16.49 -48.31
CA ASN A 789 6.15 -15.58 -49.19
C ASN A 789 5.52 -14.42 -48.39
N PHE A 790 5.05 -14.69 -47.17
CA PHE A 790 4.47 -13.68 -46.28
C PHE A 790 5.52 -12.67 -45.80
N SER A 791 6.66 -13.13 -45.27
CA SER A 791 7.72 -12.20 -44.84
C SER A 791 8.34 -11.43 -46.01
N GLY A 792 8.37 -12.03 -47.21
CA GLY A 792 8.74 -11.34 -48.46
C GLY A 792 7.77 -10.22 -48.83
N ALA A 793 6.46 -10.44 -48.68
CA ALA A 793 5.44 -9.40 -48.89
C ALA A 793 5.61 -8.25 -47.89
N VAL A 794 5.81 -8.56 -46.60
CA VAL A 794 6.05 -7.55 -45.55
C VAL A 794 7.34 -6.75 -45.81
N ARG A 795 8.40 -7.40 -46.29
CA ARG A 795 9.62 -6.70 -46.72
C ARG A 795 9.34 -5.77 -47.90
N GLY A 796 8.60 -6.23 -48.90
CA GLY A 796 8.17 -5.39 -50.01
C GLY A 796 7.41 -4.14 -49.53
N LEU A 797 6.56 -4.29 -48.52
CA LEU A 797 5.81 -3.19 -47.92
C LEU A 797 6.72 -2.16 -47.24
N TYR A 798 7.75 -2.61 -46.50
CA TYR A 798 8.78 -1.73 -45.91
C TYR A 798 9.50 -0.88 -46.97
N ASP A 799 9.90 -1.52 -48.07
CA ASP A 799 10.64 -0.85 -49.14
C ASP A 799 9.80 0.23 -49.83
N VAL A 800 8.48 0.02 -49.91
CA VAL A 800 7.52 1.01 -50.45
C VAL A 800 7.35 2.21 -49.50
N THR A 801 7.37 2.01 -48.19
CA THR A 801 7.13 3.10 -47.21
C THR A 801 8.34 4.01 -46.98
N LEU A 802 9.56 3.59 -47.36
CA LEU A 802 10.81 4.30 -47.09
C LEU A 802 10.97 5.60 -47.92
N PRO A 803 11.33 6.74 -47.30
CA PRO A 803 11.55 7.99 -48.01
C PRO A 803 12.80 7.97 -48.90
N LYS A 804 12.74 8.68 -50.03
CA LYS A 804 13.84 8.82 -51.01
C LYS A 804 14.63 10.12 -50.90
N ASP A 805 14.02 11.18 -50.37
CA ASP A 805 14.65 12.49 -50.17
C ASP A 805 15.62 12.47 -48.96
N PRO A 806 16.85 13.04 -49.05
CA PRO A 806 17.81 13.01 -47.96
C PRO A 806 17.34 13.69 -46.66
N VAL A 807 16.56 14.77 -46.74
CA VAL A 807 16.06 15.47 -45.54
C VAL A 807 14.95 14.64 -44.89
N ASP A 808 14.07 14.02 -45.68
CA ASP A 808 13.02 13.13 -45.16
C ASP A 808 13.59 11.83 -44.57
N GLN A 809 14.70 11.33 -45.13
CA GLN A 809 15.49 10.25 -44.52
C GLN A 809 16.12 10.68 -43.20
N ALA A 810 16.68 11.89 -43.12
CA ALA A 810 17.23 12.41 -41.87
C ALA A 810 16.12 12.61 -40.81
N LEU A 811 14.91 12.99 -41.22
CA LEU A 811 13.73 13.06 -40.37
C LEU A 811 13.31 11.69 -39.86
N LEU A 812 13.20 10.67 -40.73
CA LEU A 812 12.90 9.29 -40.33
C LEU A 812 13.82 8.81 -39.19
N TYR A 813 15.14 8.97 -39.38
CA TYR A 813 16.15 8.49 -38.45
C TYR A 813 16.32 9.38 -37.20
N SER A 814 15.68 10.56 -37.16
CA SER A 814 15.73 11.48 -36.00
C SER A 814 14.41 11.57 -35.23
N ARG A 815 13.30 11.14 -35.84
CA ARG A 815 11.94 11.26 -35.28
C ARG A 815 11.72 10.32 -34.10
N PHE A 816 12.15 9.07 -34.23
CA PHE A 816 11.99 8.02 -33.21
C PHE A 816 13.18 7.98 -32.25
N TRP A 817 13.13 7.16 -31.20
CA TRP A 817 14.28 7.01 -30.31
C TRP A 817 15.45 6.33 -31.02
N VAL A 818 16.67 6.53 -30.53
CA VAL A 818 17.91 6.03 -31.16
C VAL A 818 17.84 4.53 -31.49
N SER A 819 17.21 3.76 -30.60
CA SER A 819 17.05 2.31 -30.70
C SER A 819 15.81 1.84 -31.47
N ASP A 820 14.91 2.72 -31.91
CA ASP A 820 13.61 2.33 -32.49
C ASP A 820 13.70 1.97 -33.98
N ILE A 821 14.80 2.31 -34.65
CA ILE A 821 15.00 2.01 -36.06
C ILE A 821 16.15 1.01 -36.20
N HIS A 822 15.78 -0.21 -36.57
CA HIS A 822 16.68 -1.33 -36.78
C HIS A 822 17.09 -1.50 -38.25
N ASP A 823 18.17 -2.25 -38.47
CA ASP A 823 18.56 -2.72 -39.81
C ASP A 823 17.50 -3.75 -40.28
N PRO A 824 16.71 -3.44 -41.31
CA PRO A 824 15.57 -4.28 -41.70
C PRO A 824 16.01 -5.57 -42.43
N ASP A 825 17.30 -5.68 -42.78
CA ASP A 825 17.89 -6.89 -43.36
C ASP A 825 18.49 -7.81 -42.28
N ARG A 826 18.39 -7.41 -41.00
CA ARG A 826 18.83 -8.21 -39.85
C ARG A 826 17.63 -8.62 -39.00
N ARG A 827 17.73 -9.82 -38.43
CA ARG A 827 16.78 -10.35 -37.46
C ARG A 827 17.36 -10.26 -36.05
N TYR A 828 16.51 -10.00 -35.07
CA TYR A 828 16.81 -10.13 -33.66
C TYR A 828 17.16 -11.59 -33.33
N ALA A 829 18.33 -11.80 -32.75
CA ALA A 829 18.76 -13.08 -32.20
C ALA A 829 19.16 -12.89 -30.74
N GLN A 830 18.62 -13.73 -29.86
CA GLN A 830 18.78 -13.60 -28.41
C GLN A 830 20.25 -13.78 -27.94
N ASP A 831 21.08 -14.45 -28.77
CA ASP A 831 22.49 -14.75 -28.51
C ASP A 831 23.47 -13.75 -29.15
N HIS A 832 23.00 -12.63 -29.72
CA HIS A 832 23.88 -11.64 -30.33
C HIS A 832 24.55 -10.78 -29.25
N ASP A 833 25.86 -10.96 -29.05
CA ASP A 833 26.66 -10.26 -28.02
C ASP A 833 26.69 -8.72 -28.11
N ASN A 834 26.08 -8.11 -29.14
CA ASN A 834 25.89 -6.66 -29.23
C ASN A 834 24.84 -6.29 -30.31
N PRO A 835 23.58 -6.00 -29.95
CA PRO A 835 22.60 -5.48 -30.90
C PRO A 835 23.00 -4.09 -31.40
N ASP A 836 22.75 -3.81 -32.68
CA ASP A 836 23.15 -2.53 -33.29
C ASP A 836 22.12 -1.42 -33.01
N PHE A 837 22.12 -0.91 -31.77
CA PHE A 837 21.22 0.14 -31.32
C PHE A 837 21.48 1.51 -31.96
N GLU A 838 22.60 1.68 -32.67
CA GLU A 838 22.99 2.97 -33.25
C GLU A 838 22.77 3.02 -34.78
N TYR A 839 22.06 2.05 -35.35
CA TYR A 839 21.79 2.01 -36.79
C TYR A 839 21.14 3.31 -37.29
N GLY A 840 20.01 3.72 -36.72
CA GLY A 840 19.35 4.98 -37.05
C GLY A 840 20.27 6.19 -36.89
N ALA A 841 20.99 6.27 -35.76
CA ALA A 841 21.93 7.35 -35.47
C ALA A 841 23.05 7.49 -36.52
N ARG A 842 23.65 6.38 -36.95
CA ARG A 842 24.70 6.39 -37.99
C ARG A 842 24.14 6.79 -39.35
N ARG A 843 22.94 6.33 -39.70
CA ARG A 843 22.26 6.72 -40.96
C ARG A 843 21.94 8.22 -40.96
N ALA A 844 21.43 8.75 -39.85
CA ALA A 844 21.17 10.19 -39.69
C ALA A 844 22.45 11.01 -39.86
N ALA A 845 23.53 10.66 -39.13
CA ALA A 845 24.81 11.39 -39.19
C ALA A 845 25.44 11.38 -40.60
N ALA A 846 25.35 10.25 -41.32
CA ALA A 846 25.92 10.11 -42.67
C ALA A 846 25.30 11.07 -43.71
N LEU A 847 24.05 11.50 -43.49
CA LEU A 847 23.35 12.43 -44.39
C LEU A 847 23.76 13.89 -44.16
N ALA A 848 24.33 14.22 -43.00
CA ALA A 848 24.55 15.60 -42.57
C ALA A 848 25.54 16.39 -43.44
N ALA A 849 26.64 15.78 -43.90
CA ALA A 849 27.63 16.46 -44.73
C ALA A 849 27.08 16.86 -46.10
N GLY A 850 26.27 15.99 -46.72
CA GLY A 850 25.60 16.26 -47.99
C GLY A 850 24.55 17.36 -47.86
N ILE A 851 23.72 17.27 -46.82
CA ILE A 851 22.70 18.28 -46.52
C ILE A 851 23.35 19.63 -46.16
N ALA A 852 24.47 19.65 -45.42
CA ALA A 852 25.17 20.89 -45.07
C ALA A 852 25.74 21.62 -46.29
N ALA A 853 26.19 20.88 -47.31
CA ALA A 853 26.81 21.42 -48.51
C ALA A 853 25.80 22.06 -49.48
N ASP A 854 24.56 21.59 -49.49
CA ASP A 854 23.46 22.12 -50.30
C ASP A 854 22.68 23.20 -49.51
N PRO A 855 22.70 24.48 -49.94
CA PRO A 855 22.02 25.57 -49.22
C PRO A 855 20.51 25.36 -49.04
N ASP A 856 19.83 24.78 -50.03
CA ASP A 856 18.37 24.59 -50.01
C ASP A 856 18.00 23.44 -49.09
N GLN A 857 18.74 22.33 -49.14
CA GLN A 857 18.56 21.21 -48.21
C GLN A 857 18.91 21.60 -46.78
N ARG A 858 19.99 22.36 -46.56
CA ARG A 858 20.38 22.87 -45.24
C ARG A 858 19.29 23.74 -44.61
N ALA A 859 18.80 24.74 -45.36
CA ALA A 859 17.74 25.63 -44.88
C ALA A 859 16.44 24.88 -44.61
N ARG A 860 16.07 23.92 -45.47
CA ARG A 860 14.90 23.05 -45.26
C ARG A 860 15.07 22.16 -44.03
N ALA A 861 16.23 21.53 -43.85
CA ALA A 861 16.48 20.65 -42.71
C ALA A 861 16.40 21.42 -41.38
N ILE A 862 17.06 22.58 -41.28
CA ILE A 862 17.01 23.43 -40.08
C ILE A 862 15.55 23.85 -39.79
N ARG A 863 14.82 24.35 -40.79
CA ARG A 863 13.43 24.80 -40.60
C ARG A 863 12.49 23.67 -40.17
N VAL A 864 12.55 22.54 -40.85
CA VAL A 864 11.63 21.41 -40.61
C VAL A 864 11.93 20.74 -39.28
N MET A 865 13.20 20.50 -38.95
CA MET A 865 13.57 19.86 -37.68
C MET A 865 13.39 20.80 -36.47
N SER A 866 13.53 22.11 -36.66
CA SER A 866 13.19 23.11 -35.62
C SER A 866 11.69 23.32 -35.41
N SER A 867 10.82 22.67 -36.17
CA SER A 867 9.35 22.80 -36.04
C SER A 867 8.63 21.46 -35.80
N GLN A 868 9.36 20.35 -35.71
CA GLN A 868 8.80 19.02 -35.53
C GLN A 868 9.39 18.31 -34.31
N GLU A 869 8.59 17.44 -33.71
CA GLU A 869 9.00 16.64 -32.56
C GLU A 869 9.95 15.52 -33.00
N LEU A 870 11.15 15.52 -32.41
CA LEU A 870 12.23 14.59 -32.71
C LEU A 870 12.80 14.02 -31.41
N ASN A 871 12.82 12.70 -31.29
CA ASN A 871 13.35 12.00 -30.12
C ASN A 871 14.88 11.81 -30.17
N SER A 872 15.49 11.69 -31.36
CA SER A 872 16.94 11.49 -31.51
C SER A 872 17.64 12.43 -32.51
N PRO A 873 17.50 13.77 -32.39
CA PRO A 873 18.15 14.70 -33.31
C PRO A 873 19.67 14.83 -33.12
N HIS A 874 20.23 14.40 -31.99
CA HIS A 874 21.62 14.62 -31.61
C HIS A 874 22.68 14.14 -32.63
N PRO A 875 22.62 12.90 -33.16
CA PRO A 875 23.62 12.42 -34.11
C PRO A 875 23.66 13.27 -35.39
N PHE A 876 22.49 13.64 -35.91
CA PHE A 876 22.38 14.50 -37.08
C PHE A 876 22.84 15.93 -36.78
N ALA A 877 22.34 16.55 -35.71
CA ALA A 877 22.69 17.92 -35.34
C ALA A 877 24.19 18.10 -35.07
N HIS A 878 24.83 17.12 -34.42
CA HIS A 878 26.28 17.14 -34.17
C HIS A 878 27.09 17.03 -35.46
N ALA A 879 26.74 16.11 -36.36
CA ALA A 879 27.39 15.98 -37.65
C ALA A 879 27.16 17.22 -38.54
N LEU A 880 25.93 17.76 -38.53
CA LEU A 880 25.57 18.98 -39.26
C LEU A 880 26.43 20.16 -38.77
N ALA A 881 26.52 20.35 -37.45
CA ALA A 881 27.26 21.42 -36.81
C ALA A 881 28.75 21.48 -37.20
N GLN A 882 29.38 20.35 -37.50
CA GLN A 882 30.79 20.30 -37.95
C GLN A 882 30.98 20.86 -39.37
N HIS A 883 29.95 20.77 -40.21
CA HIS A 883 29.98 21.17 -41.62
C HIS A 883 29.28 22.51 -41.90
N LEU A 884 28.70 23.16 -40.88
CA LEU A 884 28.06 24.46 -41.03
C LEU A 884 29.09 25.55 -41.37
N PRO A 885 28.84 26.37 -42.42
CA PRO A 885 29.73 27.47 -42.79
C PRO A 885 29.67 28.62 -41.77
N ASP A 886 28.50 28.95 -41.24
CA ASP A 886 28.29 29.96 -40.20
C ASP A 886 27.49 29.37 -39.02
N PRO A 887 28.16 29.07 -37.89
CA PRO A 887 27.52 28.59 -36.67
C PRO A 887 26.44 29.50 -36.08
N LEU A 888 26.65 30.82 -36.08
CA LEU A 888 25.77 31.76 -35.37
C LEU A 888 24.50 32.04 -36.20
N ASP A 889 24.64 32.15 -37.52
CA ASP A 889 23.50 32.27 -38.44
C ASP A 889 22.60 31.03 -38.40
N ALA A 890 23.18 29.83 -38.37
CA ALA A 890 22.41 28.59 -38.36
C ALA A 890 21.57 28.41 -37.07
N ILE A 891 22.11 28.76 -35.90
CA ILE A 891 21.35 28.70 -34.64
C ILE A 891 20.30 29.81 -34.55
N GLU A 892 20.57 30.99 -35.11
CA GLU A 892 19.58 32.08 -35.20
C GLU A 892 18.39 31.68 -36.08
N GLN A 893 18.63 31.04 -37.22
CA GLN A 893 17.58 30.46 -38.07
C GLN A 893 16.81 29.35 -37.34
N ALA A 894 17.50 28.48 -36.61
CA ALA A 894 16.88 27.39 -35.85
C ALA A 894 15.97 27.90 -34.72
N VAL A 895 16.42 28.93 -33.98
CA VAL A 895 15.63 29.60 -32.92
C VAL A 895 14.43 30.33 -33.53
N THR A 896 14.63 31.04 -34.64
CA THR A 896 13.53 31.74 -35.34
C THR A 896 12.46 30.76 -35.82
N ALA A 897 12.86 29.61 -36.37
CA ALA A 897 11.93 28.58 -36.82
C ALA A 897 11.16 27.93 -35.65
N LEU A 898 11.83 27.70 -34.52
CA LEU A 898 11.20 27.19 -33.30
C LEU A 898 10.15 28.16 -32.76
N ASP A 899 10.52 29.43 -32.58
CA ASP A 899 9.60 30.45 -32.07
C ASP A 899 8.43 30.70 -33.05
N SER A 900 8.67 30.62 -34.36
CA SER A 900 7.63 30.73 -35.39
C SER A 900 6.62 29.58 -35.35
N SER A 901 7.03 28.40 -34.86
CA SER A 901 6.12 27.24 -34.71
C SER A 901 5.11 27.43 -33.57
N GLY A 902 5.39 28.34 -32.63
CA GLY A 902 4.54 28.62 -31.47
C GLY A 902 4.46 27.48 -30.44
N ASN A 903 5.18 26.37 -30.64
CA ASN A 903 5.15 25.20 -29.76
C ASN A 903 6.57 24.64 -29.50
N ARG A 904 6.66 23.57 -28.70
CA ARG A 904 7.94 22.99 -28.25
C ARG A 904 8.48 21.87 -29.14
N ALA A 905 7.81 21.52 -30.23
CA ALA A 905 8.12 20.33 -31.02
C ALA A 905 9.59 20.28 -31.45
N GLY A 906 10.14 21.39 -31.98
CA GLY A 906 11.54 21.45 -32.42
C GLY A 906 12.59 21.73 -31.35
N ALA A 907 12.21 21.85 -30.07
CA ALA A 907 13.13 22.29 -29.01
C ALA A 907 14.33 21.34 -28.86
N ASN A 908 14.13 20.02 -29.03
CA ASN A 908 15.19 19.02 -28.95
C ASN A 908 16.25 19.20 -30.05
N PHE A 909 15.85 19.52 -31.28
CA PHE A 909 16.79 19.75 -32.38
C PHE A 909 17.58 21.04 -32.17
N VAL A 910 16.91 22.14 -31.79
CA VAL A 910 17.58 23.41 -31.50
C VAL A 910 18.56 23.26 -30.34
N GLY A 911 18.16 22.54 -29.28
CA GLY A 911 19.03 22.21 -28.15
C GLY A 911 20.23 21.35 -28.55
N ALA A 912 20.02 20.31 -29.37
CA ALA A 912 21.10 19.47 -29.88
C ALA A 912 22.11 20.26 -30.73
N LEU A 913 21.62 21.19 -31.57
CA LEU A 913 22.46 22.08 -32.36
C LEU A 913 23.23 23.06 -31.46
N LEU A 914 22.56 23.67 -30.48
CA LEU A 914 23.18 24.55 -29.47
C LEU A 914 24.34 23.86 -28.76
N SER A 915 24.13 22.61 -28.32
CA SER A 915 25.17 21.80 -27.66
C SER A 915 26.37 21.52 -28.55
N ALA A 916 26.12 21.16 -29.82
CA ALA A 916 27.19 20.89 -30.77
C ALA A 916 28.01 22.14 -31.10
N LEU A 917 27.36 23.31 -31.16
CA LEU A 917 28.01 24.60 -31.39
C LEU A 917 28.79 25.11 -30.17
N ASP A 918 28.26 24.94 -28.95
CA ASP A 918 28.97 25.29 -27.69
C ASP A 918 30.31 24.56 -27.60
N ARG A 919 30.35 23.27 -28.01
CA ARG A 919 31.59 22.49 -28.13
C ARG A 919 32.50 22.97 -29.25
N ARG A 920 31.97 23.23 -30.45
CA ARG A 920 32.75 23.72 -31.60
C ARG A 920 33.42 25.06 -31.32
N LEU A 921 32.79 25.89 -30.48
CA LEU A 921 33.23 27.25 -30.14
C LEU A 921 33.94 27.35 -28.78
N ALA A 922 34.27 26.22 -28.13
CA ALA A 922 34.77 26.21 -26.75
C ALA A 922 36.01 27.10 -26.51
N ASP A 923 36.87 27.26 -27.52
CA ASP A 923 38.09 28.09 -27.47
C ASP A 923 37.83 29.59 -27.75
N LYS A 924 36.57 29.99 -27.95
CA LYS A 924 36.16 31.36 -28.30
C LYS A 924 35.06 31.89 -27.35
N PRO A 925 35.44 32.40 -26.16
CA PRO A 925 34.49 32.82 -25.13
C PRO A 925 33.46 33.87 -25.61
N ASP A 926 33.88 34.79 -26.46
CA ASP A 926 33.00 35.82 -27.02
C ASP A 926 31.93 35.25 -27.97
N GLU A 927 32.28 34.22 -28.75
CA GLU A 927 31.32 33.54 -29.64
C GLU A 927 30.38 32.63 -28.83
N VAL A 928 30.86 31.97 -27.78
CA VAL A 928 30.01 31.21 -26.83
C VAL A 928 29.03 32.12 -26.09
N ALA A 929 29.46 33.32 -25.68
CA ALA A 929 28.58 34.29 -25.04
C ALA A 929 27.47 34.78 -26.00
N LYS A 930 27.81 34.99 -27.28
CA LYS A 930 26.82 35.33 -28.32
C LYS A 930 25.85 34.17 -28.59
N LEU A 931 26.36 32.94 -28.67
CA LEU A 931 25.56 31.72 -28.83
C LEU A 931 24.53 31.58 -27.69
N GLU A 932 24.97 31.74 -26.43
CA GLU A 932 24.09 31.69 -25.26
C GLU A 932 23.07 32.86 -25.26
N ALA A 933 23.47 34.04 -25.75
CA ALA A 933 22.56 35.19 -25.89
C ALA A 933 21.47 34.94 -26.95
N ILE A 934 21.79 34.34 -28.09
CA ILE A 934 20.81 33.97 -29.13
C ILE A 934 19.79 32.97 -28.57
N ALA A 935 20.25 31.91 -27.88
CA ALA A 935 19.35 30.93 -27.27
C ALA A 935 18.41 31.56 -26.23
N LYS A 936 18.89 32.55 -25.46
CA LYS A 936 18.09 33.29 -24.47
C LYS A 936 17.08 34.26 -25.08
N GLN A 937 17.14 34.54 -26.38
CA GLN A 937 16.11 35.35 -27.06
C GLN A 937 14.86 34.52 -27.39
N SER A 938 14.97 33.19 -27.45
CA SER A 938 13.84 32.30 -27.73
C SER A 938 12.81 32.33 -26.61
N THR A 939 11.56 32.63 -26.98
CA THR A 939 10.41 32.56 -26.07
C THR A 939 10.08 31.12 -25.68
N VAL A 940 10.30 30.16 -26.60
CA VAL A 940 10.04 28.74 -26.37
C VAL A 940 11.08 28.11 -25.41
N LEU A 941 12.38 28.36 -25.62
CA LEU A 941 13.45 27.78 -24.79
C LEU A 941 13.49 28.41 -23.38
N THR A 942 13.16 29.70 -23.25
CA THR A 942 13.16 30.38 -21.94
C THR A 942 11.91 30.11 -21.10
N ALA A 943 10.87 29.51 -21.68
CA ALA A 943 9.66 29.11 -20.96
C ALA A 943 9.93 28.05 -19.86
N ASN A 944 11.05 27.32 -19.93
CA ASN A 944 11.52 26.47 -18.84
C ASN A 944 13.01 26.69 -18.61
N ARG A 945 13.35 27.05 -17.36
CA ARG A 945 14.69 27.45 -16.92
C ARG A 945 15.77 26.39 -17.14
N MET A 946 15.41 25.12 -17.29
CA MET A 946 16.36 24.02 -17.49
C MET A 946 16.70 23.73 -18.95
N TYR A 947 15.94 24.22 -19.95
CA TYR A 947 16.22 23.89 -21.35
C TYR A 947 17.63 24.32 -21.78
N ILE A 948 17.97 25.60 -21.60
CA ILE A 948 19.29 26.11 -22.02
C ILE A 948 20.43 25.47 -21.22
N PRO A 949 20.41 25.42 -19.87
CA PRO A 949 21.47 24.78 -19.09
C PRO A 949 21.71 23.30 -19.46
N THR A 950 20.67 22.57 -19.85
CA THR A 950 20.76 21.15 -20.22
C THR A 950 21.64 20.90 -21.44
N PHE A 951 21.66 21.83 -22.40
CA PHE A 951 22.37 21.65 -23.66
C PHE A 951 23.77 22.27 -23.66
N LEU A 952 24.08 23.16 -22.70
CA LEU A 952 25.38 23.80 -22.58
C LEU A 952 26.36 22.97 -21.72
N ARG A 953 27.66 23.16 -21.94
CA ARG A 953 28.70 22.57 -21.08
C ARG A 953 28.59 23.07 -19.63
N VAL A 954 28.72 22.17 -18.66
CA VAL A 954 28.64 22.50 -17.22
C VAL A 954 30.01 22.85 -16.66
N THR A 955 30.14 24.04 -16.07
CA THR A 955 31.32 24.48 -15.31
C THR A 955 30.98 24.62 -13.84
N ASP A 956 31.97 24.64 -12.93
CA ASP A 956 31.75 24.87 -11.49
C ASP A 956 30.84 26.07 -11.22
N GLN A 957 31.06 27.19 -11.91
CA GLN A 957 30.23 28.39 -11.77
C GLN A 957 28.78 28.19 -12.23
N ARG A 958 28.56 27.42 -13.30
CA ARG A 958 27.21 27.09 -13.79
C ARG A 958 26.51 26.12 -12.83
N LEU A 959 27.23 25.15 -12.26
CA LEU A 959 26.69 24.19 -11.30
C LEU A 959 26.36 24.84 -9.94
N ASP A 960 27.19 25.74 -9.45
CA ASP A 960 26.90 26.48 -8.19
C ASP A 960 25.63 27.33 -8.33
N LYS A 961 25.41 27.98 -9.49
CA LYS A 961 24.15 28.70 -9.77
C LYS A 961 22.93 27.78 -9.75
N LEU A 962 23.07 26.59 -10.35
CA LEU A 962 21.99 25.60 -10.34
C LEU A 962 21.74 25.05 -8.92
N THR A 963 22.79 24.89 -8.12
CA THR A 963 22.70 24.50 -6.70
C THR A 963 21.86 25.51 -5.91
N ASP A 964 22.08 26.81 -6.13
CA ASP A 964 21.28 27.86 -5.51
C ASP A 964 19.82 27.85 -5.99
N ASP A 965 19.58 27.55 -7.27
CA ASP A 965 18.22 27.40 -7.81
C ASP A 965 17.46 26.23 -7.16
N VAL A 966 18.13 25.09 -6.91
CA VAL A 966 17.55 23.93 -6.19
C VAL A 966 17.21 24.30 -4.75
N ARG A 967 18.14 24.93 -4.02
CA ARG A 967 17.91 25.35 -2.62
C ARG A 967 16.75 26.34 -2.48
N GLN A 968 16.58 27.20 -3.49
CA GLN A 968 15.51 28.21 -3.52
C GLN A 968 14.23 27.71 -4.18
N GLN A 969 14.13 26.42 -4.48
CA GLN A 969 12.96 25.77 -5.09
C GLN A 969 12.55 26.39 -6.44
N ARG A 970 13.51 26.98 -7.17
CA ARG A 970 13.29 27.51 -8.52
C ARG A 970 13.35 26.42 -9.59
N VAL A 971 14.02 25.32 -9.28
CA VAL A 971 14.14 24.11 -10.09
C VAL A 971 13.98 22.91 -9.15
N THR A 972 13.29 21.87 -9.61
CA THR A 972 13.11 20.63 -8.82
C THR A 972 14.31 19.68 -9.00
N PRO A 973 14.69 18.88 -7.99
CA PRO A 973 15.80 17.94 -8.10
C PRO A 973 15.80 17.05 -9.35
N PRO A 974 14.68 16.43 -9.77
CA PRO A 974 14.65 15.55 -10.96
C PRO A 974 14.98 16.28 -12.26
N GLN A 975 14.55 17.54 -12.40
CA GLN A 975 14.82 18.34 -13.60
C GLN A 975 16.33 18.60 -13.81
N THR A 976 17.13 18.48 -12.75
CA THR A 976 18.57 18.78 -12.82
C THR A 976 19.42 17.63 -13.32
N VAL A 977 18.93 16.40 -13.25
CA VAL A 977 19.69 15.17 -13.54
C VAL A 977 20.29 15.17 -14.95
N VAL A 978 19.54 15.70 -15.91
CA VAL A 978 19.86 15.71 -17.34
C VAL A 978 21.23 16.37 -17.65
N ILE A 979 21.70 17.28 -16.79
CA ILE A 979 23.02 17.93 -16.95
C ILE A 979 24.19 16.94 -16.81
N SER A 980 23.96 15.79 -16.18
CA SER A 980 24.98 14.75 -15.97
C SER A 980 25.14 13.81 -17.16
N TYR A 981 24.17 13.79 -18.08
CA TYR A 981 24.16 12.87 -19.22
C TYR A 981 25.30 13.15 -20.20
N GLY A 982 25.78 12.11 -20.88
CA GLY A 982 26.85 12.22 -21.87
C GLY A 982 28.18 12.75 -21.31
N LYS A 983 28.48 12.47 -20.03
CA LYS A 983 29.64 12.99 -19.28
C LYS A 983 29.61 14.52 -19.08
N GLY A 984 28.43 15.13 -18.97
CA GLY A 984 28.27 16.58 -18.84
C GLY A 984 28.96 17.23 -17.63
N LEU A 985 29.22 16.45 -16.58
CA LEU A 985 29.90 16.90 -15.34
C LEU A 985 31.38 16.51 -15.25
N ALA A 986 32.00 16.00 -16.33
CA ALA A 986 33.38 15.53 -16.29
C ALA A 986 34.42 16.63 -16.00
N GLU A 987 34.09 17.90 -16.25
CA GLU A 987 34.96 19.07 -16.01
C GLU A 987 34.70 19.75 -14.65
N VAL A 988 33.79 19.22 -13.83
CA VAL A 988 33.37 19.81 -12.54
C VAL A 988 34.24 19.32 -11.37
N SER A 989 34.58 20.21 -10.44
CA SER A 989 35.35 19.85 -9.24
C SER A 989 34.56 19.01 -8.21
N PRO A 990 35.22 18.12 -7.44
CA PRO A 990 34.56 17.34 -6.38
C PRO A 990 33.81 18.20 -5.34
N ASP A 991 34.33 19.38 -5.03
CA ASP A 991 33.71 20.31 -4.06
C ASP A 991 32.38 20.88 -4.58
N ALA A 992 32.33 21.28 -5.86
CA ALA A 992 31.10 21.77 -6.49
C ALA A 992 30.05 20.66 -6.60
N LEU A 993 30.48 19.45 -6.98
CA LEU A 993 29.62 18.27 -7.00
C LEU A 993 29.07 17.94 -5.61
N GLY A 994 29.91 17.95 -4.57
CA GLY A 994 29.48 17.68 -3.19
C GLY A 994 28.42 18.65 -2.68
N ARG A 995 28.58 19.96 -2.93
CA ARG A 995 27.57 20.98 -2.58
C ARG A 995 26.23 20.71 -3.27
N PHE A 996 26.28 20.29 -4.53
CA PHE A 996 25.10 20.01 -5.31
C PHE A 996 24.36 18.76 -4.81
N ILE A 997 25.08 17.65 -4.57
CA ILE A 997 24.50 16.40 -4.05
C ILE A 997 23.82 16.61 -2.69
N HIS A 998 24.43 17.35 -1.77
CA HIS A 998 23.78 17.66 -0.48
C HIS A 998 22.51 18.48 -0.65
N ALA A 999 22.53 19.51 -1.52
CA ALA A 999 21.34 20.31 -1.81
C ALA A 999 20.18 19.48 -2.40
N LEU A 1000 20.49 18.45 -3.18
CA LEU A 1000 19.49 17.49 -3.68
C LEU A 1000 18.97 16.60 -2.56
N VAL A 1001 19.84 15.97 -1.75
CA VAL A 1001 19.39 15.06 -0.68
C VAL A 1001 18.54 15.76 0.39
N ASP A 1002 18.85 17.02 0.70
CA ASP A 1002 18.04 17.86 1.62
C ASP A 1002 16.62 18.10 1.09
N ARG A 1003 16.40 17.94 -0.23
CA ARG A 1003 15.10 18.01 -0.91
C ARG A 1003 14.50 16.62 -1.11
N GLY A 1004 14.56 15.77 -0.07
CA GLY A 1004 14.12 14.37 -0.11
C GLY A 1004 12.66 14.17 -0.57
N GLU A 1005 11.73 15.03 -0.14
CA GLU A 1005 10.32 14.98 -0.54
C GLU A 1005 10.10 15.25 -2.05
N ASP A 1006 11.05 15.91 -2.71
CA ASP A 1006 10.99 16.20 -4.15
C ASP A 1006 11.72 15.15 -5.00
N GLY A 1007 12.05 13.97 -4.44
CA GLY A 1007 12.81 12.92 -5.12
C GLY A 1007 14.33 13.20 -5.20
N GLY A 1008 14.85 14.04 -4.31
CA GLY A 1008 16.23 14.50 -4.36
C GLY A 1008 17.32 13.44 -4.22
N ALA A 1009 17.09 12.37 -3.43
CA ALA A 1009 18.05 11.28 -3.29
C ALA A 1009 18.20 10.46 -4.58
N TRP A 1010 17.10 10.24 -5.32
CA TRP A 1010 17.13 9.56 -6.62
C TRP A 1010 17.91 10.36 -7.66
N ALA A 1011 17.66 11.67 -7.73
CA ALA A 1011 18.42 12.57 -8.59
C ALA A 1011 19.93 12.54 -8.27
N ALA A 1012 20.27 12.56 -6.97
CA ALA A 1012 21.66 12.46 -6.52
C ALA A 1012 22.32 11.14 -6.95
N LEU A 1013 21.64 9.99 -6.79
CA LEU A 1013 22.16 8.68 -7.20
C LEU A 1013 22.40 8.59 -8.71
N GLU A 1014 21.50 9.14 -9.51
CA GLU A 1014 21.66 9.15 -10.97
C GLU A 1014 22.85 10.01 -11.40
N ILE A 1015 23.01 11.20 -10.83
CA ILE A 1015 24.17 12.06 -11.08
C ILE A 1015 25.47 11.37 -10.66
N LEU A 1016 25.53 10.80 -9.45
CA LEU A 1016 26.69 10.06 -8.96
C LEU A 1016 27.03 8.87 -9.86
N SER A 1017 26.02 8.18 -10.38
CA SER A 1017 26.20 7.11 -11.35
C SER A 1017 26.79 7.61 -12.67
N MET A 1018 26.29 8.72 -13.21
CA MET A 1018 26.83 9.30 -14.45
C MET A 1018 28.26 9.81 -14.28
N VAL A 1019 28.58 10.47 -13.17
CA VAL A 1019 29.92 11.00 -12.89
C VAL A 1019 30.96 9.87 -12.78
N THR A 1020 30.60 8.80 -12.09
CA THR A 1020 31.51 7.67 -11.88
C THR A 1020 31.50 6.68 -13.05
N HIS A 1021 30.82 6.99 -14.16
CA HIS A 1021 30.60 6.04 -15.25
C HIS A 1021 31.93 5.53 -15.84
N GLY A 1022 32.19 4.22 -15.69
CA GLY A 1022 33.43 3.56 -16.10
C GLY A 1022 34.43 3.29 -14.97
N ASP A 1023 34.23 3.86 -13.78
CA ASP A 1023 35.08 3.61 -12.61
C ASP A 1023 34.86 2.22 -12.03
N LYS A 1024 35.95 1.64 -11.50
CA LYS A 1024 35.94 0.32 -10.83
C LYS A 1024 35.96 0.40 -9.30
N ALA A 1025 36.27 1.56 -8.73
CA ALA A 1025 36.32 1.81 -7.29
C ALA A 1025 36.06 3.29 -7.00
N LEU A 1026 35.44 3.60 -5.86
CA LEU A 1026 35.14 4.97 -5.45
C LEU A 1026 36.32 5.65 -4.76
N ALA A 1027 36.53 6.92 -5.06
CA ALA A 1027 37.38 7.79 -4.27
C ALA A 1027 36.77 8.04 -2.86
N PRO A 1028 37.58 8.31 -1.82
CA PRO A 1028 37.09 8.49 -0.45
C PRO A 1028 35.99 9.56 -0.31
N GLU A 1029 36.14 10.68 -1.03
CA GLU A 1029 35.15 11.76 -1.08
C GLU A 1029 33.80 11.34 -1.69
N MET A 1030 33.82 10.41 -2.66
CA MET A 1030 32.61 9.85 -3.27
C MET A 1030 31.92 8.82 -2.37
N ILE A 1031 32.66 8.09 -1.52
CA ILE A 1031 32.09 7.11 -0.59
C ILE A 1031 31.09 7.78 0.37
N ALA A 1032 31.44 8.96 0.89
CA ALA A 1032 30.57 9.70 1.81
C ALA A 1032 29.26 10.16 1.13
N LEU A 1033 29.37 10.73 -0.07
CA LEU A 1033 28.21 11.18 -0.85
C LEU A 1033 27.28 10.01 -1.22
N VAL A 1034 27.85 8.88 -1.64
CA VAL A 1034 27.10 7.66 -1.97
C VAL A 1034 26.37 7.11 -0.74
N LYS A 1035 27.00 7.04 0.43
CA LYS A 1035 26.33 6.57 1.67
C LYS A 1035 25.13 7.44 2.03
N VAL A 1036 25.28 8.76 1.96
CA VAL A 1036 24.22 9.73 2.26
C VAL A 1036 23.03 9.58 1.30
N ALA A 1037 23.30 9.39 0.01
CA ALA A 1037 22.24 9.20 -0.99
C ALA A 1037 21.52 7.84 -0.83
N LEU A 1038 22.27 6.73 -0.64
CA LEU A 1038 21.69 5.38 -0.53
C LEU A 1038 20.83 5.18 0.73
N LEU A 1039 21.20 5.80 1.86
CA LEU A 1039 20.49 5.68 3.14
C LEU A 1039 19.44 6.79 3.37
N SER A 1040 19.16 7.62 2.36
CA SER A 1040 18.11 8.64 2.49
C SER A 1040 16.74 7.99 2.73
N PRO A 1041 15.93 8.47 3.69
CA PRO A 1041 14.57 7.97 3.91
C PRO A 1041 13.70 8.04 2.64
N SER A 1042 13.91 9.05 1.80
CA SER A 1042 13.16 9.23 0.54
C SER A 1042 13.30 8.08 -0.47
N ILE A 1043 14.35 7.25 -0.37
CA ILE A 1043 14.49 6.02 -1.16
C ILE A 1043 13.41 4.99 -0.77
N ALA A 1044 13.05 4.94 0.51
CA ALA A 1044 12.05 4.03 1.06
C ALA A 1044 10.62 4.48 0.76
N ASP A 1045 10.38 5.80 0.70
CA ASP A 1045 9.05 6.38 0.58
C ASP A 1045 8.50 6.41 -0.86
N GLY A 1046 9.26 5.91 -1.85
CA GLY A 1046 8.81 5.80 -3.23
C GLY A 1046 8.52 7.15 -3.91
N ALA A 1047 9.14 8.23 -3.42
CA ALA A 1047 9.14 9.55 -4.07
C ALA A 1047 9.98 9.48 -5.35
N GLU A 1048 9.51 8.72 -6.34
CA GLU A 1048 10.14 8.56 -7.65
C GLU A 1048 9.98 9.87 -8.42
N GLY A 1049 10.97 10.74 -8.28
CA GLY A 1049 11.16 11.86 -9.19
C GLY A 1049 11.66 11.34 -10.54
N ASN A 1050 10.78 10.83 -11.41
CA ASN A 1050 10.98 10.62 -12.84
C ASN A 1050 12.33 10.00 -13.31
N ALA A 1051 13.02 9.22 -12.48
CA ALA A 1051 14.36 8.71 -12.77
C ALA A 1051 14.29 7.37 -13.54
N SER A 1052 14.22 7.44 -14.86
CA SER A 1052 14.48 6.29 -15.73
C SER A 1052 15.83 5.68 -15.38
N ASN A 1053 15.86 4.41 -14.96
CA ASN A 1053 17.05 3.66 -14.46
C ASN A 1053 17.42 3.84 -12.97
N ALA A 1054 16.50 4.34 -12.12
CA ALA A 1054 16.71 4.46 -10.67
C ALA A 1054 17.36 3.22 -10.02
N ASP A 1055 16.83 2.02 -10.30
CA ASP A 1055 17.32 0.77 -9.71
C ASP A 1055 18.74 0.42 -10.16
N TYR A 1056 19.05 0.62 -11.45
CA TYR A 1056 20.40 0.39 -11.99
C TYR A 1056 21.42 1.31 -11.32
N ASN A 1057 21.08 2.59 -11.16
CA ASN A 1057 21.95 3.56 -10.53
C ASN A 1057 22.21 3.21 -9.06
N TYR A 1058 21.17 2.80 -8.33
CA TYR A 1058 21.31 2.34 -6.95
C TYR A 1058 22.20 1.08 -6.85
N ASP A 1059 21.91 0.02 -7.61
CA ASP A 1059 22.69 -1.23 -7.60
C ASP A 1059 24.16 -0.97 -7.93
N ARG A 1060 24.42 -0.13 -8.93
CA ARG A 1060 25.77 0.24 -9.32
C ARG A 1060 26.51 0.98 -8.20
N MET A 1061 25.88 1.97 -7.56
CA MET A 1061 26.49 2.72 -6.45
C MET A 1061 26.77 1.80 -5.26
N LEU A 1062 25.86 0.88 -4.95
CA LEU A 1062 26.07 -0.10 -3.89
C LEU A 1062 27.22 -1.07 -4.19
N ARG A 1063 27.33 -1.58 -5.43
CA ARG A 1063 28.45 -2.47 -5.83
C ARG A 1063 29.79 -1.77 -5.70
N LEU A 1064 29.87 -0.51 -6.09
CA LEU A 1064 31.08 0.29 -5.95
C LEU A 1064 31.41 0.54 -4.46
N LEU A 1065 30.40 0.73 -3.61
CA LEU A 1065 30.56 0.84 -2.16
C LEU A 1065 31.07 -0.47 -1.53
N ASP A 1066 30.55 -1.61 -1.99
CA ASP A 1066 31.00 -2.95 -1.56
C ASP A 1066 32.44 -3.23 -1.99
N ALA A 1067 32.80 -2.89 -3.23
CA ALA A 1067 34.16 -3.02 -3.76
C ALA A 1067 35.18 -2.17 -2.97
N ALA A 1068 34.74 -1.03 -2.44
CA ALA A 1068 35.53 -0.19 -1.55
C ALA A 1068 35.59 -0.70 -0.09
N GLY A 1069 34.89 -1.78 0.25
CA GLY A 1069 34.81 -2.32 1.61
C GLY A 1069 34.08 -1.41 2.60
N ALA A 1070 33.19 -0.53 2.10
CA ALA A 1070 32.55 0.51 2.89
C ALA A 1070 31.16 0.12 3.45
N ILE A 1071 30.69 -1.11 3.21
CA ILE A 1071 29.49 -1.69 3.82
C ILE A 1071 29.86 -2.24 5.21
N ASP A 1072 29.73 -1.39 6.22
CA ASP A 1072 29.99 -1.70 7.63
C ASP A 1072 28.71 -2.09 8.40
N ARG A 1073 28.85 -2.47 9.68
CA ARG A 1073 27.73 -2.88 10.54
C ARG A 1073 26.68 -1.78 10.72
N THR A 1074 27.11 -0.52 10.78
CA THR A 1074 26.22 0.64 10.97
C THR A 1074 25.38 0.85 9.72
N PHE A 1075 26.01 0.80 8.54
CA PHE A 1075 25.32 0.87 7.25
C PHE A 1075 24.32 -0.28 7.12
N ALA A 1076 24.70 -1.51 7.46
CA ALA A 1076 23.83 -2.67 7.32
C ALA A 1076 22.58 -2.62 8.22
N TYR A 1077 22.74 -2.16 9.47
CA TYR A 1077 21.61 -1.94 10.38
C TYR A 1077 20.69 -0.82 9.86
N ALA A 1078 21.26 0.32 9.44
CA ALA A 1078 20.48 1.43 8.89
C ALA A 1078 19.71 1.02 7.62
N PHE A 1079 20.34 0.22 6.74
CA PHE A 1079 19.71 -0.33 5.55
C PHE A 1079 18.55 -1.30 5.90
N ALA A 1080 18.70 -2.13 6.94
CA ALA A 1080 17.62 -3.01 7.39
C ALA A 1080 16.42 -2.22 7.95
N VAL A 1081 16.67 -1.15 8.70
CA VAL A 1081 15.62 -0.21 9.17
C VAL A 1081 14.97 0.52 8.01
N GLN A 1082 15.74 0.91 6.98
CA GLN A 1082 15.20 1.51 5.76
C GLN A 1082 14.24 0.56 5.03
N ILE A 1083 14.54 -0.75 4.95
CA ILE A 1083 13.63 -1.76 4.40
C ILE A 1083 12.33 -1.84 5.22
N GLU A 1084 12.45 -1.87 6.55
CA GLU A 1084 11.29 -1.89 7.43
C GLU A 1084 10.41 -0.66 7.23
N GLN A 1085 11.01 0.54 7.21
CA GLN A 1085 10.32 1.80 6.96
C GLN A 1085 9.62 1.78 5.60
N ALA A 1086 10.31 1.34 4.53
CA ALA A 1086 9.74 1.23 3.18
C ALA A 1086 8.49 0.33 3.15
N CYS A 1087 8.49 -0.74 3.96
CA CYS A 1087 7.33 -1.62 4.04
C CYS A 1087 6.16 -0.97 4.79
N ARG A 1088 6.42 -0.10 5.79
CA ARG A 1088 5.41 0.59 6.61
C ARG A 1088 4.83 1.86 5.96
N THR A 1089 5.65 2.70 5.30
CA THR A 1089 5.25 4.06 4.88
C THR A 1089 4.47 4.15 3.57
N ALA A 1090 4.47 3.11 2.72
CA ALA A 1090 3.81 3.14 1.41
C ALA A 1090 2.26 3.08 1.48
N GLY A 1091 1.62 3.96 2.24
CA GLY A 1091 0.18 4.05 2.51
C GLY A 1091 -0.71 4.55 1.35
N GLY A 1092 -0.41 4.12 0.13
CA GLY A 1092 -1.22 4.35 -1.06
C GLY A 1092 -0.78 3.38 -2.15
N ARG A 1093 -1.74 2.83 -2.91
CA ARG A 1093 -1.59 1.73 -3.88
C ARG A 1093 -0.46 1.84 -4.94
N ASN A 1094 0.34 2.90 -4.95
CA ASN A 1094 1.35 3.20 -5.98
C ASN A 1094 2.81 3.21 -5.48
N GLY A 1095 3.07 3.14 -4.18
CA GLY A 1095 4.44 3.00 -3.66
C GLY A 1095 4.94 1.57 -3.81
N ARG A 1096 5.44 1.17 -4.98
CA ARG A 1096 6.21 -0.08 -5.08
C ARG A 1096 7.47 0.09 -4.22
N SER A 1097 7.78 -0.89 -3.37
CA SER A 1097 9.10 -0.94 -2.74
C SER A 1097 10.15 -0.96 -3.85
N SER A 1098 11.10 -0.04 -3.83
CA SER A 1098 12.08 0.10 -4.90
C SER A 1098 12.81 -1.23 -5.15
N ASP A 1099 12.84 -1.68 -6.43
CA ASP A 1099 13.58 -2.85 -6.90
C ASP A 1099 15.08 -2.74 -6.55
N ALA A 1100 15.56 -1.53 -6.32
CA ALA A 1100 16.85 -1.23 -5.72
C ALA A 1100 17.09 -1.96 -4.40
N LEU A 1101 16.18 -1.87 -3.41
CA LEU A 1101 16.34 -2.51 -2.10
C LEU A 1101 16.44 -4.04 -2.23
N ARG A 1102 15.68 -4.61 -3.17
CA ARG A 1102 15.72 -6.04 -3.52
C ARG A 1102 17.09 -6.47 -4.05
N SER A 1103 17.66 -5.71 -4.98
CA SER A 1103 18.98 -6.00 -5.56
C SER A 1103 20.12 -5.82 -4.55
N ALA A 1104 19.92 -4.91 -3.60
CA ALA A 1104 20.91 -4.49 -2.61
C ALA A 1104 21.05 -5.45 -1.43
N LEU A 1105 19.92 -5.96 -0.93
CA LEU A 1105 19.86 -6.81 0.25
C LEU A 1105 20.80 -8.04 0.21
N PRO A 1106 20.97 -8.79 -0.90
CA PRO A 1106 21.92 -9.90 -0.96
C PRO A 1106 23.37 -9.46 -0.72
N ILE A 1107 23.76 -8.26 -1.17
CA ILE A 1107 25.12 -7.72 -1.00
C ILE A 1107 25.32 -7.33 0.47
N VAL A 1108 24.38 -6.58 1.04
CA VAL A 1108 24.46 -6.12 2.44
C VAL A 1108 24.44 -7.29 3.42
N ILE A 1109 23.57 -8.29 3.21
CA ILE A 1109 23.41 -9.41 4.12
C ILE A 1109 24.63 -10.36 4.11
N GLN A 1110 25.37 -10.45 3.00
CA GLN A 1110 26.61 -11.21 2.96
C GLN A 1110 27.71 -10.59 3.84
N ARG A 1111 27.68 -9.28 4.06
CA ARG A 1111 28.67 -8.56 4.88
C ARG A 1111 28.31 -8.54 6.37
N ALA A 1112 27.03 -8.38 6.69
CA ALA A 1112 26.56 -8.19 8.07
C ALA A 1112 25.20 -8.88 8.34
N PRO A 1113 25.12 -10.21 8.28
CA PRO A 1113 23.85 -10.93 8.41
C PRO A 1113 23.24 -10.84 9.81
N THR A 1114 24.07 -10.68 10.84
CA THR A 1114 23.65 -10.58 12.25
C THR A 1114 22.96 -9.27 12.59
N GLU A 1115 23.19 -8.24 11.79
CA GLU A 1115 22.62 -6.90 11.92
C GLU A 1115 21.30 -6.80 11.14
N VAL A 1116 21.22 -7.46 9.97
CA VAL A 1116 20.05 -7.39 9.08
C VAL A 1116 18.94 -8.36 9.48
N TRP A 1117 19.27 -9.63 9.74
CA TRP A 1117 18.26 -10.68 9.96
C TRP A 1117 17.31 -10.40 11.13
N PRO A 1118 17.75 -9.94 12.32
CA PRO A 1118 16.86 -9.69 13.45
C PRO A 1118 15.79 -8.63 13.17
N VAL A 1119 16.15 -7.58 12.41
CA VAL A 1119 15.21 -6.51 12.03
C VAL A 1119 14.11 -7.06 11.14
N ILE A 1120 14.50 -7.75 10.05
CA ILE A 1120 13.53 -8.29 9.08
C ILE A 1120 12.66 -9.41 9.69
N ALA A 1121 13.26 -10.31 10.48
CA ALA A 1121 12.53 -11.38 11.14
C ALA A 1121 11.57 -10.84 12.22
N GLY A 1122 11.97 -9.80 12.95
CA GLY A 1122 11.12 -9.12 13.92
C GLY A 1122 9.92 -8.45 13.25
N PHE A 1123 10.18 -7.69 12.18
CA PHE A 1123 9.15 -7.02 11.39
C PHE A 1123 8.12 -8.01 10.82
N TYR A 1124 8.55 -9.14 10.26
CA TYR A 1124 7.64 -10.13 9.67
C TYR A 1124 6.58 -10.66 10.65
N GLU A 1125 6.91 -10.82 11.94
CA GLU A 1125 5.99 -11.34 12.96
C GLU A 1125 4.77 -10.44 13.16
N ILE A 1126 4.98 -9.12 13.10
CA ILE A 1126 3.98 -8.10 13.41
C ILE A 1126 3.40 -7.41 12.17
N ALA A 1127 4.00 -7.63 11.00
CA ALA A 1127 3.58 -7.01 9.76
C ALA A 1127 2.17 -7.43 9.32
N THR A 1128 1.42 -6.47 8.77
CA THR A 1128 0.17 -6.68 8.03
C THR A 1128 0.40 -7.55 6.80
N ARG A 1129 -0.69 -8.03 6.19
CA ARG A 1129 -0.59 -8.75 4.93
C ARG A 1129 0.09 -7.90 3.84
N VAL A 1130 -0.29 -6.64 3.69
CA VAL A 1130 0.31 -5.73 2.69
C VAL A 1130 1.78 -5.45 2.99
N GLU A 1131 2.13 -5.18 4.25
CA GLU A 1131 3.52 -5.01 4.68
C GLU A 1131 4.36 -6.27 4.39
N ARG A 1132 3.80 -7.47 4.61
CA ARG A 1132 4.45 -8.73 4.23
C ARG A 1132 4.54 -8.92 2.73
N GLU A 1133 3.53 -8.51 1.96
CA GLU A 1133 3.56 -8.55 0.50
C GLU A 1133 4.63 -7.60 -0.06
N ARG A 1134 4.77 -6.39 0.51
CA ARG A 1134 5.85 -5.43 0.20
C ARG A 1134 7.22 -6.00 0.57
N LEU A 1135 7.37 -6.56 1.77
CA LEU A 1135 8.59 -7.26 2.16
C LEU A 1135 8.88 -8.41 1.20
N ASN A 1136 7.87 -9.19 0.83
CA ASN A 1136 8.00 -10.29 -0.11
C ASN A 1136 8.45 -9.82 -1.50
N ALA A 1137 8.00 -8.64 -1.96
CA ALA A 1137 8.50 -8.03 -3.18
C ALA A 1137 10.02 -7.76 -3.10
N ILE A 1138 10.53 -7.36 -1.92
CA ILE A 1138 11.96 -7.15 -1.68
C ILE A 1138 12.73 -8.47 -1.59
N ILE A 1139 12.24 -9.45 -0.82
CA ILE A 1139 13.05 -10.63 -0.43
C ILE A 1139 12.88 -11.85 -1.33
N SER A 1140 11.73 -11.98 -2.01
CA SER A 1140 11.33 -13.18 -2.75
C SER A 1140 12.42 -13.61 -3.73
N ALA A 1141 12.50 -14.88 -4.11
CA ALA A 1141 13.40 -15.29 -5.19
C ALA A 1141 12.90 -14.85 -6.58
N THR A 1142 11.64 -14.47 -6.70
CA THR A 1142 10.98 -14.21 -7.98
C THR A 1142 10.34 -12.83 -8.00
N LYS A 1143 10.62 -12.05 -9.04
CA LYS A 1143 9.87 -10.81 -9.35
C LYS A 1143 8.46 -11.16 -9.82
N LEU A 1144 7.47 -10.30 -9.53
CA LEU A 1144 6.15 -10.44 -10.18
C LEU A 1144 6.32 -10.46 -11.71
N PHE A 1145 5.59 -11.34 -12.39
CA PHE A 1145 5.63 -11.51 -13.85
C PHE A 1145 6.96 -11.94 -14.48
N ALA A 1146 7.87 -12.60 -13.75
CA ALA A 1146 9.08 -13.17 -14.37
C ALA A 1146 8.76 -14.17 -15.51
N TYR A 1147 9.53 -14.14 -16.60
CA TYR A 1147 9.25 -14.86 -17.86
C TYR A 1147 9.96 -16.24 -18.00
N ASP A 1148 10.80 -16.66 -17.05
CA ASP A 1148 11.69 -17.82 -17.20
C ASP A 1148 11.86 -18.71 -15.94
N VAL A 1149 12.79 -19.68 -16.00
CA VAL A 1149 13.17 -20.62 -14.93
C VAL A 1149 13.94 -19.99 -13.75
N SER A 1150 14.24 -18.68 -13.80
CA SER A 1150 14.89 -17.94 -12.69
C SER A 1150 14.14 -18.03 -11.36
N ARG A 1151 12.87 -18.47 -11.41
CA ARG A 1151 11.94 -18.72 -10.30
C ARG A 1151 12.40 -19.78 -9.31
N THR A 1152 13.40 -20.57 -9.67
CA THR A 1152 13.88 -21.70 -8.87
C THR A 1152 15.14 -21.37 -8.07
N GLY A 1153 15.77 -20.22 -8.33
CA GLY A 1153 16.99 -19.76 -7.67
C GLY A 1153 16.77 -19.15 -6.27
N PRO A 1154 17.84 -18.68 -5.62
CA PRO A 1154 17.79 -18.05 -4.31
C PRO A 1154 17.23 -16.62 -4.39
N GLY A 1155 16.51 -16.20 -3.35
CA GLY A 1155 16.10 -14.81 -3.10
C GLY A 1155 17.05 -14.07 -2.18
N ALA A 1156 16.70 -12.83 -1.86
CA ALA A 1156 17.66 -11.85 -1.33
C ALA A 1156 18.17 -12.17 0.09
N LEU A 1157 17.38 -12.88 0.89
CA LEU A 1157 17.76 -13.30 2.24
C LEU A 1157 18.49 -14.65 2.31
N PHE A 1158 18.71 -15.34 1.19
CA PHE A 1158 19.34 -16.67 1.24
C PHE A 1158 20.78 -16.65 1.78
N GLY A 1159 21.47 -15.49 1.69
CA GLY A 1159 22.80 -15.29 2.28
C GLY A 1159 22.83 -15.32 3.81
N THR A 1160 21.67 -15.31 4.49
CA THR A 1160 21.60 -15.46 5.94
C THR A 1160 22.10 -16.84 6.39
N PRO A 1161 22.89 -16.92 7.48
CA PRO A 1161 23.26 -18.19 8.08
C PRO A 1161 22.05 -19.07 8.41
N LEU A 1162 22.02 -20.30 7.88
CA LEU A 1162 20.86 -21.20 7.98
C LEU A 1162 20.46 -21.53 9.42
N ASN A 1163 21.42 -21.58 10.35
CA ASN A 1163 21.13 -21.80 11.77
C ASN A 1163 20.24 -20.70 12.36
N LEU A 1164 20.47 -19.42 12.03
CA LEU A 1164 19.65 -18.30 12.51
C LEU A 1164 18.20 -18.43 12.04
N MET A 1165 18.01 -18.82 10.78
CA MET A 1165 16.68 -19.02 10.19
C MET A 1165 15.97 -20.22 10.80
N LEU A 1166 16.68 -21.35 11.00
CA LEU A 1166 16.12 -22.56 11.57
C LEU A 1166 15.73 -22.38 13.05
N ASP A 1167 16.53 -21.67 13.83
CA ASP A 1167 16.22 -21.34 15.22
C ASP A 1167 14.95 -20.49 15.32
N TRP A 1168 14.76 -19.54 14.39
CA TRP A 1168 13.55 -18.74 14.30
C TRP A 1168 12.32 -19.58 13.89
N VAL A 1169 12.41 -20.43 12.85
CA VAL A 1169 11.28 -21.26 12.42
C VAL A 1169 10.87 -22.29 13.47
N LYS A 1170 11.82 -22.83 14.25
CA LYS A 1170 11.55 -23.85 15.26
C LYS A 1170 10.52 -23.41 16.32
N VAL A 1171 10.42 -22.11 16.57
CA VAL A 1171 9.47 -21.54 17.55
C VAL A 1171 8.01 -21.65 17.05
N ASP A 1172 7.75 -21.34 15.79
CA ASP A 1172 6.44 -21.51 15.15
C ASP A 1172 6.59 -21.98 13.69
N PRO A 1173 6.71 -23.31 13.47
CA PRO A 1173 6.94 -23.84 12.14
C PRO A 1173 5.81 -23.54 11.15
N ASP A 1174 4.55 -23.51 11.59
CA ASP A 1174 3.41 -23.36 10.68
C ASP A 1174 3.23 -21.90 10.23
N ALA A 1175 3.58 -20.91 11.06
CA ALA A 1175 3.58 -19.51 10.67
C ALA A 1175 4.82 -19.08 9.86
N ARG A 1176 5.99 -19.66 10.16
CA ARG A 1176 7.29 -19.14 9.68
C ARG A 1176 7.88 -19.89 8.49
N ILE A 1177 7.54 -21.16 8.28
CA ILE A 1177 8.18 -21.95 7.21
C ILE A 1177 7.87 -21.43 5.80
N ALA A 1178 6.66 -20.89 5.61
CA ALA A 1178 6.24 -20.31 4.34
C ALA A 1178 7.09 -19.09 3.96
N PHE A 1179 7.56 -18.31 4.95
CA PHE A 1179 8.43 -17.16 4.74
C PHE A 1179 9.78 -17.58 4.16
N LEU A 1180 10.42 -18.63 4.70
CA LEU A 1180 11.69 -19.13 4.17
C LEU A 1180 11.53 -19.61 2.72
N LEU A 1181 10.42 -20.29 2.41
CA LEU A 1181 10.15 -20.76 1.04
C LEU A 1181 9.93 -19.62 0.04
N SER A 1182 9.75 -18.37 0.47
CA SER A 1182 9.65 -17.24 -0.44
C SER A 1182 10.99 -16.86 -1.06
N PHE A 1183 12.12 -17.13 -0.38
CA PHE A 1183 13.46 -16.76 -0.83
C PHE A 1183 14.46 -17.93 -0.86
N PHE A 1184 14.09 -19.14 -0.47
CA PHE A 1184 14.97 -20.29 -0.62
C PHE A 1184 15.08 -20.73 -2.09
N PRO A 1185 16.28 -21.15 -2.55
CA PRO A 1185 16.41 -21.86 -3.81
C PRO A 1185 15.69 -23.20 -3.75
N ILE A 1186 14.94 -23.50 -4.81
CA ILE A 1186 14.07 -24.65 -4.92
C ILE A 1186 14.71 -25.76 -5.77
N LEU A 1187 15.24 -25.40 -6.94
CA LEU A 1187 15.91 -26.34 -7.83
C LEU A 1187 17.37 -25.94 -8.06
N GLU A 1188 18.17 -26.92 -8.44
CA GLU A 1188 19.49 -26.75 -9.01
C GLU A 1188 19.61 -27.60 -10.29
N GLN A 1189 20.45 -27.17 -11.22
CA GLN A 1189 20.70 -27.94 -12.44
C GLN A 1189 21.95 -28.82 -12.25
N LYS A 1190 21.79 -30.14 -12.42
CA LYS A 1190 22.88 -31.12 -12.36
C LYS A 1190 22.88 -31.93 -13.66
N GLY A 1191 23.93 -31.76 -14.46
CA GLY A 1191 24.13 -32.53 -15.70
C GLY A 1191 22.98 -32.39 -16.72
N GLY A 1192 22.38 -31.20 -16.84
CA GLY A 1192 21.24 -30.95 -17.73
C GLY A 1192 19.88 -31.35 -17.17
N THR A 1193 19.81 -31.98 -15.99
CA THR A 1193 18.56 -32.33 -15.30
C THR A 1193 18.35 -31.47 -14.05
N PHE A 1194 17.11 -31.12 -13.76
CA PHE A 1194 16.76 -30.39 -12.54
C PHE A 1194 16.62 -31.35 -11.35
N ALA A 1195 17.15 -30.93 -10.19
CA ALA A 1195 17.03 -31.64 -8.91
C ALA A 1195 16.63 -30.66 -7.80
N TRP A 1196 16.06 -31.17 -6.70
CA TRP A 1196 15.78 -30.33 -5.53
C TRP A 1196 17.07 -29.77 -4.93
N HIS A 1197 17.11 -28.47 -4.67
CA HIS A 1197 18.26 -27.82 -4.06
C HIS A 1197 18.55 -28.38 -2.65
N PRO A 1198 19.83 -28.60 -2.25
CA PRO A 1198 20.18 -29.21 -0.96
C PRO A 1198 19.59 -28.48 0.26
N ALA A 1199 19.56 -27.14 0.24
CA ALA A 1199 18.96 -26.34 1.30
C ALA A 1199 17.44 -26.60 1.45
N LEU A 1200 16.72 -26.75 0.34
CA LEU A 1200 15.30 -27.12 0.37
C LEU A 1200 15.12 -28.54 0.89
N GLN A 1201 15.98 -29.49 0.51
CA GLN A 1201 15.92 -30.87 1.03
C GLN A 1201 16.08 -30.90 2.56
N GLN A 1202 16.93 -30.03 3.12
CA GLN A 1202 17.08 -29.90 4.57
C GLN A 1202 15.78 -29.38 5.23
N LEU A 1203 15.11 -28.39 4.63
CA LEU A 1203 13.79 -27.94 5.10
C LEU A 1203 12.72 -29.03 4.96
N ALA A 1204 12.70 -29.75 3.83
CA ALA A 1204 11.77 -30.84 3.57
C ALA A 1204 11.92 -31.98 4.60
N LYS A 1205 13.15 -32.31 4.99
CA LYS A 1205 13.42 -33.31 6.02
C LYS A 1205 12.87 -32.91 7.40
N LEU A 1206 12.89 -31.62 7.73
CA LEU A 1206 12.42 -31.10 9.02
C LEU A 1206 10.90 -30.83 9.02
N TYR A 1207 10.36 -30.32 7.92
CA TYR A 1207 9.04 -29.70 7.87
C TYR A 1207 8.13 -30.22 6.74
N GLY A 1208 8.58 -31.19 5.93
CA GLY A 1208 7.82 -31.71 4.79
C GLY A 1208 6.45 -32.29 5.13
N GLY A 1209 6.27 -32.79 6.36
CA GLY A 1209 4.97 -33.27 6.85
C GLY A 1209 3.95 -32.17 7.15
N ARG A 1210 4.37 -30.90 7.20
CA ARG A 1210 3.49 -29.77 7.50
C ARG A 1210 2.73 -29.32 6.25
N LYS A 1211 1.43 -29.06 6.42
CA LYS A 1211 0.58 -28.55 5.33
C LYS A 1211 1.12 -27.21 4.79
N ARG A 1212 1.52 -26.28 5.67
CA ARG A 1212 2.03 -24.96 5.30
C ARG A 1212 3.29 -25.01 4.43
N PHE A 1213 4.22 -25.94 4.71
CA PHE A 1213 5.39 -26.18 3.86
C PHE A 1213 4.96 -26.61 2.45
N ARG A 1214 4.06 -27.60 2.35
CA ARG A 1214 3.57 -28.14 1.07
C ARG A 1214 2.78 -27.10 0.28
N ASP A 1215 1.95 -26.31 0.95
CA ASP A 1215 1.16 -25.23 0.32
C ASP A 1215 2.08 -24.12 -0.24
N ALA A 1216 3.08 -23.69 0.54
CA ALA A 1216 4.05 -22.69 0.09
C ALA A 1216 4.94 -23.21 -1.06
N LEU A 1217 5.39 -24.46 -0.99
CA LEU A 1217 6.14 -25.08 -2.09
C LEU A 1217 5.27 -25.24 -3.34
N ARG A 1218 3.98 -25.59 -3.18
CA ARG A 1218 3.02 -25.62 -4.30
C ARG A 1218 2.89 -24.26 -4.98
N GLN A 1219 2.85 -23.16 -4.22
CA GLN A 1219 2.82 -21.81 -4.79
C GLN A 1219 4.09 -21.44 -5.57
N ARG A 1220 5.24 -22.04 -5.23
CA ARG A 1220 6.48 -21.88 -6.00
C ARG A 1220 6.47 -22.68 -7.32
N ILE A 1221 5.77 -23.82 -7.34
CA ILE A 1221 5.57 -24.63 -8.55
C ILE A 1221 4.50 -23.97 -9.44
N TYR A 1222 3.38 -23.56 -8.86
CA TYR A 1222 2.24 -22.87 -9.51
C TYR A 1222 2.07 -21.46 -8.95
N PRO A 1223 2.82 -20.48 -9.45
CA PRO A 1223 2.70 -19.10 -9.01
C PRO A 1223 1.40 -18.47 -9.51
N SER A 1224 0.89 -17.49 -8.76
CA SER A 1224 -0.34 -16.76 -9.08
C SER A 1224 -0.18 -15.70 -10.17
N SER A 1225 1.05 -15.38 -10.57
CA SER A 1225 1.38 -14.40 -11.61
C SER A 1225 2.62 -14.85 -12.40
N TRP A 1226 2.56 -14.73 -13.73
CA TRP A 1226 3.69 -15.01 -14.62
C TRP A 1226 3.56 -14.27 -15.95
N GLY A 1227 4.70 -14.10 -16.61
CA GLY A 1227 4.77 -13.63 -18.00
C GLY A 1227 5.12 -14.80 -18.93
N GLY A 1228 4.57 -14.83 -20.14
CA GLY A 1228 4.84 -15.89 -21.13
C GLY A 1228 4.30 -17.27 -20.75
N SER A 1229 4.88 -18.33 -21.33
CA SER A 1229 4.49 -19.71 -21.03
C SER A 1229 5.03 -20.20 -19.68
N LEU A 1230 4.17 -20.82 -18.87
CA LEU A 1230 4.57 -21.49 -17.63
C LEU A 1230 5.13 -22.91 -17.88
N ASN A 1231 5.04 -23.43 -19.10
CA ASN A 1231 5.35 -24.84 -19.40
C ASN A 1231 6.81 -25.19 -19.13
N ALA A 1232 7.76 -24.31 -19.48
CA ALA A 1232 9.18 -24.54 -19.22
C ALA A 1232 9.48 -24.64 -17.70
N HIS A 1233 8.85 -23.76 -16.91
CA HIS A 1233 8.93 -23.79 -15.45
C HIS A 1233 8.35 -25.09 -14.88
N LEU A 1234 7.13 -25.47 -15.26
CA LEU A 1234 6.50 -26.71 -14.78
C LEU A 1234 7.29 -27.97 -15.17
N THR A 1235 7.86 -27.98 -16.38
CA THR A 1235 8.69 -29.10 -16.86
C THR A 1235 9.90 -29.32 -15.96
N SER A 1236 10.50 -28.24 -15.42
CA SER A 1236 11.65 -28.33 -14.51
C SER A 1236 11.34 -29.11 -13.22
N PHE A 1237 10.06 -29.22 -12.82
CA PHE A 1237 9.65 -29.93 -11.60
C PHE A 1237 9.35 -31.42 -11.79
N LYS A 1238 9.29 -31.94 -13.02
CA LYS A 1238 8.96 -33.35 -13.27
C LYS A 1238 9.91 -34.32 -12.57
N ALA A 1239 11.22 -34.21 -12.87
CA ALA A 1239 12.23 -35.10 -12.29
C ALA A 1239 12.39 -34.92 -10.77
N PRO A 1240 12.40 -33.69 -10.22
CA PRO A 1240 12.37 -33.49 -8.77
C PRO A 1240 11.16 -34.12 -8.08
N LEU A 1241 9.93 -33.91 -8.58
CA LEU A 1241 8.72 -34.49 -7.97
C LEU A 1241 8.75 -36.01 -8.01
N ALA A 1242 9.17 -36.61 -9.13
CA ALA A 1242 9.35 -38.04 -9.25
C ALA A 1242 10.37 -38.59 -8.23
N ALA A 1243 11.44 -37.86 -7.94
CA ALA A 1243 12.44 -38.25 -6.95
C ALA A 1243 11.87 -38.31 -5.52
N TRP A 1244 10.84 -37.51 -5.21
CA TRP A 1244 10.13 -37.55 -3.92
C TRP A 1244 8.94 -38.50 -3.88
N ALA A 1245 8.53 -39.14 -4.98
CA ALA A 1245 7.38 -40.04 -5.02
C ALA A 1245 7.51 -41.21 -4.02
N ASN A 1246 8.73 -41.66 -3.76
CA ASN A 1246 9.04 -42.74 -2.81
C ASN A 1246 9.38 -42.24 -1.39
N ASP A 1247 9.28 -40.93 -1.12
CA ASP A 1247 9.54 -40.37 0.21
C ASP A 1247 8.41 -40.73 1.19
N ARG A 1248 8.76 -41.13 2.41
CA ARG A 1248 7.77 -41.61 3.41
C ARG A 1248 6.78 -40.53 3.85
N VAL A 1249 7.14 -39.26 3.76
CA VAL A 1249 6.35 -38.13 4.25
C VAL A 1249 5.76 -37.32 3.09
N LEU A 1250 6.53 -37.13 2.03
CA LEU A 1250 6.16 -36.32 0.88
C LEU A 1250 5.64 -37.12 -0.32
N GLY A 1251 5.77 -38.45 -0.33
CA GLY A 1251 5.46 -39.31 -1.47
C GLY A 1251 4.08 -39.11 -2.08
N ASP A 1252 3.02 -39.15 -1.26
CA ASP A 1252 1.64 -38.96 -1.72
C ASP A 1252 1.42 -37.56 -2.31
N TRP A 1253 1.97 -36.53 -1.66
CA TRP A 1253 1.85 -35.15 -2.14
C TRP A 1253 2.65 -34.92 -3.44
N ALA A 1254 3.87 -35.43 -3.50
CA ALA A 1254 4.75 -35.30 -4.65
C ALA A 1254 4.18 -36.02 -5.88
N SER A 1255 3.61 -37.22 -5.68
CA SER A 1255 2.94 -37.98 -6.74
C SER A 1255 1.71 -37.23 -7.27
N GLY A 1256 0.83 -36.75 -6.37
CA GLY A 1256 -0.34 -35.96 -6.79
C GLY A 1256 0.02 -34.64 -7.47
N MET A 1257 1.10 -33.99 -7.05
CA MET A 1257 1.63 -32.80 -7.71
C MET A 1257 2.22 -33.12 -9.09
N LEU A 1258 2.96 -34.23 -9.22
CA LEU A 1258 3.50 -34.70 -10.49
C LEU A 1258 2.38 -34.95 -11.51
N ASP A 1259 1.33 -35.69 -11.11
CA ASP A 1259 0.16 -35.94 -11.95
C ASP A 1259 -0.55 -34.66 -12.38
N THR A 1260 -0.55 -33.63 -11.52
CA THR A 1260 -1.15 -32.33 -11.83
C THR A 1260 -0.28 -31.57 -12.85
N VAL A 1261 1.04 -31.58 -12.66
CA VAL A 1261 2.01 -30.97 -13.59
C VAL A 1261 1.93 -31.62 -14.97
N GLU A 1262 1.90 -32.95 -15.03
CA GLU A 1262 1.83 -33.67 -16.31
C GLU A 1262 0.53 -33.40 -17.05
N ARG A 1263 -0.61 -33.31 -16.36
CA ARG A 1263 -1.88 -32.91 -16.98
C ARG A 1263 -1.85 -31.47 -17.49
N SER A 1264 -1.38 -30.52 -16.67
CA SER A 1264 -1.26 -29.12 -17.09
C SER A 1264 -0.40 -28.94 -18.35
N LEU A 1265 0.68 -29.74 -18.48
CA LEU A 1265 1.55 -29.73 -19.65
C LEU A 1265 0.92 -30.43 -20.86
N ALA A 1266 0.22 -31.55 -20.67
CA ALA A 1266 -0.44 -32.28 -21.73
C ALA A 1266 -1.60 -31.49 -22.37
N ASP A 1267 -2.37 -30.78 -21.54
CA ASP A 1267 -3.49 -29.94 -21.99
C ASP A 1267 -3.03 -28.60 -22.58
N ASN A 1268 -1.72 -28.34 -22.59
CA ASN A 1268 -1.09 -27.07 -22.95
C ASN A 1268 -1.74 -25.84 -22.29
N PHE A 1269 -2.24 -26.01 -21.05
CA PHE A 1269 -3.10 -25.02 -20.38
C PHE A 1269 -2.39 -23.67 -20.17
N TYR A 1270 -1.06 -23.68 -20.11
CA TYR A 1270 -0.21 -22.49 -19.89
C TYR A 1270 0.77 -22.21 -21.04
N GLY A 1271 0.53 -22.73 -22.24
CA GLY A 1271 1.33 -22.43 -23.44
C GLY A 1271 0.82 -21.21 -24.17
N ARG A 1272 1.40 -20.03 -23.92
CA ARG A 1272 1.37 -18.88 -24.83
C ARG A 1272 2.78 -18.58 -25.28
#